data_AF-A0A1B7UPS4-F1
#
_entry.id   AF-A0A1B7UPS4-F1
#
_cell.length_a   1.000
_cell.length_b   1.000
_cell.length_c   1.000
_cell.angle_alpha   90.00
_cell.angle_beta   90.00
_cell.angle_gamma   90.00
#
_symmetry.space_group_name_H-M   'P 1'
#
loop_
_entity.id
_entity.type
_entity.pdbx_description
1 polymer ?
#
loop_
_entity_poly.entity_id
_entity_poly.type
_entity_poly.pdbx_seq_one_letter_code
_entity_poly.pdbx_strand_id
1 'polypeptide(L)'
;MTTTAFQHPGAYQEAKRLINEALITGACHLDLSELRLRYLPEELAQLAGQLTSLDLSNCNALTSLFGIEWLTSLASLKLRWCTALTNLEGIERLAELTELDLSWCLTLTHISELEKLSSLRMLDVHGCEALTGVLKIDHLTALISLNVSDCAVLVNLAGIEKLTALVSLNLDGRLALANLAGIRLLPKLRCITLQGSAELTSIAGIEQLSLLTSLKVFDCETLTSLSGIFQLKALTSLTLNNCSALLSFAGIEQLQALKSLSITGCESLANLADFGQLSALTELEVTGSDSLTSLAGIERLRSLTALNLDWCRSLTCIEGIEQLKSLTILEMERCGALTSLSGIEQLAALTKLDVGWCKSLTSLSVINELTMLTELRVSGCQALTSITAFEKLAALTRLDIRQCNALTSLSGIEKLSSLTSLDLSGNEALMSLAGIENLSKLTSLELNGNEALTSLSEIEKLSTLTSLDLSDNAVLTSLSGIEKLTSLTWLNLSRNEALTDLSGIEQLTGLRWLLLGGVNLTLPIQLAELLMLSVARLRVHAFGGLAIEHVPPELTRNFNQTAFEDWLHACQTQGFAPARQLKVMLLGNGRIGKTQLARRLRGEGFDESVHSTHGIQLHSVSWQQLFQDKLAVEPSDADLQLHCWDFGGQDVYLGTHSLFLDEQAVYLLLWHPDSENTKFVDCEALKIRNRPLSYWLAYLKSLVGDKANILVCQSQCDSPDQHCNAQVPNPPPFKALRQLDISSKSPDGLEQFYPAFKHALKQQLNSNNDIWLPSSWLAVEHEIRQRITLQPSLKQLPFAEFVSLCEQHQVAASATLANYLHQSGVLFFRDGHFNNQLILDQQWALQGVYLLLEREQVLPELKDNNGKFSKNTLQRWVRQQQLNIADLPLYLEMMQQCGACFEVSDSTYIAPDNLPEFDEARAAQIWHHSTADIEIKLSYTFLHDATMRYLLSKIGAIAKQHAYYWRYGCCFYQQRHQCKVWFDCALLPQTAEHQQNYSQPGEITLRLAGQNAVDLAEHLVDSITEASHLGQLPVVHWLTGQPTNQRDEQQDRKPAEPFAQLGPAAPPPATPAIYFSYAWGDERDSRQLASNTLYRSLSDTYGEGNVYRDQQKMRPGDSIAAFEREIARGHFVLLVLSQKYLFDSLHCMKELALLYESVQRQQLAFCDKVIPVVLADVQIDKPVDRLKIVRHWQQKRAELDELITEVGAEAAGKSSVDELEHLRAIENSCANALAWISDLVSERQAKLQVEATLQLVTRKVADSLKQH
;
A
#
# COMPACT_ATOMS: atom_id res chain seq x y z
N MET A 1 9.34 -43.22 10.34
CA MET A 1 9.80 -42.75 9.03
C MET A 1 11.07 -41.96 9.28
N THR A 2 12.20 -42.32 8.68
CA THR A 2 13.44 -41.52 8.81
C THR A 2 13.23 -40.22 8.06
N THR A 3 12.84 -39.16 8.76
CA THR A 3 12.55 -37.84 8.17
C THR A 3 13.85 -37.24 7.65
N THR A 4 14.09 -37.38 6.35
CA THR A 4 15.10 -36.63 5.58
C THR A 4 14.70 -35.16 5.38
N ALA A 5 13.55 -34.72 5.92
CA ALA A 5 13.11 -33.35 5.91
C ALA A 5 13.89 -32.53 6.96
N PHE A 6 14.46 -31.39 6.53
CA PHE A 6 15.15 -30.45 7.40
C PHE A 6 14.27 -30.07 8.59
N GLN A 7 14.86 -30.08 9.77
CA GLN A 7 14.28 -29.56 11.00
C GLN A 7 15.33 -28.66 11.62
N HIS A 8 14.92 -27.44 12.00
CA HIS A 8 15.85 -26.47 12.52
C HIS A 8 16.62 -27.03 13.72
N PRO A 9 17.96 -27.15 13.65
CA PRO A 9 18.74 -27.88 14.64
C PRO A 9 18.72 -27.20 16.02
N GLY A 10 18.93 -25.87 16.09
CA GLY A 10 18.84 -25.12 17.34
C GLY A 10 17.46 -25.23 18.03
N ALA A 11 16.38 -24.91 17.31
CA ALA A 11 15.00 -25.06 17.78
C ALA A 11 14.64 -26.48 18.24
N TYR A 12 15.08 -27.52 17.53
CA TYR A 12 14.80 -28.90 17.92
C TYR A 12 15.58 -29.32 19.17
N GLN A 13 16.86 -28.92 19.28
CA GLN A 13 17.66 -29.14 20.48
C GLN A 13 17.07 -28.40 21.68
N GLU A 14 16.62 -27.16 21.50
CA GLU A 14 15.98 -26.38 22.55
C GLU A 14 14.65 -26.99 22.98
N ALA A 15 13.83 -27.47 22.03
CA ALA A 15 12.60 -28.20 22.35
C ALA A 15 12.90 -29.46 23.19
N LYS A 16 13.92 -30.24 22.84
CA LYS A 16 14.35 -31.39 23.66
C LYS A 16 14.84 -30.98 25.04
N ARG A 17 15.59 -29.88 25.15
CA ARG A 17 16.06 -29.35 26.43
C ARG A 17 14.87 -29.00 27.34
N LEU A 18 13.88 -28.29 26.81
CA LEU A 18 12.66 -27.89 27.51
C LEU A 18 11.78 -29.09 27.91
N ILE A 19 11.63 -30.08 27.02
CA ILE A 19 10.91 -31.33 27.32
C ILE A 19 11.59 -32.09 28.46
N ASN A 20 12.92 -32.23 28.42
CA ASN A 20 13.67 -32.89 29.48
C ASN A 20 13.60 -32.12 30.81
N GLU A 21 13.65 -30.80 30.76
CA GLU A 21 13.48 -29.95 31.95
C GLU A 21 12.09 -30.13 32.56
N ALA A 22 11.04 -30.14 31.74
CA ALA A 22 9.68 -30.41 32.21
C ALA A 22 9.54 -31.81 32.82
N LEU A 23 10.18 -32.81 32.22
CA LEU A 23 10.18 -34.19 32.74
C LEU A 23 10.86 -34.27 34.12
N ILE A 24 11.97 -33.56 34.31
CA ILE A 24 12.73 -33.54 35.58
C ILE A 24 11.98 -32.76 36.66
N THR A 25 11.40 -31.61 36.30
CA THR A 25 10.72 -30.71 37.25
C THR A 25 9.30 -31.14 37.59
N GLY A 26 8.70 -32.02 36.80
CA GLY A 26 7.29 -32.38 36.92
C GLY A 26 6.34 -31.26 36.44
N ALA A 27 6.82 -30.35 35.58
CA ALA A 27 6.04 -29.22 35.10
C ALA A 27 4.80 -29.69 34.32
N CYS A 28 3.63 -29.15 34.66
CA CYS A 28 2.36 -29.42 33.98
C CYS A 28 2.09 -28.47 32.80
N HIS A 29 2.96 -27.48 32.60
CA HIS A 29 2.92 -26.53 31.48
C HIS A 29 4.24 -26.58 30.73
N LEU A 30 4.18 -26.59 29.40
CA LEU A 30 5.34 -26.60 28.51
C LEU A 30 5.13 -25.53 27.44
N ASP A 31 6.09 -24.61 27.35
CA ASP A 31 6.12 -23.56 26.35
C ASP A 31 7.16 -23.87 25.27
N LEU A 32 6.68 -24.27 24.09
CA LEU A 32 7.47 -24.47 22.88
C LEU A 32 7.21 -23.34 21.86
N SER A 33 6.57 -22.25 22.27
CA SER A 33 6.25 -21.12 21.40
C SER A 33 7.50 -20.50 20.79
N GLU A 34 7.30 -19.90 19.62
CA GLU A 34 8.31 -19.21 18.80
C GLU A 34 9.43 -20.11 18.25
N LEU A 35 9.44 -21.41 18.59
CA LEU A 35 10.40 -22.36 18.03
C LEU A 35 10.07 -22.66 16.57
N ARG A 36 11.10 -22.70 15.72
CA ARG A 36 11.02 -23.06 14.30
C ARG A 36 10.89 -24.58 14.12
N LEU A 37 9.87 -25.17 14.73
CA LEU A 37 9.53 -26.59 14.62
C LEU A 37 8.70 -26.82 13.36
N ARG A 38 9.12 -27.78 12.52
CA ARG A 38 8.30 -28.30 11.41
C ARG A 38 7.46 -29.49 11.83
N TYR A 39 7.93 -30.23 12.82
CA TYR A 39 7.24 -31.34 13.47
C TYR A 39 7.56 -31.35 14.98
N LEU A 40 6.66 -31.96 15.76
CA LEU A 40 6.84 -32.10 17.19
C LEU A 40 7.93 -33.15 17.50
N PRO A 41 8.80 -32.93 18.52
CA PRO A 41 9.76 -33.94 18.94
C PRO A 41 9.07 -35.20 19.46
N GLU A 42 9.55 -36.39 19.07
CA GLU A 42 9.01 -37.67 19.55
C GLU A 42 9.11 -37.80 21.08
N GLU A 43 10.09 -37.13 21.71
CA GLU A 43 10.26 -37.08 23.16
C GLU A 43 9.08 -36.44 23.90
N LEU A 44 8.24 -35.66 23.22
CA LEU A 44 7.04 -35.07 23.81
C LEU A 44 6.08 -36.14 24.36
N ALA A 45 6.10 -37.34 23.77
CA ALA A 45 5.35 -38.52 24.25
C ALA A 45 5.67 -38.89 25.71
N GLN A 46 6.87 -38.59 26.19
CA GLN A 46 7.32 -38.96 27.54
C GLN A 46 6.60 -38.16 28.63
N LEU A 47 6.00 -37.02 28.28
CA LEU A 47 5.20 -36.17 29.16
C LEU A 47 3.71 -36.59 29.19
N ALA A 48 3.36 -37.72 28.56
CA ALA A 48 2.00 -38.25 28.57
C ALA A 48 1.51 -38.49 29.99
N GLY A 49 0.39 -37.85 30.35
CA GLY A 49 -0.22 -37.92 31.69
C GLY A 49 0.29 -36.88 32.70
N GLN A 50 1.36 -36.14 32.38
CA GLN A 50 1.87 -35.03 33.19
C GLN A 50 1.39 -33.68 32.67
N LEU A 51 1.44 -33.49 31.35
CA LEU A 51 1.22 -32.19 30.75
C LEU A 51 -0.28 -31.83 30.66
N THR A 52 -0.65 -30.68 31.22
CA THR A 52 -2.00 -30.12 31.17
C THR A 52 -2.11 -28.88 30.28
N SER A 53 -0.99 -28.23 29.95
CA SER A 53 -0.96 -27.07 29.07
C SER A 53 0.26 -27.09 28.15
N LEU A 54 0.03 -26.86 26.85
CA LEU A 54 1.05 -26.83 25.81
C LEU A 54 0.88 -25.56 24.98
N ASP A 55 1.94 -24.75 24.91
CA ASP A 55 1.99 -23.57 24.05
C ASP A 55 2.90 -23.84 22.83
N LEU A 56 2.32 -23.78 21.64
CA LEU A 56 2.96 -23.89 20.33
C LEU A 56 2.74 -22.61 19.50
N SER A 57 2.39 -21.50 20.15
CA SER A 57 2.12 -20.24 19.47
C SER A 57 3.35 -19.78 18.69
N ASN A 58 3.16 -19.15 17.52
CA ASN A 58 4.22 -18.70 16.64
C ASN A 58 5.16 -19.83 16.18
N CYS A 59 4.71 -21.08 16.07
CA CYS A 59 5.44 -22.13 15.36
C CYS A 59 5.08 -22.12 13.86
N ASN A 60 5.44 -21.05 13.15
CA ASN A 60 4.93 -20.75 11.80
C ASN A 60 5.26 -21.83 10.74
N ALA A 61 6.31 -22.63 10.98
CA ALA A 61 6.74 -23.70 10.09
C ALA A 61 6.11 -25.07 10.41
N LEU A 62 5.30 -25.16 11.48
CA LEU A 62 4.67 -26.39 11.95
C LEU A 62 3.55 -26.79 10.98
N THR A 63 3.74 -27.90 10.28
CA THR A 63 2.80 -28.36 9.24
C THR A 63 1.81 -29.42 9.74
N SER A 64 2.14 -30.09 10.86
CA SER A 64 1.35 -31.19 11.43
C SER A 64 1.51 -31.24 12.95
N LEU A 65 0.44 -31.65 13.64
CA LEU A 65 0.43 -31.93 15.07
C LEU A 65 0.66 -33.42 15.40
N PHE A 66 1.13 -34.23 14.44
CA PHE A 66 1.42 -35.64 14.67
C PHE A 66 2.34 -35.83 15.89
N GLY A 67 1.93 -36.71 16.81
CA GLY A 67 2.57 -36.94 18.10
C GLY A 67 1.90 -36.20 19.26
N ILE A 68 0.94 -35.30 19.03
CA ILE A 68 0.17 -34.66 20.11
C ILE A 68 -0.85 -35.63 20.74
N GLU A 69 -1.27 -36.65 20.00
CA GLU A 69 -2.37 -37.55 20.40
C GLU A 69 -2.09 -38.38 21.66
N TRP A 70 -0.85 -38.39 22.14
CA TRP A 70 -0.43 -39.06 23.38
C TRP A 70 -0.70 -38.21 24.63
N LEU A 71 -0.88 -36.90 24.49
CA LEU A 71 -1.06 -35.94 25.61
C LEU A 71 -2.51 -35.88 26.10
N THR A 72 -3.10 -37.03 26.42
CA THR A 72 -4.55 -37.15 26.75
C THR A 72 -5.04 -36.33 27.95
N SER A 73 -4.14 -35.86 28.83
CA SER A 73 -4.45 -35.00 29.99
C SER A 73 -4.40 -33.50 29.68
N LEU A 74 -4.20 -33.11 28.42
CA LEU A 74 -4.08 -31.73 28.02
C LEU A 74 -5.42 -30.99 28.16
N ALA A 75 -5.42 -29.93 28.96
CA ALA A 75 -6.57 -29.05 29.20
C ALA A 75 -6.49 -27.74 28.42
N SER A 76 -5.29 -27.31 28.01
CA SER A 76 -5.03 -26.06 27.28
C SER A 76 -4.03 -26.28 26.15
N LEU A 77 -4.40 -25.90 24.93
CA LEU A 77 -3.57 -25.98 23.73
C LEU A 77 -3.60 -24.63 23.00
N LYS A 78 -2.43 -24.01 22.83
CA LYS A 78 -2.29 -22.74 22.10
C LYS A 78 -1.52 -22.95 20.82
N LEU A 79 -2.12 -22.57 19.70
CA LEU A 79 -1.60 -22.72 18.34
C LEU A 79 -1.62 -21.39 17.56
N ARG A 80 -1.72 -20.28 18.28
CA ARG A 80 -1.79 -18.93 17.71
C ARG A 80 -0.67 -18.70 16.69
N TRP A 81 -0.96 -18.12 15.52
CA TRP A 81 0.00 -17.84 14.44
C TRP A 81 0.73 -19.07 13.86
N CYS A 82 0.19 -20.29 14.01
CA CYS A 82 0.70 -21.46 13.28
C CYS A 82 0.25 -21.43 11.82
N THR A 83 0.88 -20.57 11.01
CA THR A 83 0.42 -20.23 9.65
C THR A 83 0.53 -21.37 8.63
N ALA A 84 1.44 -22.33 8.81
CA ALA A 84 1.60 -23.48 7.91
C ALA A 84 0.69 -24.68 8.29
N LEU A 85 -0.09 -24.57 9.35
CA LEU A 85 -0.92 -25.67 9.86
C LEU A 85 -2.20 -25.82 9.03
N THR A 86 -2.30 -26.93 8.29
CA THR A 86 -3.39 -27.15 7.33
C THR A 86 -4.58 -27.94 7.87
N ASN A 87 -4.40 -28.71 8.95
CA ASN A 87 -5.42 -29.49 9.63
C ASN A 87 -5.08 -29.64 11.13
N LEU A 88 -6.00 -30.22 11.91
CA LEU A 88 -5.81 -30.44 13.35
C LEU A 88 -5.75 -31.93 13.69
N GLU A 89 -5.25 -32.78 12.77
CA GLU A 89 -5.21 -34.22 12.99
C GLU A 89 -4.43 -34.55 14.28
N GLY A 90 -5.02 -35.41 15.12
CA GLY A 90 -4.47 -35.82 16.42
C GLY A 90 -5.20 -35.22 17.63
N ILE A 91 -5.80 -34.03 17.52
CA ILE A 91 -6.47 -33.37 18.67
C ILE A 91 -7.75 -34.08 19.12
N GLU A 92 -8.35 -34.91 18.25
CA GLU A 92 -9.58 -35.66 18.54
C GLU A 92 -9.50 -36.56 19.78
N ARG A 93 -8.29 -36.91 20.23
CA ARG A 93 -8.05 -37.74 21.43
C ARG A 93 -7.91 -36.94 22.72
N LEU A 94 -7.91 -35.61 22.67
CA LEU A 94 -7.71 -34.71 23.80
C LEU A 94 -9.04 -34.38 24.50
N ALA A 95 -9.74 -35.40 25.02
CA ALA A 95 -11.09 -35.25 25.56
C ALA A 95 -11.22 -34.29 26.77
N GLU A 96 -10.10 -34.04 27.47
CA GLU A 96 -10.02 -33.12 28.61
C GLU A 96 -9.76 -31.66 28.19
N LEU A 97 -9.63 -31.38 26.89
CA LEU A 97 -9.31 -30.04 26.41
C LEU A 97 -10.45 -29.05 26.73
N THR A 98 -10.08 -27.98 27.44
CA THR A 98 -11.00 -26.90 27.86
C THR A 98 -10.70 -25.56 27.17
N GLU A 99 -9.46 -25.35 26.73
CA GLU A 99 -9.00 -24.15 26.06
C GLU A 99 -8.29 -24.53 24.76
N LEU A 100 -8.74 -23.96 23.65
CA LEU A 100 -8.12 -24.09 22.35
C LEU A 100 -8.03 -22.72 21.66
N ASP A 101 -6.80 -22.27 21.42
CA ASP A 101 -6.49 -21.04 20.69
C ASP A 101 -5.90 -21.38 19.32
N LEU A 102 -6.67 -21.11 18.26
CA LEU A 102 -6.31 -21.29 16.85
C LEU A 102 -6.14 -19.94 16.13
N SER A 103 -6.02 -18.83 16.86
CA SER A 103 -6.04 -17.49 16.27
C SER A 103 -4.91 -17.31 15.23
N TRP A 104 -5.23 -16.68 14.10
CA TRP A 104 -4.32 -16.44 12.98
C TRP A 104 -3.73 -17.70 12.30
N CYS A 105 -4.43 -18.83 12.37
CA CYS A 105 -4.12 -20.01 11.55
C CYS A 105 -4.64 -19.84 10.11
N LEU A 106 -3.89 -19.07 9.31
CA LEU A 106 -4.32 -18.59 7.99
C LEU A 106 -4.63 -19.67 6.94
N THR A 107 -4.03 -20.86 7.03
CA THR A 107 -4.21 -21.95 6.05
C THR A 107 -5.28 -22.97 6.48
N LEU A 108 -5.85 -22.82 7.68
CA LEU A 108 -6.84 -23.74 8.22
C LEU A 108 -8.20 -23.51 7.53
N THR A 109 -8.68 -24.52 6.82
CA THR A 109 -9.91 -24.42 6.01
C THR A 109 -11.16 -24.95 6.71
N HIS A 110 -11.00 -25.83 7.70
CA HIS A 110 -12.05 -26.48 8.47
C HIS A 110 -11.57 -26.87 9.87
N ILE A 111 -12.51 -27.13 10.78
CA ILE A 111 -12.27 -27.52 12.19
C ILE A 111 -13.14 -28.73 12.60
N SER A 112 -13.28 -29.72 11.71
CA SER A 112 -14.14 -30.90 11.95
C SER A 112 -13.70 -31.77 13.14
N GLU A 113 -12.42 -31.70 13.47
CA GLU A 113 -11.77 -32.48 14.52
C GLU A 113 -12.25 -32.07 15.93
N LEU A 114 -12.99 -30.96 16.06
CA LEU A 114 -13.64 -30.51 17.30
C LEU A 114 -14.90 -31.31 17.67
N GLU A 115 -15.40 -32.20 16.81
CA GLU A 115 -16.63 -32.98 17.05
C GLU A 115 -16.61 -33.77 18.38
N LYS A 116 -15.42 -34.23 18.82
CA LYS A 116 -15.26 -35.03 20.04
C LYS A 116 -14.92 -34.22 21.30
N LEU A 117 -14.71 -32.91 21.19
CA LEU A 117 -14.20 -32.05 22.27
C LEU A 117 -15.31 -31.39 23.11
N SER A 118 -16.20 -32.19 23.69
CA SER A 118 -17.36 -31.69 24.44
C SER A 118 -17.04 -30.90 25.73
N SER A 119 -15.80 -31.01 26.23
CA SER A 119 -15.31 -30.32 27.44
C SER A 119 -14.87 -28.88 27.19
N LEU A 120 -14.84 -28.43 25.92
CA LEU A 120 -14.29 -27.14 25.54
C LEU A 120 -15.08 -25.97 26.15
N ARG A 121 -14.36 -25.06 26.81
CA ARG A 121 -14.89 -23.86 27.47
C ARG A 121 -14.47 -22.58 26.78
N MET A 122 -13.33 -22.59 26.10
CA MET A 122 -12.81 -21.46 25.34
C MET A 122 -12.36 -21.93 23.96
N LEU A 123 -12.88 -21.26 22.93
CA LEU A 123 -12.49 -21.43 21.55
C LEU A 123 -12.18 -20.06 20.94
N ASP A 124 -10.95 -19.89 20.48
CA ASP A 124 -10.53 -18.72 19.72
C ASP A 124 -10.15 -19.14 18.30
N VAL A 125 -10.86 -18.61 17.30
CA VAL A 125 -10.58 -18.80 15.87
C VAL A 125 -10.39 -17.46 15.14
N HIS A 126 -10.04 -16.41 15.89
CA HIS A 126 -9.86 -15.06 15.35
C HIS A 126 -8.85 -15.02 14.20
N GLY A 127 -9.16 -14.30 13.12
CA GLY A 127 -8.25 -14.09 11.98
C GLY A 127 -8.01 -15.35 11.13
N CYS A 128 -8.78 -16.41 11.32
CA CYS A 128 -8.74 -17.60 10.46
C CYS A 128 -9.53 -17.37 9.17
N GLU A 129 -8.97 -16.58 8.26
CA GLU A 129 -9.64 -16.10 7.03
C GLU A 129 -10.05 -17.21 6.05
N ALA A 130 -9.32 -18.34 6.04
CA ALA A 130 -9.59 -19.47 5.16
C ALA A 130 -10.71 -20.42 5.65
N LEU A 131 -11.22 -20.23 6.88
CA LEU A 131 -12.31 -21.05 7.40
C LEU A 131 -13.60 -20.78 6.60
N THR A 132 -14.12 -21.81 5.95
CA THR A 132 -15.34 -21.72 5.13
C THR A 132 -16.52 -22.45 5.78
N GLY A 133 -17.71 -21.84 5.77
CA GLY A 133 -18.96 -22.48 6.19
C GLY A 133 -19.47 -22.12 7.60
N VAL A 134 -20.39 -22.94 8.14
CA VAL A 134 -20.94 -22.82 9.52
C VAL A 134 -20.04 -23.61 10.45
N LEU A 135 -19.63 -23.01 11.58
CA LEU A 135 -18.67 -23.61 12.52
C LEU A 135 -19.07 -24.97 13.12
N LYS A 136 -20.32 -25.46 12.94
CA LYS A 136 -20.83 -26.73 13.50
C LYS A 136 -20.39 -26.95 14.96
N ILE A 137 -20.47 -25.90 15.78
CA ILE A 137 -20.07 -25.92 17.21
C ILE A 137 -21.28 -26.08 18.15
N ASP A 138 -22.44 -26.45 17.63
CA ASP A 138 -23.69 -26.48 18.39
C ASP A 138 -23.72 -27.62 19.45
N HIS A 139 -22.79 -28.56 19.38
CA HIS A 139 -22.52 -29.58 20.40
C HIS A 139 -21.66 -29.08 21.57
N LEU A 140 -20.94 -27.96 21.44
CA LEU A 140 -20.03 -27.40 22.46
C LEU A 140 -20.78 -26.65 23.58
N THR A 141 -21.74 -27.32 24.21
CA THR A 141 -22.64 -26.70 25.22
C THR A 141 -21.94 -26.21 26.50
N ALA A 142 -20.69 -26.62 26.74
CA ALA A 142 -19.85 -26.17 27.84
C ALA A 142 -19.12 -24.84 27.57
N LEU A 143 -19.24 -24.28 26.36
CA LEU A 143 -18.49 -23.10 25.93
C LEU A 143 -18.88 -21.85 26.73
N ILE A 144 -17.88 -21.19 27.32
CA ILE A 144 -17.98 -19.98 28.13
C ILE A 144 -17.53 -18.75 27.34
N SER A 145 -16.51 -18.91 26.49
CA SER A 145 -15.94 -17.85 25.66
C SER A 145 -15.79 -18.32 24.21
N LEU A 146 -16.30 -17.51 23.28
CA LEU A 146 -16.17 -17.72 21.85
C LEU A 146 -15.65 -16.45 21.19
N ASN A 147 -14.54 -16.57 20.47
CA ASN A 147 -13.99 -15.52 19.64
C ASN A 147 -13.97 -15.96 18.17
N VAL A 148 -14.78 -15.31 17.33
CA VAL A 148 -14.92 -15.59 15.89
C VAL A 148 -14.58 -14.35 15.05
N SER A 149 -13.78 -13.44 15.61
CA SER A 149 -13.56 -12.16 14.97
C SER A 149 -12.66 -12.24 13.74
N ASP A 150 -12.90 -11.36 12.76
CA ASP A 150 -12.16 -11.32 11.48
C ASP A 150 -12.21 -12.60 10.63
N CYS A 151 -13.25 -13.42 10.82
CA CYS A 151 -13.53 -14.54 9.92
C CYS A 151 -14.44 -14.08 8.75
N ALA A 152 -13.83 -13.65 7.65
CA ALA A 152 -14.52 -12.99 6.52
C ALA A 152 -15.66 -13.78 5.84
N VAL A 153 -15.76 -15.09 6.05
CA VAL A 153 -16.71 -15.99 5.36
C VAL A 153 -17.90 -16.40 6.25
N LEU A 154 -17.95 -15.97 7.52
CA LEU A 154 -19.05 -16.29 8.44
C LEU A 154 -20.28 -15.43 8.17
N VAL A 155 -21.30 -16.00 7.51
CA VAL A 155 -22.48 -15.26 7.02
C VAL A 155 -23.61 -15.15 8.08
N ASN A 156 -23.63 -15.99 9.12
CA ASN A 156 -24.63 -15.90 10.20
C ASN A 156 -24.17 -16.59 11.51
N LEU A 157 -24.86 -16.26 12.60
CA LEU A 157 -24.62 -16.80 13.95
C LEU A 157 -25.42 -18.09 14.25
N ALA A 158 -25.88 -18.82 13.23
CA ALA A 158 -26.72 -20.00 13.44
C ALA A 158 -25.96 -21.09 14.23
N GLY A 159 -26.58 -21.59 15.30
CA GLY A 159 -26.01 -22.58 16.21
C GLY A 159 -25.49 -21.99 17.53
N ILE A 160 -25.19 -20.68 17.59
CA ILE A 160 -24.74 -20.01 18.83
C ILE A 160 -25.87 -19.95 19.87
N GLU A 161 -27.13 -19.95 19.44
CA GLU A 161 -28.30 -19.96 20.34
C GLU A 161 -28.35 -21.18 21.27
N LYS A 162 -27.65 -22.28 20.94
CA LYS A 162 -27.56 -23.48 21.80
C LYS A 162 -26.46 -23.38 22.87
N LEU A 163 -25.56 -22.40 22.77
CA LEU A 163 -24.42 -22.20 23.67
C LEU A 163 -24.86 -21.48 24.96
N THR A 164 -25.78 -22.07 25.71
CA THR A 164 -26.40 -21.44 26.90
C THR A 164 -25.44 -21.17 28.06
N ALA A 165 -24.24 -21.75 28.04
CA ALA A 165 -23.17 -21.49 29.00
C ALA A 165 -22.36 -20.21 28.70
N LEU A 166 -22.55 -19.60 27.53
CA LEU A 166 -21.71 -18.51 27.04
C LEU A 166 -21.81 -17.26 27.91
N VAL A 167 -20.64 -16.73 28.29
CA VAL A 167 -20.46 -15.53 29.14
C VAL A 167 -19.83 -14.40 28.34
N SER A 168 -18.93 -14.72 27.40
CA SER A 168 -18.25 -13.76 26.53
C SER A 168 -18.42 -14.15 25.07
N LEU A 169 -18.80 -13.19 24.24
CA LEU A 169 -18.95 -13.36 22.80
C LEU A 169 -18.30 -12.18 22.06
N ASN A 170 -17.29 -12.49 21.24
CA ASN A 170 -16.66 -11.52 20.36
C ASN A 170 -17.11 -11.76 18.91
N LEU A 171 -17.82 -10.77 18.34
CA LEU A 171 -18.34 -10.77 16.97
C LEU A 171 -17.70 -9.66 16.12
N ASP A 172 -16.51 -9.23 16.51
CA ASP A 172 -15.74 -8.21 15.82
C ASP A 172 -15.36 -8.67 14.37
N GLY A 173 -15.23 -7.75 13.41
CA GLY A 173 -15.00 -8.05 12.00
C GLY A 173 -16.22 -7.84 11.06
N ARG A 174 -16.02 -8.00 9.74
CA ARG A 174 -16.98 -7.64 8.66
C ARG A 174 -18.24 -8.52 8.58
N LEU A 175 -18.94 -8.75 9.68
CA LEU A 175 -20.19 -9.50 9.70
C LEU A 175 -21.35 -8.59 9.27
N ALA A 176 -22.08 -8.98 8.23
CA ALA A 176 -23.29 -8.26 7.77
C ALA A 176 -24.49 -8.54 8.72
N LEU A 177 -24.40 -8.09 9.97
CA LEU A 177 -25.46 -8.25 10.97
C LEU A 177 -26.43 -7.08 10.94
N ALA A 178 -27.69 -7.33 10.56
CA ALA A 178 -28.75 -6.32 10.59
C ALA A 178 -29.33 -6.06 12.00
N ASN A 179 -29.20 -7.01 12.94
CA ASN A 179 -29.60 -6.87 14.35
C ASN A 179 -28.99 -7.97 15.25
N LEU A 180 -29.18 -7.83 16.57
CA LEU A 180 -28.67 -8.75 17.60
C LEU A 180 -29.71 -9.76 18.11
N ALA A 181 -30.79 -10.02 17.38
CA ALA A 181 -31.88 -10.87 17.88
C ALA A 181 -31.45 -12.34 18.12
N GLY A 182 -30.42 -12.83 17.41
CA GLY A 182 -29.91 -14.21 17.53
C GLY A 182 -29.28 -14.55 18.89
N ILE A 183 -28.81 -13.54 19.63
CA ILE A 183 -28.15 -13.73 20.94
C ILE A 183 -29.09 -13.45 22.14
N ARG A 184 -30.35 -13.12 21.87
CA ARG A 184 -31.36 -12.77 22.88
C ARG A 184 -31.58 -13.86 23.93
N LEU A 185 -31.37 -15.12 23.57
CA LEU A 185 -31.62 -16.29 24.42
C LEU A 185 -30.39 -16.78 25.21
N LEU A 186 -29.33 -15.96 25.33
CA LEU A 186 -28.10 -16.31 26.05
C LEU A 186 -28.13 -15.73 27.49
N PRO A 187 -28.64 -16.46 28.50
CA PRO A 187 -28.98 -15.89 29.80
C PRO A 187 -27.77 -15.55 30.67
N LYS A 188 -26.57 -16.06 30.34
CA LYS A 188 -25.34 -15.87 31.12
C LYS A 188 -24.40 -14.83 30.52
N LEU A 189 -24.78 -14.20 29.40
CA LEU A 189 -23.91 -13.30 28.66
C LEU A 189 -23.61 -12.03 29.48
N ARG A 190 -22.33 -11.71 29.60
CA ARG A 190 -21.79 -10.59 30.40
C ARG A 190 -20.97 -9.61 29.57
N CYS A 191 -20.40 -10.05 28.47
CA CYS A 191 -19.57 -9.26 27.57
C CYS A 191 -19.97 -9.49 26.12
N ILE A 192 -20.19 -8.40 25.39
CA ILE A 192 -20.43 -8.40 23.94
C ILE A 192 -19.52 -7.37 23.30
N THR A 193 -18.84 -7.78 22.22
CA THR A 193 -18.09 -6.88 21.33
C THR A 193 -18.66 -6.98 19.91
N LEU A 194 -18.88 -5.83 19.26
CA LEU A 194 -19.45 -5.69 17.92
C LEU A 194 -18.64 -4.67 17.12
N GLN A 195 -18.31 -4.99 15.86
CA GLN A 195 -17.68 -4.04 14.92
C GLN A 195 -18.33 -4.13 13.53
N GLY A 196 -18.40 -3.00 12.81
CA GLY A 196 -18.45 -2.99 11.35
C GLY A 196 -19.74 -3.45 10.66
N SER A 197 -20.87 -3.52 11.37
CA SER A 197 -22.17 -3.76 10.72
C SER A 197 -22.70 -2.48 10.08
N ALA A 198 -22.43 -2.30 8.77
CA ALA A 198 -22.91 -1.15 7.99
C ALA A 198 -24.44 -0.96 8.04
N GLU A 199 -25.19 -2.00 8.41
CA GLU A 199 -26.66 -1.99 8.50
C GLU A 199 -27.20 -1.77 9.92
N LEU A 200 -26.36 -1.73 10.96
CA LEU A 200 -26.81 -1.65 12.35
C LEU A 200 -27.16 -0.23 12.77
N THR A 201 -28.43 0.11 12.58
CA THR A 201 -28.98 1.42 12.96
C THR A 201 -29.36 1.55 14.44
N SER A 202 -29.51 0.42 15.15
CA SER A 202 -29.87 0.37 16.57
C SER A 202 -29.34 -0.88 17.28
N ILE A 203 -29.04 -0.80 18.58
CA ILE A 203 -28.62 -1.93 19.43
C ILE A 203 -29.85 -2.66 20.02
N ALA A 204 -30.93 -2.78 19.26
CA ALA A 204 -32.14 -3.48 19.72
C ALA A 204 -31.92 -5.01 19.75
N GLY A 205 -32.53 -5.69 20.71
CA GLY A 205 -32.47 -7.15 20.89
C GLY A 205 -31.64 -7.66 22.07
N ILE A 206 -30.90 -6.77 22.76
CA ILE A 206 -30.13 -7.11 23.98
C ILE A 206 -30.79 -6.66 25.28
N GLU A 207 -32.00 -6.08 25.22
CA GLU A 207 -32.68 -5.46 26.37
C GLU A 207 -32.97 -6.45 27.51
N GLN A 208 -33.05 -7.75 27.20
CA GLN A 208 -33.31 -8.83 28.14
C GLN A 208 -32.04 -9.40 28.80
N LEU A 209 -30.86 -8.98 28.38
CA LEU A 209 -29.56 -9.44 28.90
C LEU A 209 -29.23 -8.74 30.23
N SER A 210 -30.03 -9.02 31.26
CA SER A 210 -29.92 -8.37 32.58
C SER A 210 -28.59 -8.58 33.31
N LEU A 211 -27.77 -9.54 32.88
CA LEU A 211 -26.42 -9.79 33.41
C LEU A 211 -25.31 -9.12 32.57
N LEU A 212 -25.65 -8.38 31.52
CA LEU A 212 -24.67 -7.73 30.65
C LEU A 212 -23.95 -6.61 31.42
N THR A 213 -22.64 -6.79 31.60
CA THR A 213 -21.76 -5.87 32.35
C THR A 213 -20.86 -5.03 31.45
N SER A 214 -20.59 -5.49 30.22
CA SER A 214 -19.72 -4.84 29.25
C SER A 214 -20.31 -4.91 27.85
N LEU A 215 -20.40 -3.76 27.19
CA LEU A 215 -20.81 -3.64 25.79
C LEU A 215 -19.82 -2.76 25.04
N LYS A 216 -19.23 -3.30 23.97
CA LYS A 216 -18.32 -2.56 23.09
C LYS A 216 -18.87 -2.55 21.66
N VAL A 217 -18.95 -1.35 21.08
CA VAL A 217 -19.47 -1.11 19.74
C VAL A 217 -18.46 -0.28 18.97
N PHE A 218 -17.97 -0.81 17.85
CA PHE A 218 -16.94 -0.23 17.00
C PHE A 218 -17.48 -0.06 15.57
N ASP A 219 -17.04 0.99 14.86
CA ASP A 219 -17.32 1.23 13.43
C ASP A 219 -18.79 1.03 13.02
N CYS A 220 -19.72 1.47 13.88
CA CYS A 220 -21.15 1.45 13.61
C CYS A 220 -21.60 2.84 13.18
N GLU A 221 -21.15 3.28 12.01
CA GLU A 221 -21.40 4.63 11.48
C GLU A 221 -22.89 4.96 11.31
N THR A 222 -23.75 3.95 11.15
CA THR A 222 -25.20 4.12 11.01
C THR A 222 -25.97 4.09 12.33
N LEU A 223 -25.29 3.87 13.46
CA LEU A 223 -25.90 3.81 14.78
C LEU A 223 -26.35 5.21 15.24
N THR A 224 -27.66 5.40 15.35
CA THR A 224 -28.25 6.70 15.73
C THR A 224 -28.76 6.75 17.17
N SER A 225 -28.88 5.61 17.85
CA SER A 225 -29.52 5.54 19.17
C SER A 225 -28.97 4.44 20.06
N LEU A 226 -28.75 4.77 21.33
CA LEU A 226 -28.37 3.84 22.41
C LEU A 226 -29.56 3.28 23.20
N SER A 227 -30.80 3.55 22.80
CA SER A 227 -32.00 3.27 23.63
C SER A 227 -32.13 1.82 24.13
N GLY A 228 -31.61 0.84 23.39
CA GLY A 228 -31.60 -0.57 23.79
C GLY A 228 -30.78 -0.91 25.05
N ILE A 229 -29.89 -0.01 25.50
CA ILE A 229 -28.98 -0.28 26.64
C ILE A 229 -29.45 0.33 27.96
N PHE A 230 -30.39 1.29 27.95
CA PHE A 230 -30.75 2.05 29.17
C PHE A 230 -31.42 1.20 30.26
N GLN A 231 -31.95 0.03 29.91
CA GLN A 231 -32.52 -0.95 30.84
C GLN A 231 -31.45 -1.86 31.47
N LEU A 232 -30.21 -1.84 30.98
CA LEU A 232 -29.12 -2.69 31.46
C LEU A 232 -28.50 -2.13 32.74
N LYS A 233 -29.20 -2.31 33.88
CA LYS A 233 -28.75 -1.78 35.18
C LYS A 233 -27.48 -2.42 35.73
N ALA A 234 -27.06 -3.55 35.16
CA ALA A 234 -25.79 -4.21 35.48
C ALA A 234 -24.62 -3.69 34.63
N LEU A 235 -24.85 -2.81 33.65
CA LEU A 235 -23.81 -2.34 32.75
C LEU A 235 -22.80 -1.47 33.49
N THR A 236 -21.55 -1.93 33.53
CA THR A 236 -20.42 -1.28 34.21
C THR A 236 -19.41 -0.68 33.24
N SER A 237 -19.38 -1.14 31.99
CA SER A 237 -18.48 -0.65 30.94
C SER A 237 -19.23 -0.49 29.62
N LEU A 238 -19.06 0.67 28.98
CA LEU A 238 -19.62 1.01 27.67
C LEU A 238 -18.51 1.65 26.82
N THR A 239 -18.24 1.04 25.66
CA THR A 239 -17.32 1.59 24.65
C THR A 239 -18.06 1.85 23.35
N LEU A 240 -17.92 3.07 22.82
CA LEU A 240 -18.52 3.53 21.58
C LEU A 240 -17.41 4.16 20.73
N ASN A 241 -16.96 3.46 19.70
CA ASN A 241 -15.91 3.95 18.79
C ASN A 241 -16.48 4.15 17.39
N ASN A 242 -16.16 5.29 16.78
CA ASN A 242 -16.47 5.64 15.41
C ASN A 242 -17.98 5.48 15.08
N CYS A 243 -18.82 5.97 16.00
CA CYS A 243 -20.27 5.99 15.87
C CYS A 243 -20.73 7.40 15.43
N SER A 244 -20.31 7.84 14.25
CA SER A 244 -20.46 9.24 13.81
C SER A 244 -21.91 9.76 13.73
N ALA A 245 -22.90 8.87 13.55
CA ALA A 245 -24.32 9.25 13.54
C ALA A 245 -24.94 9.45 14.94
N LEU A 246 -24.21 9.20 16.03
CA LEU A 246 -24.67 9.44 17.40
C LEU A 246 -24.53 10.91 17.78
N LEU A 247 -25.64 11.65 17.69
CA LEU A 247 -25.71 13.10 17.98
C LEU A 247 -26.03 13.44 19.43
N SER A 248 -26.40 12.46 20.26
CA SER A 248 -26.82 12.69 21.64
C SER A 248 -26.57 11.47 22.53
N PHE A 249 -26.11 11.74 23.75
CA PHE A 249 -25.95 10.74 24.82
C PHE A 249 -27.07 10.83 25.88
N ALA A 250 -28.15 11.55 25.59
CA ALA A 250 -29.28 11.68 26.51
C ALA A 250 -29.85 10.31 26.91
N GLY A 251 -30.03 10.08 28.21
CA GLY A 251 -30.45 8.80 28.78
C GLY A 251 -29.31 7.97 29.35
N ILE A 252 -28.04 8.30 29.05
CA ILE A 252 -26.86 7.62 29.61
C ILE A 252 -26.79 7.76 31.13
N GLU A 253 -27.34 8.85 31.70
CA GLU A 253 -27.44 9.07 33.13
C GLU A 253 -28.27 8.00 33.85
N GLN A 254 -29.02 7.16 33.14
CA GLN A 254 -29.76 6.04 33.72
C GLN A 254 -28.86 4.84 34.08
N LEU A 255 -27.62 4.81 33.60
CA LEU A 255 -26.62 3.77 33.82
C LEU A 255 -25.79 4.05 35.09
N GLN A 256 -26.46 4.09 36.24
CA GLN A 256 -25.83 4.47 37.52
C GLN A 256 -24.75 3.48 38.03
N ALA A 257 -24.66 2.29 37.44
CA ALA A 257 -23.61 1.31 37.73
C ALA A 257 -22.36 1.48 36.84
N LEU A 258 -22.39 2.42 35.87
CA LEU A 258 -21.31 2.61 34.91
C LEU A 258 -20.05 3.12 35.61
N LYS A 259 -18.96 2.38 35.44
CA LYS A 259 -17.63 2.68 35.98
C LYS A 259 -16.66 3.14 34.90
N SER A 260 -16.83 2.65 33.68
CA SER A 260 -15.96 2.95 32.54
C SER A 260 -16.81 3.35 31.34
N LEU A 261 -16.55 4.54 30.79
CA LEU A 261 -17.19 5.09 29.61
C LEU A 261 -16.11 5.54 28.62
N SER A 262 -16.11 4.95 27.43
CA SER A 262 -15.19 5.30 26.35
C SER A 262 -15.97 5.70 25.10
N ILE A 263 -15.69 6.90 24.60
CA ILE A 263 -16.31 7.52 23.44
C ILE A 263 -15.21 8.03 22.53
N THR A 264 -15.04 7.40 21.37
CA THR A 264 -13.97 7.72 20.40
C THR A 264 -14.56 8.11 19.06
N GLY A 265 -14.03 9.15 18.42
CA GLY A 265 -14.43 9.57 17.08
C GLY A 265 -15.85 10.14 16.98
N CYS A 266 -16.39 10.68 18.09
CA CYS A 266 -17.69 11.35 18.12
C CYS A 266 -17.52 12.87 17.93
N GLU A 267 -17.28 13.30 16.68
CA GLU A 267 -16.92 14.69 16.34
C GLU A 267 -17.93 15.76 16.81
N SER A 268 -19.20 15.37 17.00
CA SER A 268 -20.29 16.27 17.42
C SER A 268 -20.33 16.54 18.94
N LEU A 269 -19.53 15.84 19.75
CA LEU A 269 -19.52 16.01 21.20
C LEU A 269 -18.81 17.31 21.60
N ALA A 270 -19.60 18.34 21.94
CA ALA A 270 -19.08 19.67 22.29
C ALA A 270 -18.88 19.92 23.80
N ASN A 271 -19.47 19.10 24.67
CA ASN A 271 -19.37 19.21 26.12
C ASN A 271 -19.60 17.86 26.82
N LEU A 272 -19.26 17.78 28.11
CA LEU A 272 -19.31 16.55 28.91
C LEU A 272 -20.47 16.54 29.93
N ALA A 273 -21.45 17.43 29.80
CA ALA A 273 -22.48 17.63 30.83
C ALA A 273 -23.38 16.41 31.04
N ASP A 274 -23.67 15.65 29.98
CA ASP A 274 -24.48 14.43 30.03
C ASP A 274 -23.87 13.34 30.95
N PHE A 275 -22.55 13.38 31.16
CA PHE A 275 -21.83 12.41 31.99
C PHE A 275 -21.74 12.83 33.46
N GLY A 276 -21.99 14.10 33.79
CA GLY A 276 -21.76 14.67 35.12
C GLY A 276 -22.59 14.07 36.27
N GLN A 277 -23.57 13.21 35.98
CA GLN A 277 -24.40 12.49 36.96
C GLN A 277 -23.97 11.03 37.18
N LEU A 278 -22.95 10.55 36.47
CA LEU A 278 -22.42 9.20 36.60
C LEU A 278 -21.46 9.10 37.80
N SER A 279 -22.01 9.20 39.01
CA SER A 279 -21.21 9.28 40.24
C SER A 279 -20.32 8.06 40.53
N ALA A 280 -20.61 6.90 39.92
CA ALA A 280 -19.81 5.69 40.02
C ALA A 280 -18.66 5.61 38.99
N LEU A 281 -18.57 6.59 38.09
CA LEU A 281 -17.59 6.59 37.00
C LEU A 281 -16.17 6.78 37.55
N THR A 282 -15.30 5.83 37.20
CA THR A 282 -13.87 5.82 37.55
C THR A 282 -12.99 6.08 36.34
N GLU A 283 -13.47 5.76 35.13
CA GLU A 283 -12.74 5.93 33.88
C GLU A 283 -13.63 6.64 32.85
N LEU A 284 -13.12 7.74 32.29
CA LEU A 284 -13.76 8.48 31.21
C LEU A 284 -12.74 8.70 30.09
N GLU A 285 -13.03 8.16 28.92
CA GLU A 285 -12.27 8.37 27.69
C GLU A 285 -13.15 9.06 26.68
N VAL A 286 -12.72 10.23 26.22
CA VAL A 286 -13.38 11.04 25.19
C VAL A 286 -12.33 11.47 24.18
N THR A 287 -12.13 10.64 23.15
CA THR A 287 -11.04 10.82 22.18
C THR A 287 -11.56 11.25 20.81
N GLY A 288 -10.81 12.10 20.11
CA GLY A 288 -11.17 12.60 18.78
C GLY A 288 -12.44 13.46 18.75
N SER A 289 -12.79 14.10 19.87
CA SER A 289 -13.94 15.01 19.96
C SER A 289 -13.50 16.44 19.63
N ASP A 290 -13.33 16.75 18.34
CA ASP A 290 -12.79 18.04 17.88
C ASP A 290 -13.62 19.27 18.27
N SER A 291 -14.90 19.09 18.60
CA SER A 291 -15.79 20.15 19.10
C SER A 291 -15.63 20.45 20.60
N LEU A 292 -14.91 19.61 21.34
CA LEU A 292 -14.70 19.78 22.78
C LEU A 292 -13.68 20.89 23.04
N THR A 293 -14.12 21.95 23.73
CA THR A 293 -13.29 23.15 23.99
C THR A 293 -12.86 23.30 25.45
N SER A 294 -13.56 22.65 26.38
CA SER A 294 -13.31 22.69 27.84
C SER A 294 -13.84 21.42 28.52
N LEU A 295 -13.46 21.19 29.78
CA LEU A 295 -13.89 20.05 30.59
C LEU A 295 -15.12 20.34 31.47
N ALA A 296 -15.83 21.44 31.22
CA ALA A 296 -16.99 21.82 32.02
C ALA A 296 -18.05 20.69 32.07
N GLY A 297 -18.55 20.40 33.28
CA GLY A 297 -19.56 19.38 33.53
C GLY A 297 -19.07 18.10 34.22
N ILE A 298 -17.76 17.86 34.31
CA ILE A 298 -17.20 16.68 35.00
C ILE A 298 -16.80 16.92 36.46
N GLU A 299 -17.00 18.13 37.00
CA GLU A 299 -16.50 18.55 38.32
C GLU A 299 -17.08 17.72 39.49
N ARG A 300 -18.17 17.00 39.23
CA ARG A 300 -18.87 16.13 40.19
C ARG A 300 -18.38 14.68 40.16
N LEU A 301 -17.55 14.28 39.20
CA LEU A 301 -17.03 12.92 39.03
C LEU A 301 -15.88 12.62 40.01
N ARG A 302 -16.14 12.75 41.31
CA ARG A 302 -15.09 12.65 42.36
C ARG A 302 -14.44 11.26 42.48
N SER A 303 -15.06 10.24 41.89
CA SER A 303 -14.53 8.88 41.83
C SER A 303 -13.64 8.64 40.60
N LEU A 304 -13.49 9.63 39.71
CA LEU A 304 -12.69 9.51 38.50
C LEU A 304 -11.21 9.33 38.83
N THR A 305 -10.66 8.22 38.36
CA THR A 305 -9.26 7.82 38.49
C THR A 305 -8.50 7.93 37.17
N ALA A 306 -9.19 7.83 36.03
CA ALA A 306 -8.60 7.98 34.71
C ALA A 306 -9.44 8.89 33.81
N LEU A 307 -8.78 9.84 33.15
CA LEU A 307 -9.35 10.75 32.17
C LEU A 307 -8.46 10.76 30.92
N ASN A 308 -9.00 10.33 29.78
CA ASN A 308 -8.33 10.40 28.48
C ASN A 308 -9.12 11.34 27.57
N LEU A 309 -8.42 12.31 26.98
CA LEU A 309 -8.92 13.38 26.11
C LEU A 309 -8.09 13.48 24.82
N ASP A 310 -7.40 12.42 24.43
CA ASP A 310 -6.51 12.42 23.28
C ASP A 310 -7.25 12.88 22.01
N TRP A 311 -6.55 13.60 21.14
CA TRP A 311 -7.08 14.13 19.88
C TRP A 311 -8.23 15.15 20.02
N CYS A 312 -8.47 15.71 21.22
CA CYS A 312 -9.40 16.84 21.39
C CYS A 312 -8.73 18.15 20.93
N ARG A 313 -8.61 18.33 19.60
CA ARG A 313 -7.77 19.39 18.99
C ARG A 313 -8.16 20.82 19.34
N SER A 314 -9.43 21.05 19.71
CA SER A 314 -9.97 22.35 20.10
C SER A 314 -9.97 22.58 21.61
N LEU A 315 -9.47 21.63 22.41
CA LEU A 315 -9.34 21.77 23.85
C LEU A 315 -8.29 22.85 24.17
N THR A 316 -8.74 23.97 24.71
CA THR A 316 -7.88 25.14 24.99
C THR A 316 -7.38 25.18 26.43
N CYS A 317 -8.16 24.60 27.36
CA CYS A 317 -7.89 24.58 28.79
C CYS A 317 -8.49 23.33 29.46
N ILE A 318 -7.99 23.03 30.64
CA ILE A 318 -8.39 21.88 31.47
C ILE A 318 -9.07 22.32 32.77
N GLU A 319 -9.69 23.52 32.76
CA GLU A 319 -10.43 24.04 33.91
C GLU A 319 -11.56 23.08 34.32
N GLY A 320 -11.73 22.88 35.62
CA GLY A 320 -12.70 21.95 36.20
C GLY A 320 -12.10 20.62 36.68
N ILE A 321 -10.85 20.31 36.31
CA ILE A 321 -10.14 19.10 36.74
C ILE A 321 -9.63 19.18 38.19
N GLU A 322 -9.55 20.38 38.78
CA GLU A 322 -8.86 20.63 40.04
C GLU A 322 -9.50 19.89 41.23
N GLN A 323 -10.79 19.55 41.12
CA GLN A 323 -11.55 18.83 42.14
C GLN A 323 -11.39 17.30 42.06
N LEU A 324 -10.80 16.77 40.98
CA LEU A 324 -10.66 15.34 40.72
C LEU A 324 -9.44 14.75 41.46
N LYS A 325 -9.44 14.84 42.80
CA LYS A 325 -8.29 14.43 43.64
C LYS A 325 -7.96 12.93 43.59
N SER A 326 -8.87 12.11 43.09
CA SER A 326 -8.67 10.67 42.87
C SER A 326 -8.01 10.36 41.53
N LEU A 327 -7.77 11.36 40.67
CA LEU A 327 -7.20 11.15 39.34
C LEU A 327 -5.76 10.67 39.43
N THR A 328 -5.52 9.49 38.87
CA THR A 328 -4.20 8.84 38.76
C THR A 328 -3.67 8.85 37.33
N ILE A 329 -4.55 8.91 36.33
CA ILE A 329 -4.19 8.90 34.91
C ILE A 329 -4.84 10.10 34.22
N LEU A 330 -4.04 10.91 33.53
CA LEU A 330 -4.49 12.00 32.68
C LEU A 330 -3.78 11.92 31.32
N GLU A 331 -4.55 11.72 30.26
CA GLU A 331 -4.06 11.61 28.88
C GLU A 331 -4.70 12.70 28.01
N MET A 332 -3.86 13.49 27.33
CA MET A 332 -4.24 14.65 26.51
C MET A 332 -3.32 14.77 25.29
N GLU A 333 -2.96 13.64 24.67
CA GLU A 333 -2.16 13.61 23.46
C GLU A 333 -2.87 14.41 22.35
N ARG A 334 -2.12 15.17 21.54
CA ARG A 334 -2.62 15.89 20.36
C ARG A 334 -3.71 16.94 20.64
N CYS A 335 -3.76 17.46 21.86
CA CYS A 335 -4.54 18.65 22.22
C CYS A 335 -3.81 19.92 21.74
N GLY A 336 -3.76 20.14 20.42
CA GLY A 336 -2.92 21.18 19.79
C GLY A 336 -3.22 22.62 20.23
N ALA A 337 -4.44 22.92 20.68
CA ALA A 337 -4.83 24.22 21.21
C ALA A 337 -4.51 24.40 22.72
N LEU A 338 -4.03 23.37 23.40
CA LEU A 338 -3.71 23.40 24.83
C LEU A 338 -2.42 24.20 25.05
N THR A 339 -2.54 25.33 25.73
CA THR A 339 -1.42 26.26 25.95
C THR A 339 -0.78 26.14 27.34
N SER A 340 -1.49 25.53 28.30
CA SER A 340 -1.06 25.43 29.69
C SER A 340 -1.63 24.19 30.37
N LEU A 341 -0.87 23.66 31.33
CA LEU A 341 -1.25 22.55 32.19
C LEU A 341 -1.69 23.03 33.59
N SER A 342 -2.00 24.31 33.76
CA SER A 342 -2.46 24.82 35.06
C SER A 342 -3.77 24.16 35.50
N GLY A 343 -3.86 23.79 36.77
CA GLY A 343 -4.94 23.01 37.35
C GLY A 343 -4.48 21.64 37.87
N ILE A 344 -3.40 21.08 37.30
CA ILE A 344 -2.88 19.75 37.70
C ILE A 344 -1.96 19.79 38.92
N GLU A 345 -1.50 20.96 39.38
CA GLU A 345 -0.56 21.14 40.50
C GLU A 345 -1.02 20.43 41.77
N GLN A 346 -2.33 20.32 41.95
CA GLN A 346 -2.95 19.76 43.15
C GLN A 346 -3.37 18.29 42.99
N LEU A 347 -3.03 17.63 41.88
CA LEU A 347 -3.35 16.23 41.59
C LEU A 347 -2.21 15.32 42.05
N ALA A 348 -1.92 15.33 43.35
CA ALA A 348 -0.78 14.59 43.92
C ALA A 348 -0.87 13.06 43.78
N ALA A 349 -2.04 12.52 43.42
CA ALA A 349 -2.25 11.10 43.13
C ALA A 349 -1.87 10.71 41.69
N LEU A 350 -1.52 11.67 40.83
CA LEU A 350 -1.23 11.40 39.43
C LEU A 350 0.01 10.53 39.27
N THR A 351 -0.17 9.37 38.65
CA THR A 351 0.88 8.39 38.33
C THR A 351 1.20 8.35 36.85
N LYS A 352 0.29 8.81 35.98
CA LYS A 352 0.48 8.86 34.53
C LYS A 352 0.01 10.20 33.97
N LEU A 353 0.87 10.83 33.18
CA LEU A 353 0.57 12.06 32.43
C LEU A 353 1.03 11.92 30.97
N ASP A 354 0.11 12.11 30.04
CA ASP A 354 0.38 12.19 28.60
C ASP A 354 -0.03 13.55 28.05
N VAL A 355 0.93 14.29 27.51
CA VAL A 355 0.74 15.60 26.87
C VAL A 355 1.47 15.65 25.53
N GLY A 356 1.64 14.48 24.89
CA GLY A 356 2.27 14.36 23.58
C GLY A 356 1.61 15.26 22.54
N TRP A 357 2.39 15.76 21.59
CA TRP A 357 1.98 16.58 20.44
C TRP A 357 1.14 17.82 20.78
N CYS A 358 1.21 18.30 22.02
CA CYS A 358 0.65 19.57 22.43
C CYS A 358 1.57 20.70 21.94
N LYS A 359 1.55 21.00 20.64
CA LYS A 359 2.49 21.94 19.98
C LYS A 359 2.50 23.35 20.57
N SER A 360 1.39 23.77 21.19
CA SER A 360 1.26 25.07 21.85
C SER A 360 1.85 25.09 23.27
N LEU A 361 2.24 23.94 23.81
CA LEU A 361 2.81 23.81 25.14
C LEU A 361 4.31 24.15 25.12
N THR A 362 4.69 25.20 25.86
CA THR A 362 6.06 25.73 25.88
C THR A 362 6.80 25.48 27.19
N SER A 363 6.10 25.03 28.24
CA SER A 363 6.70 24.76 29.55
C SER A 363 6.02 23.59 30.24
N LEU A 364 6.83 22.73 30.85
CA LEU A 364 6.40 21.59 31.67
C LEU A 364 6.72 21.80 33.16
N SER A 365 7.12 23.01 33.58
CA SER A 365 7.59 23.26 34.96
C SER A 365 6.61 22.86 36.06
N VAL A 366 5.32 22.84 35.76
CA VAL A 366 4.23 22.45 36.67
C VAL A 366 4.34 20.98 37.14
N ILE A 367 4.96 20.10 36.36
CA ILE A 367 5.02 18.67 36.67
C ILE A 367 6.03 18.33 37.78
N ASN A 368 6.90 19.28 38.15
CA ASN A 368 7.93 19.10 39.18
C ASN A 368 7.33 18.70 40.55
N GLU A 369 6.06 19.01 40.78
CA GLU A 369 5.34 18.72 42.02
C GLU A 369 4.66 17.34 42.00
N LEU A 370 4.58 16.69 40.83
CA LEU A 370 3.91 15.40 40.60
C LEU A 370 4.85 14.22 40.88
N THR A 371 5.39 14.15 42.10
CA THR A 371 6.43 13.18 42.48
C THR A 371 6.01 11.70 42.46
N MET A 372 4.71 11.42 42.34
CA MET A 372 4.15 10.06 42.21
C MET A 372 4.10 9.58 40.75
N LEU A 373 4.49 10.39 39.77
CA LEU A 373 4.51 10.00 38.36
C LEU A 373 5.42 8.79 38.12
N THR A 374 4.81 7.75 37.57
CA THR A 374 5.46 6.53 37.09
C THR A 374 5.57 6.48 35.56
N GLU A 375 4.72 7.24 34.85
CA GLU A 375 4.71 7.32 33.38
C GLU A 375 4.51 8.77 32.93
N LEU A 376 5.39 9.27 32.06
CA LEU A 376 5.34 10.62 31.50
C LEU A 376 5.58 10.55 29.99
N ARG A 377 4.65 11.10 29.21
CA ARG A 377 4.81 11.24 27.76
C ARG A 377 4.68 12.69 27.33
N VAL A 378 5.71 13.17 26.62
CA VAL A 378 5.86 14.55 26.15
C VAL A 378 6.33 14.58 24.69
N SER A 379 6.00 13.53 23.93
CA SER A 379 6.37 13.37 22.52
C SER A 379 5.93 14.57 21.68
N GLY A 380 6.60 14.87 20.57
CA GLY A 380 6.19 15.92 19.61
C GLY A 380 6.15 17.35 20.17
N CYS A 381 6.70 17.60 21.37
CA CYS A 381 6.78 18.92 21.97
C CYS A 381 7.94 19.72 21.36
N GLN A 382 7.78 20.18 20.12
CA GLN A 382 8.86 20.79 19.31
C GLN A 382 9.54 22.03 19.94
N ALA A 383 8.85 22.75 20.85
CA ALA A 383 9.41 23.89 21.56
C ALA A 383 10.22 23.52 22.81
N LEU A 384 10.23 22.24 23.21
CA LEU A 384 10.89 21.75 24.41
C LEU A 384 12.42 21.70 24.21
N THR A 385 13.13 22.61 24.84
CA THR A 385 14.60 22.73 24.76
C THR A 385 15.34 22.14 25.97
N SER A 386 14.62 21.86 27.06
CA SER A 386 15.21 21.35 28.31
C SER A 386 14.22 20.44 29.04
N ILE A 387 14.76 19.37 29.62
CA ILE A 387 14.02 18.39 30.43
C ILE A 387 14.43 18.40 31.91
N THR A 388 15.08 19.47 32.37
CA THR A 388 15.52 19.63 33.77
C THR A 388 14.37 19.58 34.79
N ALA A 389 13.13 19.85 34.35
CA ALA A 389 11.92 19.65 35.13
C ALA A 389 11.77 18.20 35.66
N PHE A 390 12.35 17.21 34.99
CA PHE A 390 12.13 15.80 35.33
C PHE A 390 12.97 15.33 36.52
N GLU A 391 13.92 16.13 37.00
CA GLU A 391 14.93 15.73 38.01
C GLU A 391 14.31 15.20 39.32
N LYS A 392 13.11 15.66 39.70
CA LYS A 392 12.41 15.25 40.93
C LYS A 392 11.56 13.98 40.78
N LEU A 393 11.36 13.46 39.57
CA LEU A 393 10.41 12.38 39.26
C LEU A 393 11.02 10.98 39.52
N ALA A 394 11.57 10.74 40.71
CA ALA A 394 12.32 9.50 41.00
C ALA A 394 11.50 8.20 40.91
N ALA A 395 10.16 8.30 40.92
CA ALA A 395 9.24 7.18 40.73
C ALA A 395 9.03 6.79 39.25
N LEU A 396 9.56 7.57 38.31
CA LEU A 396 9.32 7.38 36.88
C LEU A 396 9.89 6.03 36.40
N THR A 397 9.03 5.24 35.77
CA THR A 397 9.34 3.93 35.20
C THR A 397 9.27 3.93 33.67
N ARG A 398 8.52 4.86 33.07
CA ARG A 398 8.38 5.04 31.63
C ARG A 398 8.45 6.52 31.25
N LEU A 399 9.25 6.83 30.23
CA LEU A 399 9.45 8.19 29.74
C LEU A 399 9.48 8.19 28.22
N ASP A 400 8.58 8.98 27.61
CA ASP A 400 8.52 9.19 26.15
C ASP A 400 8.81 10.65 25.84
N ILE A 401 9.93 10.90 25.15
CA ILE A 401 10.39 12.23 24.69
C ILE A 401 10.69 12.14 23.19
N ARG A 402 9.83 11.47 22.43
CA ARG A 402 9.97 11.41 20.96
C ARG A 402 9.81 12.75 20.29
N GLN A 403 10.46 12.94 19.15
CA GLN A 403 10.27 14.09 18.25
C GLN A 403 10.30 15.45 18.97
N CYS A 404 11.18 15.57 19.97
CA CYS A 404 11.48 16.83 20.64
C CYS A 404 12.72 17.43 19.98
N ASN A 405 12.64 17.77 18.69
CA ASN A 405 13.79 18.04 17.82
C ASN A 405 14.71 19.19 18.29
N ALA A 406 14.25 20.05 19.21
CA ALA A 406 15.07 21.10 19.83
C ALA A 406 15.94 20.60 21.00
N LEU A 407 15.75 19.36 21.46
CA LEU A 407 16.48 18.75 22.56
C LEU A 407 17.86 18.29 22.09
N THR A 408 18.91 18.84 22.71
CA THR A 408 20.32 18.56 22.37
C THR A 408 21.05 17.74 23.44
N SER A 409 20.42 17.55 24.60
CA SER A 409 21.02 16.88 25.77
C SER A 409 19.94 16.20 26.60
N LEU A 410 20.28 15.05 27.19
CA LEU A 410 19.44 14.32 28.13
C LEU A 410 19.67 14.75 29.60
N SER A 411 20.30 15.90 29.85
CA SER A 411 20.49 16.35 31.23
C SER A 411 19.14 16.70 31.89
N GLY A 412 18.88 16.07 33.04
CA GLY A 412 17.59 16.10 33.74
C GLY A 412 17.05 14.70 34.09
N ILE A 413 17.53 13.63 33.43
CA ILE A 413 17.07 12.25 33.66
C ILE A 413 18.08 11.34 34.39
N GLU A 414 19.24 11.87 34.77
CA GLU A 414 20.36 11.08 35.33
C GLU A 414 20.00 10.41 36.67
N LYS A 415 19.00 10.94 37.38
CA LYS A 415 18.53 10.46 38.69
C LYS A 415 17.33 9.52 38.62
N LEU A 416 16.80 9.23 37.42
CA LEU A 416 15.60 8.41 37.22
C LEU A 416 15.88 6.91 37.35
N SER A 417 16.43 6.48 38.49
CA SER A 417 16.87 5.11 38.74
C SER A 417 15.78 4.02 38.71
N SER A 418 14.51 4.42 38.64
CA SER A 418 13.36 3.51 38.49
C SER A 418 12.98 3.26 37.02
N LEU A 419 13.62 3.94 36.07
CA LEU A 419 13.24 3.90 34.65
C LEU A 419 13.49 2.52 34.05
N THR A 420 12.45 1.98 33.41
CA THR A 420 12.43 0.67 32.73
C THR A 420 12.20 0.81 31.23
N SER A 421 11.57 1.89 30.77
CA SER A 421 11.35 2.18 29.36
C SER A 421 11.63 3.65 29.07
N LEU A 422 12.42 3.89 28.03
CA LEU A 422 12.81 5.22 27.57
C LEU A 422 12.69 5.28 26.06
N ASP A 423 11.89 6.22 25.57
CA ASP A 423 11.71 6.47 24.14
C ASP A 423 12.27 7.84 23.76
N LEU A 424 13.30 7.82 22.91
CA LEU A 424 14.05 8.99 22.43
C LEU A 424 14.01 9.10 20.90
N SER A 425 13.03 8.48 20.26
CA SER A 425 12.99 8.42 18.81
C SER A 425 12.69 9.77 18.16
N GLY A 426 13.31 10.04 17.00
CA GLY A 426 13.10 11.27 16.22
C GLY A 426 13.72 12.53 16.82
N ASN A 427 14.69 12.42 17.73
CA ASN A 427 15.41 13.58 18.26
C ASN A 427 16.64 13.92 17.39
N GLU A 428 16.38 14.49 16.21
CA GLU A 428 17.39 14.76 15.17
C GLU A 428 18.63 15.55 15.64
N ALA A 429 18.49 16.40 16.66
CA ALA A 429 19.59 17.20 17.21
C ALA A 429 20.42 16.48 18.31
N LEU A 430 20.03 15.27 18.70
CA LEU A 430 20.68 14.51 19.77
C LEU A 430 21.94 13.81 19.24
N MET A 431 23.11 14.24 19.72
CA MET A 431 24.40 13.72 19.27
C MET A 431 24.99 12.62 20.17
N SER A 432 24.53 12.52 21.43
CA SER A 432 25.05 11.59 22.44
C SER A 432 23.94 11.21 23.41
N LEU A 433 24.07 10.01 23.98
CA LEU A 433 23.17 9.47 25.00
C LEU A 433 23.66 9.75 26.43
N ALA A 434 24.64 10.65 26.62
CA ALA A 434 25.14 11.01 27.95
C ALA A 434 24.00 11.44 28.87
N GLY A 435 23.92 10.82 30.05
CA GLY A 435 22.84 10.97 31.03
C GLY A 435 22.07 9.67 31.32
N ILE A 436 22.14 8.65 30.45
CA ILE A 436 21.43 7.37 30.66
C ILE A 436 22.29 6.25 31.27
N GLU A 437 23.59 6.47 31.48
CA GLU A 437 24.58 5.43 31.80
C GLU A 437 24.29 4.69 33.12
N ASN A 438 23.52 5.31 34.01
CA ASN A 438 23.18 4.78 35.33
C ASN A 438 21.73 4.25 35.43
N LEU A 439 20.98 4.21 34.32
CA LEU A 439 19.60 3.71 34.28
C LEU A 439 19.56 2.17 34.28
N SER A 440 20.14 1.56 35.32
CA SER A 440 20.38 0.11 35.44
C SER A 440 19.14 -0.81 35.44
N LYS A 441 17.93 -0.25 35.47
CA LYS A 441 16.67 -1.00 35.36
C LYS A 441 16.05 -0.94 33.97
N LEU A 442 16.69 -0.24 33.02
CA LEU A 442 16.14 -0.04 31.68
C LEU A 442 16.05 -1.37 30.92
N THR A 443 14.85 -1.70 30.46
CA THR A 443 14.53 -2.91 29.69
C THR A 443 14.14 -2.60 28.25
N SER A 444 13.68 -1.38 27.94
CA SER A 444 13.35 -0.90 26.58
C SER A 444 14.01 0.45 26.32
N LEU A 445 14.65 0.58 25.16
CA LEU A 445 15.27 1.82 24.71
C LEU A 445 15.00 2.01 23.21
N GLU A 446 14.26 3.04 22.87
CA GLU A 446 13.94 3.38 21.48
C GLU A 446 14.78 4.59 21.04
N LEU A 447 15.58 4.42 19.99
CA LEU A 447 16.51 5.42 19.45
C LEU A 447 16.30 5.62 17.94
N ASN A 448 15.15 5.24 17.39
CA ASN A 448 14.97 5.35 15.95
C ASN A 448 14.93 6.81 15.48
N GLY A 449 15.53 7.14 14.33
CA GLY A 449 15.46 8.50 13.76
C GLY A 449 16.30 9.55 14.50
N ASN A 450 17.42 9.17 15.13
CA ASN A 450 18.38 10.12 15.71
C ASN A 450 19.53 10.37 14.71
N GLU A 451 19.27 11.15 13.66
CA GLU A 451 20.19 11.32 12.52
C GLU A 451 21.59 11.85 12.88
N ALA A 452 21.77 12.51 14.03
CA ALA A 452 23.06 13.00 14.51
C ALA A 452 23.78 12.06 15.49
N LEU A 453 23.19 10.91 15.85
CA LEU A 453 23.75 9.97 16.81
C LEU A 453 24.88 9.15 16.19
N THR A 454 26.07 9.22 16.78
CA THR A 454 27.30 8.60 16.22
C THR A 454 27.86 7.44 17.03
N SER A 455 27.41 7.24 18.28
CA SER A 455 27.97 6.25 19.20
C SER A 455 26.93 5.66 20.14
N LEU A 456 27.17 4.42 20.58
CA LEU A 456 26.36 3.66 21.54
C LEU A 456 27.15 3.29 22.81
N SER A 457 28.29 3.94 23.08
CA SER A 457 29.15 3.56 24.22
C SER A 457 28.46 3.71 25.58
N GLU A 458 27.52 4.65 25.68
CA GLU A 458 26.79 5.02 26.88
C GLU A 458 25.74 3.96 27.29
N ILE A 459 25.34 3.05 26.38
CA ILE A 459 24.40 1.96 26.70
C ILE A 459 25.07 0.67 27.16
N GLU A 460 26.41 0.58 27.13
CA GLU A 460 27.18 -0.64 27.44
C GLU A 460 26.88 -1.22 28.85
N LYS A 461 26.47 -0.37 29.79
CA LYS A 461 26.16 -0.76 31.18
C LYS A 461 24.71 -1.23 31.39
N LEU A 462 23.84 -1.10 30.39
CA LEU A 462 22.41 -1.37 30.49
C LEU A 462 22.08 -2.86 30.31
N SER A 463 22.71 -3.73 31.11
CA SER A 463 22.61 -5.20 30.98
C SER A 463 21.20 -5.80 31.10
N THR A 464 20.23 -5.05 31.61
CA THR A 464 18.81 -5.43 31.70
C THR A 464 18.04 -5.17 30.41
N LEU A 465 18.65 -4.54 29.40
CA LEU A 465 17.97 -4.17 28.17
C LEU A 465 17.51 -5.41 27.41
N THR A 466 16.22 -5.46 27.07
CA THR A 466 15.54 -6.54 26.36
C THR A 466 15.04 -6.12 24.97
N SER A 467 14.85 -4.81 24.75
CA SER A 467 14.43 -4.21 23.48
C SER A 467 15.28 -2.98 23.16
N LEU A 468 15.74 -2.89 21.92
CA LEU A 468 16.54 -1.78 21.41
C LEU A 468 16.17 -1.48 19.95
N ASP A 469 15.62 -0.28 19.69
CA ASP A 469 15.44 0.21 18.31
C ASP A 469 16.55 1.20 17.95
N LEU A 470 17.31 0.89 16.91
CA LEU A 470 18.35 1.75 16.33
C LEU A 470 18.04 2.11 14.87
N SER A 471 16.79 1.99 14.40
CA SER A 471 16.48 2.26 13.01
C SER A 471 16.66 3.73 12.63
N ASP A 472 16.87 4.02 11.35
CA ASP A 472 16.94 5.40 10.84
C ASP A 472 18.04 6.27 11.53
N ASN A 473 19.18 5.66 11.89
CA ASN A 473 20.35 6.39 12.40
C ASN A 473 21.42 6.50 11.29
N ALA A 474 21.17 7.40 10.32
CA ALA A 474 21.91 7.46 9.05
C ALA A 474 23.45 7.60 9.17
N VAL A 475 23.97 8.16 10.27
CA VAL A 475 25.41 8.36 10.50
C VAL A 475 26.04 7.32 11.42
N LEU A 476 25.27 6.37 11.95
CA LEU A 476 25.77 5.31 12.83
C LEU A 476 26.61 4.32 12.01
N THR A 477 27.89 4.21 12.36
CA THR A 477 28.87 3.41 11.59
C THR A 477 29.20 2.06 12.21
N SER A 478 28.89 1.86 13.49
CA SER A 478 29.24 0.66 14.25
C SER A 478 28.23 0.41 15.37
N LEU A 479 28.07 -0.86 15.75
CA LEU A 479 27.25 -1.30 16.88
C LEU A 479 28.02 -1.40 18.20
N SER A 480 29.28 -0.94 18.26
CA SER A 480 30.08 -1.05 19.48
C SER A 480 29.40 -0.35 20.67
N GLY A 481 29.22 -1.09 21.76
CA GLY A 481 28.38 -0.74 22.90
C GLY A 481 27.30 -1.78 23.21
N ILE A 482 26.85 -2.57 22.21
CA ILE A 482 25.78 -3.58 22.42
C ILE A 482 26.28 -4.94 22.93
N GLU A 483 27.58 -5.20 22.92
CA GLU A 483 28.17 -6.54 23.11
C GLU A 483 27.85 -7.16 24.49
N LYS A 484 27.57 -6.32 25.49
CA LYS A 484 27.22 -6.74 26.87
C LYS A 484 25.72 -6.87 27.12
N LEU A 485 24.88 -6.54 26.15
CA LEU A 485 23.42 -6.55 26.26
C LEU A 485 22.85 -7.97 26.08
N THR A 486 23.35 -8.93 26.85
CA THR A 486 23.01 -10.35 26.72
C THR A 486 21.54 -10.70 26.99
N SER A 487 20.79 -9.79 27.63
CA SER A 487 19.34 -9.90 27.86
C SER A 487 18.52 -9.46 26.65
N LEU A 488 19.14 -8.93 25.58
CA LEU A 488 18.44 -8.36 24.44
C LEU A 488 17.69 -9.45 23.67
N THR A 489 16.39 -9.23 23.46
CA THR A 489 15.48 -10.13 22.76
C THR A 489 14.97 -9.54 21.44
N TRP A 490 14.97 -8.23 21.30
CA TRP A 490 14.50 -7.52 20.10
C TRP A 490 15.50 -6.41 19.73
N LEU A 491 15.92 -6.39 18.48
CA LEU A 491 16.86 -5.42 17.92
C LEU A 491 16.42 -5.00 16.52
N ASN A 492 16.30 -3.69 16.29
CA ASN A 492 16.03 -3.12 14.97
C ASN A 492 17.20 -2.27 14.48
N LEU A 493 17.73 -2.60 13.31
CA LEU A 493 18.86 -1.91 12.67
C LEU A 493 18.52 -1.37 11.28
N SER A 494 17.24 -1.32 10.92
CA SER A 494 16.81 -0.86 9.60
C SER A 494 17.26 0.59 9.32
N ARG A 495 17.58 0.91 8.07
CA ARG A 495 17.92 2.26 7.56
C ARG A 495 19.13 2.89 8.25
N ASN A 496 20.13 2.05 8.53
CA ASN A 496 21.47 2.47 8.95
C ASN A 496 22.43 2.37 7.76
N GLU A 497 22.36 3.31 6.83
CA GLU A 497 23.11 3.23 5.56
C GLU A 497 24.63 3.31 5.74
N ALA A 498 25.11 3.96 6.80
CA ALA A 498 26.53 4.09 7.13
C ALA A 498 27.12 2.89 7.89
N LEU A 499 26.29 1.93 8.31
CA LEU A 499 26.74 0.76 9.05
C LEU A 499 27.52 -0.19 8.13
N THR A 500 28.77 -0.51 8.49
CA THR A 500 29.67 -1.30 7.64
C THR A 500 29.70 -2.79 7.97
N ASP A 501 29.37 -3.17 9.21
CA ASP A 501 29.32 -4.54 9.69
C ASP A 501 28.35 -4.67 10.88
N LEU A 502 28.04 -5.91 11.24
CA LEU A 502 27.16 -6.26 12.37
C LEU A 502 27.93 -6.91 13.53
N SER A 503 29.22 -6.58 13.70
CA SER A 503 30.01 -7.14 14.80
C SER A 503 29.43 -6.77 16.16
N GLY A 504 29.47 -7.72 17.09
CA GLY A 504 28.87 -7.61 18.42
C GLY A 504 27.52 -8.32 18.55
N ILE A 505 26.77 -8.54 17.45
CA ILE A 505 25.48 -9.27 17.49
C ILE A 505 25.69 -10.73 17.88
N GLU A 506 26.84 -11.33 17.57
CA GLU A 506 27.16 -12.71 17.92
C GLU A 506 27.14 -13.00 19.44
N GLN A 507 27.25 -11.98 20.29
CA GLN A 507 27.17 -12.10 21.74
C GLN A 507 25.71 -12.10 22.26
N LEU A 508 24.75 -11.69 21.44
CA LEU A 508 23.34 -11.53 21.79
C LEU A 508 22.57 -12.86 21.70
N THR A 509 22.99 -13.83 22.50
CA THR A 509 22.41 -15.20 22.47
C THR A 509 20.92 -15.27 22.87
N GLY A 510 20.41 -14.24 23.56
CA GLY A 510 18.98 -14.11 23.91
C GLY A 510 18.10 -13.52 22.80
N LEU A 511 18.69 -13.12 21.67
CA LEU A 511 17.98 -12.40 20.62
C LEU A 511 16.91 -13.28 19.95
N ARG A 512 15.69 -12.75 19.88
CA ARG A 512 14.53 -13.41 19.27
C ARG A 512 14.09 -12.72 17.98
N TRP A 513 14.30 -11.42 17.87
CA TRP A 513 13.90 -10.64 16.70
C TRP A 513 15.05 -9.73 16.27
N LEU A 514 15.40 -9.80 14.98
CA LEU A 514 16.36 -8.92 14.34
C LEU A 514 15.72 -8.33 13.08
N LEU A 515 15.51 -7.02 13.07
CA LEU A 515 15.00 -6.29 11.92
C LEU A 515 16.16 -5.65 11.16
N LEU A 516 16.21 -5.91 9.87
CA LEU A 516 17.20 -5.40 8.91
C LEU A 516 16.46 -4.80 7.71
N GLY A 517 17.10 -3.89 6.99
CA GLY A 517 16.58 -3.37 5.73
C GLY A 517 17.06 -1.94 5.49
N GLY A 518 17.43 -1.58 4.26
CA GLY A 518 18.09 -0.30 4.02
C GLY A 518 19.47 -0.18 4.69
N VAL A 519 20.17 -1.31 4.86
CA VAL A 519 21.56 -1.36 5.33
C VAL A 519 22.45 -1.71 4.13
N ASN A 520 23.49 -0.95 3.87
CA ASN A 520 24.33 -1.13 2.67
C ASN A 520 25.55 -2.02 2.96
N LEU A 521 25.32 -3.21 3.53
CA LEU A 521 26.37 -4.18 3.86
C LEU A 521 26.05 -5.58 3.32
N THR A 522 27.08 -6.40 3.15
CA THR A 522 26.96 -7.83 2.85
C THR A 522 27.33 -8.63 4.10
N LEU A 523 26.42 -9.48 4.57
CA LEU A 523 26.64 -10.30 5.75
C LEU A 523 27.61 -11.45 5.45
N PRO A 524 28.63 -11.68 6.30
CA PRO A 524 29.46 -12.87 6.23
C PRO A 524 28.63 -14.14 6.43
N ILE A 525 28.90 -15.19 5.64
CA ILE A 525 28.14 -16.44 5.70
C ILE A 525 28.19 -17.10 7.09
N GLN A 526 29.33 -16.97 7.81
CA GLN A 526 29.49 -17.55 9.14
C GLN A 526 28.60 -16.86 10.18
N LEU A 527 28.40 -15.55 10.07
CA LEU A 527 27.50 -14.81 10.94
C LEU A 527 26.04 -15.19 10.64
N ALA A 528 25.68 -15.28 9.36
CA ALA A 528 24.35 -15.75 8.95
C ALA A 528 24.07 -17.17 9.45
N GLU A 529 25.03 -18.09 9.37
CA GLU A 529 24.93 -19.46 9.90
C GLU A 529 24.71 -19.47 11.42
N LEU A 530 25.53 -18.71 12.17
CA LEU A 530 25.41 -18.60 13.63
C LEU A 530 24.01 -18.12 14.02
N LEU A 531 23.58 -16.99 13.45
CA LEU A 531 22.29 -16.36 13.76
C LEU A 531 21.13 -17.28 13.38
N MET A 532 21.15 -17.82 12.17
CA MET A 532 19.97 -18.48 11.59
C MET A 532 19.84 -19.95 11.94
N LEU A 533 20.92 -20.68 12.29
CA LEU A 533 20.85 -22.11 12.65
C LEU A 533 21.10 -22.40 14.14
N SER A 534 21.82 -21.52 14.85
CA SER A 534 22.17 -21.75 16.26
C SER A 534 21.23 -21.07 17.24
N VAL A 535 20.67 -19.90 16.88
CA VAL A 535 19.75 -19.17 17.76
C VAL A 535 18.31 -19.67 17.56
N ALA A 536 17.87 -20.57 18.44
CA ALA A 536 16.63 -21.34 18.31
C ALA A 536 15.37 -20.52 17.99
N ARG A 537 15.22 -19.36 18.64
CA ARG A 537 14.05 -18.47 18.53
C ARG A 537 14.28 -17.25 17.65
N LEU A 538 15.46 -17.08 17.04
CA LEU A 538 15.75 -15.88 16.25
C LEU A 538 14.92 -15.86 14.96
N ARG A 539 14.22 -14.76 14.76
CA ARG A 539 13.53 -14.37 13.55
C ARG A 539 14.22 -13.17 12.95
N VAL A 540 14.63 -13.29 11.69
CA VAL A 540 15.27 -12.22 10.92
C VAL A 540 14.27 -11.71 9.90
N HIS A 541 13.92 -10.44 10.01
CA HIS A 541 13.05 -9.75 9.06
C HIS A 541 13.90 -8.76 8.27
N ALA A 542 13.96 -8.90 6.95
CA ALA A 542 14.72 -8.01 6.08
C ALA A 542 13.83 -7.32 5.05
N PHE A 543 13.72 -5.99 5.14
CA PHE A 543 12.97 -5.16 4.19
C PHE A 543 13.90 -4.63 3.09
N GLY A 544 13.58 -4.87 1.81
CA GLY A 544 14.40 -4.40 0.68
C GLY A 544 15.61 -5.30 0.33
N GLY A 545 15.62 -6.53 0.84
CA GLY A 545 16.63 -7.55 0.55
C GLY A 545 17.84 -7.54 1.49
N LEU A 546 18.46 -8.70 1.69
CA LEU A 546 19.58 -8.90 2.62
C LEU A 546 20.78 -9.53 1.92
N ALA A 547 21.79 -8.75 1.52
CA ALA A 547 22.98 -9.33 0.91
C ALA A 547 23.73 -10.24 1.91
N ILE A 548 23.95 -11.50 1.55
CA ILE A 548 24.73 -12.48 2.32
C ILE A 548 25.74 -13.11 1.36
N GLU A 549 26.99 -13.24 1.81
CA GLU A 549 28.06 -13.90 1.05
C GLU A 549 27.63 -15.30 0.58
N HIS A 550 27.96 -15.63 -0.66
CA HIS A 550 27.68 -16.92 -1.30
C HIS A 550 26.22 -17.32 -1.52
N VAL A 551 25.25 -16.53 -1.06
CA VAL A 551 23.83 -16.89 -1.18
C VAL A 551 23.29 -16.41 -2.53
N PRO A 552 22.54 -17.25 -3.26
CA PRO A 552 21.79 -16.80 -4.44
C PRO A 552 20.92 -15.57 -4.11
N PRO A 553 20.98 -14.47 -4.88
CA PRO A 553 20.16 -13.28 -4.65
C PRO A 553 18.65 -13.53 -4.55
N GLU A 554 18.17 -14.63 -5.11
CA GLU A 554 16.78 -15.07 -5.08
C GLU A 554 16.30 -15.45 -3.68
N LEU A 555 17.21 -15.90 -2.82
CA LEU A 555 16.95 -16.19 -1.41
C LEU A 555 16.97 -14.94 -0.53
N THR A 556 17.59 -13.87 -1.02
CA THR A 556 17.90 -12.69 -0.21
C THR A 556 17.13 -11.44 -0.59
N ARG A 557 16.69 -11.26 -1.85
CA ARG A 557 15.88 -10.11 -2.29
C ARG A 557 14.55 -10.00 -1.53
N ASN A 558 13.84 -11.11 -1.43
CA ASN A 558 12.67 -11.27 -0.55
C ASN A 558 13.05 -12.32 0.49
N PHE A 559 13.78 -11.88 1.51
CA PHE A 559 14.42 -12.78 2.46
C PHE A 559 13.41 -13.71 3.13
N ASN A 560 13.50 -15.00 2.81
CA ASN A 560 12.73 -16.06 3.46
C ASN A 560 13.70 -16.90 4.28
N GLN A 561 13.69 -16.69 5.59
CA GLN A 561 14.57 -17.37 6.53
C GLN A 561 14.48 -18.90 6.43
N THR A 562 13.27 -19.44 6.27
CA THR A 562 13.04 -20.90 6.16
C THR A 562 13.66 -21.47 4.89
N ALA A 563 13.53 -20.77 3.76
CA ALA A 563 14.13 -21.19 2.50
C ALA A 563 15.66 -21.08 2.52
N PHE A 564 16.20 -20.05 3.18
CA PHE A 564 17.64 -19.91 3.40
C PHE A 564 18.19 -21.07 4.24
N GLU A 565 17.51 -21.41 5.34
CA GLU A 565 17.90 -22.54 6.20
C GLU A 565 17.95 -23.87 5.43
N ASP A 566 16.93 -24.15 4.60
CA ASP A 566 16.90 -25.33 3.74
C ASP A 566 18.07 -25.36 2.74
N TRP A 567 18.36 -24.21 2.11
CA TRP A 567 19.48 -24.08 1.18
C TRP A 567 20.82 -24.31 1.88
N LEU A 568 21.05 -23.68 3.03
CA LEU A 568 22.29 -23.81 3.79
C LEU A 568 22.49 -25.25 4.26
N HIS A 569 21.42 -25.88 4.74
CA HIS A 569 21.44 -27.30 5.12
C HIS A 569 21.80 -28.21 3.94
N ALA A 570 21.24 -27.96 2.76
CA ALA A 570 21.57 -28.71 1.55
C ALA A 570 23.05 -28.52 1.15
N CYS A 571 23.57 -27.29 1.18
CA CYS A 571 24.98 -27.00 0.96
C CYS A 571 25.90 -27.76 1.93
N GLN A 572 25.55 -27.80 3.22
CA GLN A 572 26.35 -28.46 4.25
C GLN A 572 26.33 -29.99 4.18
N THR A 573 25.17 -30.58 3.87
CA THR A 573 24.99 -32.04 3.90
C THR A 573 25.29 -32.73 2.57
N GLN A 574 25.04 -32.06 1.45
CA GLN A 574 25.17 -32.61 0.09
C GLN A 574 26.34 -32.00 -0.69
N GLY A 575 27.02 -31.01 -0.11
CA GLY A 575 28.04 -30.21 -0.80
C GLY A 575 27.43 -29.23 -1.81
N PHE A 576 28.29 -28.35 -2.33
CA PHE A 576 27.92 -27.32 -3.29
C PHE A 576 28.96 -27.20 -4.40
N ALA A 577 28.55 -26.58 -5.51
CA ALA A 577 29.44 -26.18 -6.60
C ALA A 577 29.08 -24.76 -7.09
N PRO A 578 30.04 -24.03 -7.68
CA PRO A 578 29.77 -22.70 -8.24
C PRO A 578 28.93 -22.79 -9.52
N ALA A 579 28.26 -21.69 -9.86
CA ALA A 579 27.54 -21.56 -11.13
C ALA A 579 28.51 -21.72 -12.32
N ARG A 580 28.18 -22.59 -13.28
CA ARG A 580 29.00 -22.85 -14.48
C ARG A 580 28.42 -22.28 -15.79
N GLN A 581 27.48 -21.35 -15.66
CA GLN A 581 26.73 -20.79 -16.78
C GLN A 581 26.79 -19.27 -16.77
N LEU A 582 26.92 -18.67 -17.95
CA LEU A 582 26.97 -17.22 -18.14
C LEU A 582 25.98 -16.78 -19.22
N LYS A 583 25.28 -15.69 -18.96
CA LYS A 583 24.38 -15.06 -19.93
C LYS A 583 25.10 -13.98 -20.72
N VAL A 584 24.82 -13.95 -22.03
CA VAL A 584 25.33 -12.95 -22.96
C VAL A 584 24.16 -12.38 -23.76
N MET A 585 23.93 -11.09 -23.67
CA MET A 585 22.79 -10.41 -24.30
C MET A 585 23.28 -9.56 -25.48
N LEU A 586 22.81 -9.83 -26.70
CA LEU A 586 23.13 -9.02 -27.89
C LEU A 586 22.03 -8.00 -28.16
N LEU A 587 22.37 -6.70 -28.10
CA LEU A 587 21.42 -5.59 -28.23
C LEU A 587 21.90 -4.54 -29.25
N GLY A 588 20.99 -3.69 -29.69
CA GLY A 588 21.25 -2.63 -30.67
C GLY A 588 20.24 -2.60 -31.81
N ASN A 589 20.32 -1.60 -32.69
CA ASN A 589 19.36 -1.36 -33.78
C ASN A 589 19.18 -2.55 -34.76
N GLY A 590 18.08 -2.56 -35.50
CA GLY A 590 17.80 -3.57 -36.52
C GLY A 590 18.89 -3.61 -37.59
N ARG A 591 19.21 -4.81 -38.10
CA ARG A 591 20.21 -5.04 -39.19
C ARG A 591 21.64 -4.57 -38.89
N ILE A 592 21.95 -4.26 -37.63
CA ILE A 592 23.28 -3.79 -37.21
C ILE A 592 24.36 -4.90 -37.23
N GLY A 593 23.98 -6.17 -37.29
CA GLY A 593 24.93 -7.30 -37.36
C GLY A 593 24.93 -8.25 -36.16
N LYS A 594 23.96 -8.14 -35.24
CA LYS A 594 23.85 -8.99 -34.04
C LYS A 594 23.86 -10.49 -34.35
N THR A 595 23.00 -10.92 -35.26
CA THR A 595 22.90 -12.32 -35.73
C THR A 595 24.22 -12.81 -36.32
N GLN A 596 24.94 -11.96 -37.05
CA GLN A 596 26.25 -12.30 -37.64
C GLN A 596 27.32 -12.46 -36.55
N LEU A 597 27.30 -11.60 -35.53
CA LEU A 597 28.18 -11.76 -34.37
C LEU A 597 27.84 -13.04 -33.59
N ALA A 598 26.56 -13.34 -33.35
CA ALA A 598 26.13 -14.59 -32.72
C ALA A 598 26.62 -15.83 -33.48
N ARG A 599 26.53 -15.83 -34.81
CA ARG A 599 27.12 -16.87 -35.69
C ARG A 599 28.63 -16.96 -35.49
N ARG A 600 29.34 -15.84 -35.48
CA ARG A 600 30.80 -15.79 -35.31
C ARG A 600 31.25 -16.34 -33.94
N LEU A 601 30.48 -16.06 -32.88
CA LEU A 601 30.72 -16.61 -31.54
C LEU A 601 30.58 -18.15 -31.52
N ARG A 602 29.69 -18.72 -32.34
CA ARG A 602 29.55 -20.18 -32.53
C ARG A 602 30.60 -20.82 -33.44
N GLY A 603 31.47 -20.01 -34.05
CA GLY A 603 32.46 -20.48 -35.02
C GLY A 603 31.93 -20.59 -36.46
N GLU A 604 30.72 -20.09 -36.73
CA GLU A 604 30.15 -20.04 -38.07
C GLU A 604 30.72 -18.84 -38.87
N GLY A 605 30.76 -18.97 -40.20
CA GLY A 605 31.19 -17.90 -41.11
C GLY A 605 30.10 -16.85 -41.37
N PHE A 606 30.53 -15.70 -41.89
CA PHE A 606 29.64 -14.62 -42.34
C PHE A 606 28.76 -15.09 -43.51
N ASP A 607 27.48 -14.71 -43.47
CA ASP A 607 26.48 -15.16 -44.44
C ASP A 607 25.47 -14.05 -44.75
N GLU A 608 25.60 -13.45 -45.94
CA GLU A 608 24.74 -12.35 -46.39
C GLU A 608 23.28 -12.76 -46.62
N SER A 609 22.99 -14.06 -46.72
CA SER A 609 21.62 -14.56 -46.96
C SER A 609 20.74 -14.60 -45.70
N VAL A 610 21.33 -14.37 -44.52
CA VAL A 610 20.62 -14.41 -43.24
C VAL A 610 19.72 -13.19 -43.09
N HIS A 611 18.42 -13.45 -42.92
CA HIS A 611 17.42 -12.42 -42.68
C HIS A 611 17.53 -11.80 -41.27
N SER A 612 16.82 -10.70 -41.06
CA SER A 612 16.78 -10.03 -39.76
C SER A 612 16.18 -10.95 -38.68
N THR A 613 16.77 -10.98 -37.47
CA THR A 613 16.21 -11.76 -36.35
C THR A 613 14.80 -11.26 -35.99
N HIS A 614 13.85 -12.18 -35.93
CA HIS A 614 12.49 -11.95 -35.46
C HIS A 614 12.39 -12.43 -34.00
N GLY A 615 11.98 -11.55 -33.08
CA GLY A 615 11.87 -11.90 -31.67
C GLY A 615 13.23 -12.14 -31.00
N ILE A 616 13.39 -13.26 -30.28
CA ILE A 616 14.61 -13.64 -29.56
C ILE A 616 15.06 -15.02 -30.05
N GLN A 617 16.34 -15.16 -30.39
CA GLN A 617 16.97 -16.45 -30.67
C GLN A 617 17.96 -16.81 -29.56
N LEU A 618 17.83 -18.02 -29.02
CA LEU A 618 18.69 -18.54 -27.96
C LEU A 618 19.75 -19.45 -28.55
N HIS A 619 20.99 -19.25 -28.14
CA HIS A 619 22.13 -20.04 -28.60
C HIS A 619 23.00 -20.43 -27.42
N SER A 620 23.55 -21.65 -27.46
CA SER A 620 24.50 -22.13 -26.44
C SER A 620 25.87 -22.35 -27.07
N VAL A 621 26.93 -21.90 -26.39
CA VAL A 621 28.32 -22.02 -26.84
C VAL A 621 29.18 -22.45 -25.66
N SER A 622 30.01 -23.48 -25.85
CA SER A 622 30.96 -23.86 -24.80
C SER A 622 32.14 -22.88 -24.77
N TRP A 623 32.68 -22.62 -23.58
CA TRP A 623 33.83 -21.75 -23.38
C TRP A 623 35.05 -22.24 -24.15
N GLN A 624 35.27 -23.56 -24.16
CA GLN A 624 36.33 -24.18 -24.93
C GLN A 624 36.17 -23.89 -26.43
N GLN A 625 34.99 -24.16 -27.02
CA GLN A 625 34.73 -23.90 -28.45
C GLN A 625 34.91 -22.43 -28.81
N LEU A 626 34.54 -21.51 -27.91
CA LEU A 626 34.62 -20.08 -28.16
C LEU A 626 36.07 -19.58 -28.28
N PHE A 627 36.98 -20.09 -27.44
CA PHE A 627 38.32 -19.53 -27.27
C PHE A 627 39.49 -20.41 -27.73
N GLN A 628 39.31 -21.73 -27.91
CA GLN A 628 40.41 -22.68 -28.12
C GLN A 628 41.40 -22.31 -29.25
N ASP A 629 40.91 -21.72 -30.35
CA ASP A 629 41.75 -21.30 -31.49
C ASP A 629 42.15 -19.82 -31.47
N LYS A 630 41.79 -19.09 -30.40
CA LYS A 630 41.88 -17.61 -30.32
C LYS A 630 42.67 -17.14 -29.11
N LEU A 631 42.51 -17.79 -27.96
CA LEU A 631 43.13 -17.46 -26.67
C LEU A 631 43.40 -18.73 -25.86
N ALA A 632 44.37 -18.68 -24.93
CA ALA A 632 44.61 -19.79 -24.01
C ALA A 632 43.36 -20.08 -23.15
N VAL A 633 42.99 -21.35 -23.00
CA VAL A 633 41.87 -21.81 -22.16
C VAL A 633 42.43 -22.52 -20.94
N GLU A 634 42.03 -22.07 -19.75
CA GLU A 634 42.39 -22.73 -18.49
C GLU A 634 41.55 -24.01 -18.31
N PRO A 635 42.12 -25.12 -17.81
CA PRO A 635 41.36 -26.37 -17.63
C PRO A 635 40.13 -26.23 -16.74
N SER A 636 40.15 -25.29 -15.76
CA SER A 636 39.01 -24.99 -14.88
C SER A 636 37.82 -24.37 -15.61
N ASP A 637 38.06 -23.72 -16.75
CA ASP A 637 37.05 -22.95 -17.49
C ASP A 637 36.46 -23.78 -18.66
N ALA A 638 37.01 -24.96 -18.97
CA ALA A 638 36.69 -25.73 -20.16
C ALA A 638 35.20 -26.14 -20.24
N ASP A 639 34.60 -26.45 -19.09
CA ASP A 639 33.22 -26.92 -18.99
C ASP A 639 32.19 -25.78 -18.90
N LEU A 640 32.61 -24.51 -18.88
CA LEU A 640 31.70 -23.37 -18.79
C LEU A 640 30.83 -23.26 -20.05
N GLN A 641 29.54 -22.97 -19.85
CA GLN A 641 28.57 -22.78 -20.92
C GLN A 641 28.13 -21.32 -21.00
N LEU A 642 28.13 -20.76 -22.21
CA LEU A 642 27.62 -19.44 -22.51
C LEU A 642 26.26 -19.56 -23.20
N HIS A 643 25.36 -18.73 -22.73
CA HIS A 643 23.97 -18.67 -23.12
C HIS A 643 23.76 -17.30 -23.79
N CYS A 644 23.71 -17.28 -25.14
CA CYS A 644 23.68 -16.07 -25.98
C CYS A 644 22.28 -15.75 -26.53
N TRP A 645 21.73 -14.60 -26.13
CA TRP A 645 20.38 -14.13 -26.45
C TRP A 645 20.52 -13.11 -27.58
N ASP A 646 20.11 -13.50 -28.79
CA ASP A 646 20.08 -12.61 -29.96
C ASP A 646 18.70 -11.95 -30.07
N PHE A 647 18.59 -10.69 -29.63
CA PHE A 647 17.36 -9.93 -29.67
C PHE A 647 17.13 -9.28 -31.04
N GLY A 648 15.90 -9.27 -31.51
CA GLY A 648 15.47 -8.49 -32.67
C GLY A 648 15.60 -6.99 -32.35
N GLY A 649 16.53 -6.31 -33.02
CA GLY A 649 16.84 -4.90 -32.77
C GLY A 649 15.77 -3.87 -33.20
N GLN A 650 14.53 -4.30 -33.39
CA GLN A 650 13.45 -3.47 -33.86
C GLN A 650 12.73 -2.86 -32.66
N ASP A 651 12.43 -1.58 -32.70
CA ASP A 651 11.77 -0.82 -31.63
C ASP A 651 10.46 -1.47 -31.13
N VAL A 652 9.74 -2.16 -32.01
CA VAL A 652 8.52 -2.92 -31.69
C VAL A 652 8.73 -4.02 -30.63
N TYR A 653 9.91 -4.64 -30.58
CA TYR A 653 10.24 -5.72 -29.63
C TYR A 653 10.78 -5.22 -28.30
N LEU A 654 11.08 -3.93 -28.15
CA LEU A 654 11.76 -3.42 -26.97
C LEU A 654 10.98 -3.70 -25.66
N GLY A 655 9.65 -3.73 -25.72
CA GLY A 655 8.85 -4.08 -24.55
C GLY A 655 8.98 -5.53 -24.10
N THR A 656 9.23 -6.47 -25.02
CA THR A 656 9.45 -7.88 -24.67
C THR A 656 10.86 -8.14 -24.14
N HIS A 657 11.83 -7.29 -24.49
CA HIS A 657 13.22 -7.44 -24.02
C HIS A 657 13.30 -7.34 -22.50
N SER A 658 12.56 -6.40 -21.89
CA SER A 658 12.55 -6.16 -20.44
C SER A 658 12.29 -7.40 -19.58
N LEU A 659 11.64 -8.43 -20.14
CA LEU A 659 11.33 -9.68 -19.45
C LEU A 659 12.53 -10.62 -19.27
N PHE A 660 13.59 -10.42 -20.05
CA PHE A 660 14.75 -11.31 -20.13
C PHE A 660 16.05 -10.61 -19.73
N LEU A 661 16.04 -9.30 -19.51
CA LEU A 661 17.21 -8.56 -19.07
C LEU A 661 17.33 -8.62 -17.55
N ASP A 662 18.54 -8.89 -17.06
CA ASP A 662 18.85 -8.94 -15.64
C ASP A 662 20.31 -8.52 -15.38
N GLU A 663 20.66 -8.29 -14.13
CA GLU A 663 21.98 -7.79 -13.73
C GLU A 663 23.10 -8.85 -13.86
N GLN A 664 22.78 -10.13 -14.06
CA GLN A 664 23.73 -11.24 -14.09
C GLN A 664 24.14 -11.65 -15.53
N ALA A 665 24.22 -10.68 -16.44
CA ALA A 665 24.56 -10.89 -17.83
C ALA A 665 25.68 -9.98 -18.33
N VAL A 666 26.40 -10.43 -19.36
CA VAL A 666 27.32 -9.61 -20.14
C VAL A 666 26.57 -9.06 -21.36
N TYR A 667 26.60 -7.73 -21.54
CA TYR A 667 25.88 -7.03 -22.60
C TYR A 667 26.81 -6.69 -23.76
N LEU A 668 26.46 -7.17 -24.96
CA LEU A 668 27.08 -6.78 -26.23
C LEU A 668 26.15 -5.80 -26.95
N LEU A 669 26.43 -4.50 -26.81
CA LEU A 669 25.63 -3.43 -27.41
C LEU A 669 26.27 -3.00 -28.75
N LEU A 670 25.66 -3.41 -29.85
CA LEU A 670 26.16 -3.13 -31.20
C LEU A 670 25.57 -1.83 -31.74
N TRP A 671 26.44 -1.01 -32.34
CA TRP A 671 26.05 0.25 -33.00
C TRP A 671 26.81 0.46 -34.31
N HIS A 672 26.39 1.45 -35.09
CA HIS A 672 27.04 1.90 -36.33
C HIS A 672 26.74 3.39 -36.54
N PRO A 673 27.66 4.21 -37.08
CA PRO A 673 27.46 5.64 -37.30
C PRO A 673 26.18 5.99 -38.07
N ASP A 674 25.82 5.21 -39.09
CA ASP A 674 24.59 5.44 -39.87
C ASP A 674 23.29 5.25 -39.09
N SER A 675 23.37 4.58 -37.93
CA SER A 675 22.23 4.32 -37.04
C SER A 675 22.18 5.29 -35.84
N GLU A 676 23.14 6.21 -35.71
CA GLU A 676 23.15 7.28 -34.68
C GLU A 676 22.20 8.42 -35.03
N ASN A 677 20.90 8.09 -35.10
CA ASN A 677 19.83 9.04 -35.35
C ASN A 677 18.50 8.45 -34.89
N THR A 678 17.44 9.26 -34.99
CA THR A 678 16.07 8.83 -34.66
C THR A 678 15.19 8.68 -35.90
N LYS A 679 15.78 8.46 -37.08
CA LYS A 679 15.03 8.36 -38.34
C LYS A 679 14.29 7.03 -38.42
N PHE A 680 13.14 7.05 -39.09
CA PHE A 680 12.46 5.83 -39.51
C PHE A 680 13.15 5.27 -40.75
N VAL A 681 13.48 3.98 -40.70
CA VAL A 681 14.10 3.24 -41.79
C VAL A 681 13.15 2.12 -42.20
N ASP A 682 13.01 1.94 -43.51
CA ASP A 682 12.23 0.83 -44.05
C ASP A 682 12.98 -0.48 -43.77
N CYS A 683 12.31 -1.38 -43.05
CA CYS A 683 12.79 -2.72 -42.79
C CYS A 683 11.69 -3.71 -43.17
N GLU A 684 11.83 -4.30 -44.36
CA GLU A 684 10.82 -5.19 -44.93
C GLU A 684 9.47 -4.47 -45.04
N ALA A 685 8.42 -4.93 -44.34
CA ALA A 685 7.06 -4.38 -44.41
C ALA A 685 6.76 -3.27 -43.37
N LEU A 686 7.73 -2.85 -42.55
CA LEU A 686 7.52 -1.84 -41.48
C LEU A 686 8.58 -0.73 -41.51
N LYS A 687 8.19 0.44 -40.99
CA LYS A 687 9.10 1.53 -40.65
C LYS A 687 9.57 1.37 -39.22
N ILE A 688 10.87 1.11 -39.03
CA ILE A 688 11.50 0.97 -37.71
C ILE A 688 12.22 2.26 -37.37
N ARG A 689 12.10 2.73 -36.13
CA ARG A 689 12.86 3.89 -35.68
C ARG A 689 14.26 3.46 -35.22
N ASN A 690 15.30 4.08 -35.77
CA ASN A 690 16.63 3.99 -35.20
C ASN A 690 16.65 4.60 -33.79
N ARG A 691 17.36 3.95 -32.87
CA ARG A 691 17.59 4.47 -31.52
C ARG A 691 19.08 4.75 -31.37
N PRO A 692 19.49 5.97 -31.00
CA PRO A 692 20.90 6.29 -30.78
C PRO A 692 21.48 5.45 -29.63
N LEU A 693 22.80 5.31 -29.56
CA LEU A 693 23.46 4.50 -28.52
C LEU A 693 23.08 4.95 -27.10
N SER A 694 22.89 6.26 -26.93
CA SER A 694 22.44 6.88 -25.69
C SER A 694 21.14 6.33 -25.13
N TYR A 695 20.16 6.11 -26.01
CA TYR A 695 18.88 5.52 -25.64
C TYR A 695 19.07 4.10 -25.12
N TRP A 696 19.89 3.30 -25.81
CA TRP A 696 20.16 1.92 -25.42
C TRP A 696 20.89 1.84 -24.07
N LEU A 697 21.85 2.74 -23.82
CA LEU A 697 22.57 2.81 -22.55
C LEU A 697 21.65 3.24 -21.40
N ALA A 698 20.79 4.24 -21.60
CA ALA A 698 19.81 4.66 -20.59
C ALA A 698 18.75 3.58 -20.33
N TYR A 699 18.26 2.92 -21.39
CA TYR A 699 17.35 1.78 -21.30
C TYR A 699 17.95 0.63 -20.50
N LEU A 700 19.19 0.23 -20.80
CA LEU A 700 19.90 -0.78 -20.02
C LEU A 700 20.06 -0.35 -18.57
N LYS A 701 20.53 0.87 -18.32
CA LYS A 701 20.76 1.36 -16.95
C LYS A 701 19.48 1.34 -16.12
N SER A 702 18.34 1.66 -16.74
CA SER A 702 17.04 1.66 -16.08
C SER A 702 16.56 0.27 -15.66
N LEU A 703 17.01 -0.79 -16.36
CA LEU A 703 16.57 -2.17 -16.13
C LEU A 703 17.58 -3.03 -15.35
N VAL A 704 18.88 -2.77 -15.49
CA VAL A 704 19.95 -3.64 -14.94
C VAL A 704 20.96 -2.92 -14.03
N GLY A 705 20.70 -1.65 -13.71
CA GLY A 705 21.57 -0.86 -12.82
C GLY A 705 22.93 -0.48 -13.44
N ASP A 706 23.82 0.10 -12.64
CA ASP A 706 25.12 0.65 -13.09
C ASP A 706 26.31 -0.33 -12.99
N LYS A 707 26.08 -1.51 -12.38
CA LYS A 707 27.09 -2.56 -12.15
C LYS A 707 27.24 -3.53 -13.33
N ALA A 708 26.32 -3.54 -14.29
CA ALA A 708 26.33 -4.46 -15.42
C ALA A 708 27.59 -4.33 -16.29
N ASN A 709 28.08 -5.45 -16.83
CA ASN A 709 29.25 -5.51 -17.70
C ASN A 709 28.83 -5.24 -19.17
N ILE A 710 29.27 -4.12 -19.74
CA ILE A 710 28.84 -3.68 -21.08
C ILE A 710 30.03 -3.50 -22.03
N LEU A 711 29.94 -4.16 -23.20
CA LEU A 711 30.80 -3.94 -24.34
C LEU A 711 30.00 -3.22 -25.44
N VAL A 712 30.38 -1.97 -25.71
CA VAL A 712 29.84 -1.17 -26.81
C VAL A 712 30.68 -1.46 -28.05
N CYS A 713 30.08 -2.12 -29.04
CA CYS A 713 30.78 -2.59 -30.23
C CYS A 713 30.34 -1.82 -31.47
N GLN A 714 31.25 -1.05 -32.11
CA GLN A 714 31.01 -0.58 -33.47
C GLN A 714 31.03 -1.79 -34.41
N SER A 715 29.87 -2.15 -34.93
CA SER A 715 29.70 -3.22 -35.90
C SER A 715 30.10 -2.77 -37.31
N GLN A 716 30.32 -3.72 -38.23
CA GLN A 716 30.57 -3.46 -39.66
C GLN A 716 31.81 -2.57 -39.92
N CYS A 717 32.79 -2.58 -39.00
CA CYS A 717 34.07 -1.90 -39.20
C CYS A 717 35.02 -2.81 -40.00
N ASP A 718 34.73 -3.00 -41.29
CA ASP A 718 35.41 -3.91 -42.20
C ASP A 718 36.84 -3.44 -42.59
N SER A 719 37.18 -2.18 -42.30
CA SER A 719 38.55 -1.66 -42.40
C SER A 719 38.87 -0.64 -41.29
N PRO A 720 40.16 -0.44 -40.92
CA PRO A 720 40.54 0.49 -39.85
C PRO A 720 40.12 1.95 -40.08
N ASP A 721 39.99 2.39 -41.34
CA ASP A 721 39.58 3.75 -41.69
C ASP A 721 38.09 4.02 -41.42
N GLN A 722 37.28 2.98 -41.18
CA GLN A 722 35.85 3.10 -40.84
C GLN A 722 35.61 3.31 -39.35
N HIS A 723 36.66 3.28 -38.53
CA HIS A 723 36.59 3.50 -37.09
C HIS A 723 35.92 4.84 -36.74
N CYS A 724 34.98 4.80 -35.81
CA CYS A 724 34.26 5.96 -35.29
C CYS A 724 34.13 5.84 -33.77
N ASN A 725 34.48 6.89 -33.04
CA ASN A 725 34.31 6.88 -31.58
C ASN A 725 32.84 6.91 -31.19
N ALA A 726 32.43 5.97 -30.33
CA ALA A 726 31.07 5.92 -29.83
C ALA A 726 30.80 7.12 -28.91
N GLN A 727 29.63 7.74 -29.05
CA GLN A 727 29.21 8.86 -28.20
C GLN A 727 28.64 8.35 -26.86
N VAL A 728 29.54 7.94 -25.96
CA VAL A 728 29.18 7.48 -24.60
C VAL A 728 29.12 8.66 -23.61
N PRO A 729 28.14 8.70 -22.68
CA PRO A 729 28.04 9.72 -21.64
C PRO A 729 29.29 9.88 -20.77
N ASN A 730 29.52 11.11 -20.27
CA ASN A 730 30.54 11.41 -19.26
C ASN A 730 29.88 12.08 -18.03
N PRO A 731 29.93 11.48 -16.83
CA PRO A 731 30.54 10.18 -16.53
C PRO A 731 29.83 9.01 -17.23
N PRO A 732 30.52 7.90 -17.51
CA PRO A 732 29.93 6.73 -18.14
C PRO A 732 28.79 6.16 -17.29
N PRO A 733 27.71 5.66 -17.91
CA PRO A 733 26.52 5.21 -17.18
C PRO A 733 26.73 3.93 -16.38
N PHE A 734 27.80 3.18 -16.67
CA PHE A 734 28.15 1.91 -16.03
C PHE A 734 29.61 1.92 -15.60
N LYS A 735 29.90 1.25 -14.48
CA LYS A 735 31.27 1.14 -13.94
C LYS A 735 32.19 0.30 -14.84
N ALA A 736 31.64 -0.71 -15.50
CA ALA A 736 32.35 -1.64 -16.37
C ALA A 736 31.88 -1.51 -17.83
N LEU A 737 32.23 -0.40 -18.48
CA LEU A 737 31.94 -0.13 -19.90
C LEU A 737 33.24 -0.09 -20.72
N ARG A 738 33.28 -0.82 -21.84
CA ARG A 738 34.37 -0.72 -22.83
C ARG A 738 33.83 -0.51 -24.24
N GLN A 739 34.57 0.26 -25.03
CA GLN A 739 34.27 0.51 -26.44
C GLN A 739 35.25 -0.27 -27.32
N LEU A 740 34.74 -0.91 -28.36
CA LEU A 740 35.49 -1.78 -29.26
C LEU A 740 34.92 -1.67 -30.68
N ASP A 741 35.72 -2.00 -31.68
CA ASP A 741 35.30 -2.04 -33.08
C ASP A 741 35.43 -3.47 -33.60
N ILE A 742 34.42 -3.93 -34.32
CA ILE A 742 34.32 -5.32 -34.77
C ILE A 742 33.84 -5.40 -36.22
N SER A 743 34.46 -6.29 -36.99
CA SER A 743 33.86 -6.83 -38.22
C SER A 743 33.45 -8.29 -38.00
N SER A 744 32.26 -8.64 -38.48
CA SER A 744 31.85 -10.05 -38.62
C SER A 744 32.27 -10.63 -39.97
N LYS A 745 32.69 -9.79 -40.93
CA LYS A 745 33.05 -10.15 -42.32
C LYS A 745 34.54 -10.33 -42.51
N SER A 746 35.37 -9.46 -41.91
CA SER A 746 36.84 -9.56 -41.89
C SER A 746 37.34 -9.95 -40.48
N PRO A 747 38.59 -10.41 -40.31
CA PRO A 747 39.17 -10.67 -39.00
C PRO A 747 39.50 -9.38 -38.21
N ASP A 748 39.35 -8.20 -38.82
CA ASP A 748 39.70 -6.92 -38.21
C ASP A 748 38.80 -6.61 -36.98
N GLY A 749 39.42 -6.07 -35.93
CA GLY A 749 38.75 -5.77 -34.65
C GLY A 749 38.50 -6.99 -33.75
N LEU A 750 38.35 -8.19 -34.31
CA LEU A 750 38.14 -9.43 -33.53
C LEU A 750 39.31 -9.75 -32.60
N GLU A 751 40.55 -9.41 -32.98
CA GLU A 751 41.75 -9.63 -32.16
C GLU A 751 41.70 -8.85 -30.83
N GLN A 752 41.07 -7.67 -30.81
CA GLN A 752 40.89 -6.86 -29.60
C GLN A 752 39.60 -7.24 -28.84
N PHE A 753 38.56 -7.67 -29.58
CA PHE A 753 37.28 -8.08 -29.01
C PHE A 753 37.40 -9.32 -28.12
N TYR A 754 38.02 -10.41 -28.57
CA TYR A 754 38.05 -11.66 -27.78
C TYR A 754 38.73 -11.50 -26.41
N PRO A 755 39.86 -10.79 -26.26
CA PRO A 755 40.45 -10.51 -24.94
C PRO A 755 39.52 -9.68 -24.03
N ALA A 756 38.88 -8.63 -24.56
CA ALA A 756 37.97 -7.79 -23.79
C ALA A 756 36.70 -8.55 -23.38
N PHE A 757 36.17 -9.38 -24.28
CA PHE A 757 35.02 -10.24 -24.03
C PHE A 757 35.32 -11.32 -23.00
N LYS A 758 36.47 -12.00 -23.12
CA LYS A 758 36.94 -12.96 -22.10
C LYS A 758 37.09 -12.30 -20.72
N HIS A 759 37.59 -11.07 -20.68
CA HIS A 759 37.73 -10.33 -19.42
C HIS A 759 36.37 -9.97 -18.80
N ALA A 760 35.42 -9.44 -19.59
CA ALA A 760 34.07 -9.14 -19.12
C ALA A 760 33.36 -10.41 -18.61
N LEU A 761 33.50 -11.53 -19.34
CA LEU A 761 32.97 -12.84 -18.92
C LEU A 761 33.62 -13.33 -17.62
N LYS A 762 34.94 -13.20 -17.44
CA LYS A 762 35.61 -13.54 -16.17
C LYS A 762 35.19 -12.62 -15.02
N GLN A 763 34.96 -11.33 -15.26
CA GLN A 763 34.44 -10.41 -14.25
C GLN A 763 33.03 -10.80 -13.81
N GLN A 764 32.16 -11.12 -14.78
CA GLN A 764 30.82 -11.65 -14.49
C GLN A 764 30.89 -12.99 -13.76
N LEU A 765 31.76 -13.89 -14.21
CA LEU A 765 31.95 -15.19 -13.59
C LEU A 765 32.45 -15.06 -12.16
N ASN A 766 33.38 -14.15 -11.86
CA ASN A 766 33.84 -13.93 -10.48
C ASN A 766 32.72 -13.39 -9.59
N SER A 767 31.84 -12.56 -10.14
CA SER A 767 30.65 -12.06 -9.43
C SER A 767 29.63 -13.18 -9.18
N ASN A 768 29.49 -14.11 -10.11
CA ASN A 768 28.57 -15.25 -10.02
C ASN A 768 29.16 -16.46 -9.25
N ASN A 769 30.48 -16.66 -9.26
CA ASN A 769 31.21 -17.78 -8.67
C ASN A 769 31.20 -17.77 -7.15
N ASP A 770 30.88 -16.63 -6.55
CA ASP A 770 30.68 -16.55 -5.12
C ASP A 770 29.48 -17.39 -4.68
N ILE A 771 28.50 -17.60 -5.56
CA ILE A 771 27.23 -18.28 -5.25
C ILE A 771 27.41 -19.80 -5.11
N TRP A 772 26.93 -20.36 -3.99
CA TRP A 772 26.91 -21.81 -3.76
C TRP A 772 25.60 -22.43 -4.24
N LEU A 773 25.70 -23.40 -5.15
CA LEU A 773 24.58 -24.20 -5.63
C LEU A 773 24.65 -25.61 -5.02
N PRO A 774 23.64 -26.03 -4.21
CA PRO A 774 23.59 -27.38 -3.67
C PRO A 774 23.62 -28.44 -4.77
N SER A 775 24.27 -29.58 -4.49
CA SER A 775 24.34 -30.70 -5.45
C SER A 775 22.96 -31.22 -5.88
N SER A 776 21.95 -31.15 -4.99
CA SER A 776 20.56 -31.51 -5.32
C SER A 776 19.91 -30.55 -6.32
N TRP A 777 20.16 -29.24 -6.20
CA TRP A 777 19.66 -28.25 -7.15
C TRP A 777 20.23 -28.50 -8.55
N LEU A 778 21.55 -28.76 -8.61
CA LEU A 778 22.23 -29.11 -9.86
C LEU A 778 21.72 -30.43 -10.46
N ALA A 779 21.38 -31.41 -9.62
CA ALA A 779 20.80 -32.68 -10.08
C ALA A 779 19.41 -32.49 -10.71
N VAL A 780 18.54 -31.68 -10.08
CA VAL A 780 17.22 -31.33 -10.65
C VAL A 780 17.37 -30.57 -11.95
N GLU A 781 18.26 -29.58 -12.01
CA GLU A 781 18.54 -28.84 -13.25
C GLU A 781 19.02 -29.79 -14.37
N HIS A 782 19.96 -30.69 -14.05
CA HIS A 782 20.50 -31.65 -15.00
C HIS A 782 19.43 -32.59 -15.55
N GLU A 783 18.58 -33.14 -14.68
CA GLU A 783 17.47 -34.03 -15.06
C GLU A 783 16.45 -33.30 -15.97
N ILE A 784 16.08 -32.05 -15.64
CA ILE A 784 15.20 -31.24 -16.50
C ILE A 784 15.82 -31.07 -17.89
N ARG A 785 17.12 -30.75 -17.97
CA ARG A 785 17.83 -30.60 -19.25
C ARG A 785 17.92 -31.90 -20.04
N GLN A 786 18.15 -33.02 -19.36
CA GLN A 786 18.14 -34.33 -20.00
C GLN A 786 16.76 -34.65 -20.59
N ARG A 787 15.67 -34.39 -19.84
CA ARG A 787 14.30 -34.57 -20.34
C ARG A 787 14.01 -33.71 -21.57
N ILE A 788 14.40 -32.44 -21.56
CA ILE A 788 14.26 -31.54 -22.72
C ILE A 788 15.01 -32.09 -23.94
N THR A 789 16.24 -32.60 -23.74
CA THR A 789 17.08 -33.13 -24.82
C THR A 789 16.53 -34.44 -25.39
N LEU A 790 16.08 -35.36 -24.53
CA LEU A 790 15.54 -36.66 -24.92
C LEU A 790 14.12 -36.56 -25.50
N GLN A 791 13.35 -35.55 -25.09
CA GLN A 791 11.99 -35.31 -25.53
C GLN A 791 11.79 -33.86 -25.98
N PRO A 792 12.20 -33.49 -27.20
CA PRO A 792 12.02 -32.13 -27.73
C PRO A 792 10.55 -31.65 -27.85
N SER A 793 9.59 -32.55 -27.63
CA SER A 793 8.15 -32.22 -27.57
C SER A 793 7.68 -31.77 -26.18
N LEU A 794 8.50 -31.93 -25.15
CA LEU A 794 8.19 -31.52 -23.77
C LEU A 794 8.41 -30.01 -23.60
N LYS A 795 7.34 -29.24 -23.75
CA LYS A 795 7.37 -27.78 -23.72
C LYS A 795 7.13 -27.16 -22.34
N GLN A 796 6.43 -27.89 -21.47
CA GLN A 796 6.04 -27.44 -20.14
C GLN A 796 6.04 -28.62 -19.15
N LEU A 797 6.14 -28.30 -17.86
CA LEU A 797 6.14 -29.24 -16.75
C LEU A 797 5.20 -28.73 -15.65
N PRO A 798 4.20 -29.50 -15.18
CA PRO A 798 3.35 -29.07 -14.07
C PRO A 798 4.18 -28.83 -12.80
N PHE A 799 3.85 -27.78 -12.04
CA PHE A 799 4.58 -27.47 -10.81
C PHE A 799 4.52 -28.61 -9.79
N ALA A 800 3.40 -29.33 -9.70
CA ALA A 800 3.30 -30.52 -8.85
C ALA A 800 4.27 -31.65 -9.26
N GLU A 801 4.51 -31.84 -10.56
CA GLU A 801 5.50 -32.79 -11.06
C GLU A 801 6.93 -32.31 -10.76
N PHE A 802 7.18 -31.00 -10.90
CA PHE A 802 8.44 -30.39 -10.51
C PHE A 802 8.71 -30.50 -8.99
N VAL A 803 7.69 -30.34 -8.15
CA VAL A 803 7.77 -30.58 -6.70
C VAL A 803 8.12 -32.04 -6.42
N SER A 804 7.46 -32.98 -7.11
CA SER A 804 7.78 -34.42 -6.98
C SER A 804 9.23 -34.73 -7.40
N LEU A 805 9.73 -34.06 -8.45
CA LEU A 805 11.11 -34.15 -8.88
C LEU A 805 12.08 -33.57 -7.84
N CYS A 806 11.72 -32.41 -7.26
CA CYS A 806 12.48 -31.80 -6.16
C CYS A 806 12.56 -32.75 -4.96
N GLU A 807 11.44 -33.35 -4.55
CA GLU A 807 11.38 -34.34 -3.47
C GLU A 807 12.26 -35.56 -3.74
N GLN A 808 12.24 -36.09 -4.97
CA GLN A 808 13.10 -37.21 -5.38
C GLN A 808 14.59 -36.89 -5.22
N HIS A 809 14.99 -35.64 -5.48
CA HIS A 809 16.36 -35.15 -5.33
C HIS A 809 16.62 -34.48 -3.97
N GLN A 810 15.70 -34.58 -3.01
CA GLN A 810 15.81 -34.02 -1.65
C GLN A 810 15.98 -32.49 -1.62
N VAL A 811 15.28 -31.78 -2.51
CA VAL A 811 15.16 -30.32 -2.51
C VAL A 811 13.92 -29.92 -1.70
N ALA A 812 14.12 -29.32 -0.54
CA ALA A 812 13.01 -28.88 0.34
C ALA A 812 12.31 -27.60 -0.18
N ALA A 813 13.07 -26.62 -0.68
CA ALA A 813 12.56 -25.34 -1.15
C ALA A 813 12.32 -25.34 -2.68
N SER A 814 11.34 -26.12 -3.14
CA SER A 814 11.02 -26.26 -4.58
C SER A 814 10.66 -24.92 -5.25
N ALA A 815 9.82 -24.09 -4.62
CA ALA A 815 9.47 -22.77 -5.15
C ALA A 815 10.69 -21.85 -5.32
N THR A 816 11.62 -21.86 -4.36
CA THR A 816 12.87 -21.11 -4.44
C THR A 816 13.75 -21.60 -5.58
N LEU A 817 13.91 -22.92 -5.73
CA LEU A 817 14.65 -23.48 -6.85
C LEU A 817 13.99 -23.11 -8.19
N ALA A 818 12.66 -23.16 -8.30
CA ALA A 818 11.94 -22.74 -9.51
C ALA A 818 12.22 -21.26 -9.85
N ASN A 819 12.22 -20.37 -8.84
CA ASN A 819 12.57 -18.96 -9.02
C ASN A 819 14.03 -18.77 -9.43
N TYR A 820 14.96 -19.53 -8.84
CA TYR A 820 16.37 -19.54 -9.25
C TYR A 820 16.53 -20.01 -10.71
N LEU A 821 15.89 -21.10 -11.10
CA LEU A 821 15.93 -21.62 -12.48
C LEU A 821 15.25 -20.69 -13.48
N HIS A 822 14.22 -19.96 -13.04
CA HIS A 822 13.61 -18.89 -13.82
C HIS A 822 14.60 -17.75 -14.09
N GLN A 823 15.26 -17.26 -13.03
CA GLN A 823 16.21 -16.17 -13.14
C GLN A 823 17.52 -16.58 -13.80
N SER A 824 17.96 -17.83 -13.73
CA SER A 824 19.11 -18.32 -14.50
C SER A 824 18.79 -18.55 -15.98
N GLY A 825 17.50 -18.50 -16.36
CA GLY A 825 17.03 -18.66 -17.73
C GLY A 825 16.97 -20.12 -18.19
N VAL A 826 17.05 -21.09 -17.27
CA VAL A 826 16.88 -22.53 -17.56
C VAL A 826 15.44 -22.81 -17.97
N LEU A 827 14.48 -22.19 -17.28
CA LEU A 827 13.04 -22.31 -17.52
C LEU A 827 12.36 -20.96 -17.25
N PHE A 828 11.05 -20.88 -17.42
CA PHE A 828 10.26 -19.73 -17.03
C PHE A 828 9.15 -20.15 -16.05
N PHE A 829 9.08 -19.47 -14.90
CA PHE A 829 8.12 -19.76 -13.84
C PHE A 829 7.64 -18.47 -13.17
N ARG A 830 6.34 -18.39 -12.93
CA ARG A 830 5.72 -17.38 -12.06
C ARG A 830 4.61 -18.04 -11.27
N ASP A 831 4.59 -17.77 -9.97
CA ASP A 831 3.60 -18.36 -9.07
C ASP A 831 2.17 -17.90 -9.42
N GLY A 832 1.21 -18.80 -9.30
CA GLY A 832 -0.20 -18.56 -9.65
C GLY A 832 -0.51 -18.37 -11.15
N HIS A 833 0.49 -18.47 -12.03
CA HIS A 833 0.35 -18.23 -13.46
C HIS A 833 0.54 -19.49 -14.31
N PHE A 834 0.04 -19.46 -15.54
CA PHE A 834 0.11 -20.53 -16.53
C PHE A 834 -0.48 -21.86 -16.05
N ASN A 835 -1.50 -21.81 -15.21
CA ASN A 835 -2.05 -22.98 -14.49
C ASN A 835 -0.98 -23.72 -13.66
N ASN A 836 -0.07 -22.97 -13.02
CA ASN A 836 1.07 -23.46 -12.26
C ASN A 836 1.93 -24.44 -13.07
N GLN A 837 2.30 -24.05 -14.29
CA GLN A 837 3.21 -24.79 -15.17
C GLN A 837 4.56 -24.08 -15.24
N LEU A 838 5.65 -24.84 -15.23
CA LEU A 838 6.98 -24.37 -15.60
C LEU A 838 7.11 -24.47 -17.12
N ILE A 839 7.46 -23.37 -17.77
CA ILE A 839 7.68 -23.30 -19.21
C ILE A 839 9.14 -23.68 -19.49
N LEU A 840 9.34 -24.81 -20.16
CA LEU A 840 10.68 -25.31 -20.52
C LEU A 840 11.14 -24.75 -21.87
N ASP A 841 10.22 -24.63 -22.82
CA ASP A 841 10.47 -24.01 -24.13
C ASP A 841 9.98 -22.56 -24.12
N GLN A 842 10.88 -21.65 -23.73
CA GLN A 842 10.60 -20.21 -23.67
C GLN A 842 10.31 -19.62 -25.07
N GLN A 843 10.94 -20.15 -26.12
CA GLN A 843 10.73 -19.68 -27.49
C GLN A 843 9.31 -19.99 -27.97
N TRP A 844 8.81 -21.19 -27.66
CA TRP A 844 7.42 -21.56 -27.91
C TRP A 844 6.44 -20.66 -27.16
N ALA A 845 6.66 -20.38 -25.88
CA ALA A 845 5.73 -19.55 -25.10
C ALA A 845 5.65 -18.10 -25.62
N LEU A 846 6.78 -17.55 -26.09
CA LEU A 846 6.85 -16.22 -26.69
C LEU A 846 6.15 -16.09 -28.05
N GLN A 847 5.82 -17.20 -28.72
CA GLN A 847 5.07 -17.16 -30.00
C GLN A 847 3.74 -16.43 -29.85
N GLY A 848 3.11 -16.49 -28.68
CA GLY A 848 1.92 -15.70 -28.38
C GLY A 848 2.17 -14.20 -28.52
N VAL A 849 3.20 -13.68 -27.86
CA VAL A 849 3.53 -12.24 -27.93
C VAL A 849 3.92 -11.84 -29.35
N TYR A 850 4.69 -12.69 -30.04
CA TYR A 850 5.11 -12.43 -31.43
C TYR A 850 3.96 -12.47 -32.41
N LEU A 851 2.87 -13.19 -32.13
CA LEU A 851 1.68 -13.20 -32.97
C LEU A 851 1.09 -11.79 -33.12
N LEU A 852 1.04 -11.00 -32.04
CA LEU A 852 0.57 -9.61 -32.09
C LEU A 852 1.48 -8.67 -32.90
N LEU A 853 2.70 -9.12 -33.18
CA LEU A 853 3.74 -8.38 -33.91
C LEU A 853 3.92 -8.91 -35.35
N GLU A 854 3.13 -9.90 -35.77
CA GLU A 854 3.18 -10.49 -37.11
C GLU A 854 2.73 -9.47 -38.16
N ARG A 855 3.52 -9.33 -39.23
CA ARG A 855 3.56 -8.10 -40.04
C ARG A 855 2.65 -8.12 -41.25
N GLU A 856 2.30 -9.29 -41.78
CA GLU A 856 1.58 -9.40 -43.05
C GLU A 856 0.06 -9.37 -42.84
N GLN A 857 -0.44 -10.00 -41.77
CA GLN A 857 -1.88 -10.22 -41.58
C GLN A 857 -2.36 -9.68 -40.24
N VAL A 858 -1.65 -9.98 -39.14
CA VAL A 858 -2.15 -9.67 -37.79
C VAL A 858 -2.04 -8.19 -37.46
N LEU A 859 -0.85 -7.59 -37.60
CA LEU A 859 -0.61 -6.21 -37.20
C LEU A 859 -1.43 -5.18 -38.01
N PRO A 860 -1.62 -5.31 -39.35
CA PRO A 860 -2.53 -4.45 -40.09
C PRO A 860 -3.98 -4.56 -39.58
N GLU A 861 -4.50 -5.78 -39.42
CA GLU A 861 -5.86 -6.01 -38.92
C GLU A 861 -6.05 -5.47 -37.50
N LEU A 862 -5.04 -5.61 -36.64
CA LEU A 862 -5.06 -5.11 -35.27
C LEU A 862 -5.08 -3.57 -35.23
N LYS A 863 -4.34 -2.89 -36.12
CA LYS A 863 -4.35 -1.43 -36.26
C LYS A 863 -5.68 -0.92 -36.80
N ASP A 864 -6.24 -1.58 -37.83
CA ASP A 864 -7.55 -1.24 -38.38
C ASP A 864 -8.66 -1.35 -37.33
N ASN A 865 -8.51 -2.29 -36.38
CA ASN A 865 -9.40 -2.46 -35.25
C ASN A 865 -9.05 -1.61 -34.01
N ASN A 866 -8.22 -0.57 -34.15
CA ASN A 866 -7.80 0.32 -33.05
C ASN A 866 -7.18 -0.44 -31.85
N GLY A 867 -6.37 -1.46 -32.12
CA GLY A 867 -5.71 -2.27 -31.11
C GLY A 867 -6.62 -3.28 -30.40
N LYS A 868 -7.89 -3.40 -30.79
CA LYS A 868 -8.87 -4.34 -30.19
C LYS A 868 -8.90 -5.67 -30.93
N PHE A 869 -8.97 -6.77 -30.18
CA PHE A 869 -9.19 -8.10 -30.76
C PHE A 869 -9.99 -9.00 -29.81
N SER A 870 -10.66 -10.01 -30.37
CA SER A 870 -11.42 -10.99 -29.61
C SER A 870 -10.69 -12.33 -29.50
N LYS A 871 -11.09 -13.19 -28.57
CA LYS A 871 -10.61 -14.58 -28.50
C LYS A 871 -10.82 -15.36 -29.81
N ASN A 872 -11.91 -15.09 -30.53
CA ASN A 872 -12.19 -15.70 -31.84
C ASN A 872 -11.25 -15.19 -32.94
N THR A 873 -10.94 -13.89 -32.91
CA THR A 873 -9.93 -13.28 -33.78
C THR A 873 -8.56 -13.92 -33.53
N LEU A 874 -8.17 -14.06 -32.26
CA LEU A 874 -6.91 -14.68 -31.87
C LEU A 874 -6.83 -16.16 -32.33
N GLN A 875 -7.90 -16.94 -32.16
CA GLN A 875 -7.96 -18.32 -32.66
C GLN A 875 -7.75 -18.43 -34.17
N ARG A 876 -8.27 -17.47 -34.94
CA ARG A 876 -8.07 -17.41 -36.38
C ARG A 876 -6.62 -17.10 -36.73
N TRP A 877 -6.00 -16.12 -36.06
CA TRP A 877 -4.58 -15.80 -36.26
C TRP A 877 -3.67 -16.98 -35.93
N VAL A 878 -3.92 -17.67 -34.82
CA VAL A 878 -3.19 -18.91 -34.44
C VAL A 878 -3.29 -19.97 -35.55
N ARG A 879 -4.48 -20.19 -36.13
CA ARG A 879 -4.67 -21.13 -37.25
C ARG A 879 -3.94 -20.70 -38.52
N GLN A 880 -3.99 -19.41 -38.86
CA GLN A 880 -3.33 -18.86 -40.06
C GLN A 880 -1.82 -19.02 -39.98
N GLN A 881 -1.25 -18.85 -38.78
CA GLN A 881 0.18 -19.03 -38.51
C GLN A 881 0.58 -20.50 -38.24
N GLN A 882 -0.33 -21.46 -38.47
CA GLN A 882 -0.09 -22.89 -38.25
C GLN A 882 0.32 -23.25 -36.82
N LEU A 883 -0.06 -22.43 -35.84
CA LEU A 883 0.18 -22.66 -34.41
C LEU A 883 -0.91 -23.56 -33.82
N ASN A 884 -0.60 -24.23 -32.69
CA ASN A 884 -1.53 -25.14 -32.04
C ASN A 884 -2.57 -24.37 -31.23
N ILE A 885 -3.86 -24.64 -31.47
CA ILE A 885 -4.98 -23.98 -30.77
C ILE A 885 -5.03 -24.36 -29.29
N ALA A 886 -4.52 -25.55 -28.92
CA ALA A 886 -4.46 -25.98 -27.52
C ALA A 886 -3.61 -25.03 -26.65
N ASP A 887 -2.66 -24.32 -27.28
CA ASP A 887 -1.71 -23.42 -26.59
C ASP A 887 -2.29 -22.00 -26.41
N LEU A 888 -3.51 -21.74 -26.92
CA LEU A 888 -4.16 -20.42 -26.86
C LEU A 888 -4.26 -19.81 -25.46
N PRO A 889 -4.65 -20.55 -24.39
CA PRO A 889 -4.70 -19.99 -23.04
C PRO A 889 -3.33 -19.50 -22.56
N LEU A 890 -2.28 -20.27 -22.82
CA LEU A 890 -0.90 -19.91 -22.48
C LEU A 890 -0.45 -18.68 -23.25
N TYR A 891 -0.71 -18.62 -24.56
CA TYR A 891 -0.34 -17.46 -25.38
C TYR A 891 -1.02 -16.19 -24.90
N LEU A 892 -2.31 -16.26 -24.56
CA LEU A 892 -3.05 -15.12 -24.05
C LEU A 892 -2.50 -14.65 -22.69
N GLU A 893 -2.29 -15.58 -21.77
CA GLU A 893 -1.73 -15.27 -20.46
C GLU A 893 -0.33 -14.69 -20.59
N MET A 894 0.51 -15.24 -21.48
CA MET A 894 1.84 -14.69 -21.76
C MET A 894 1.75 -13.25 -22.30
N MET A 895 0.85 -12.97 -23.25
CA MET A 895 0.64 -11.59 -23.74
C MET A 895 0.26 -10.63 -22.61
N GLN A 896 -0.62 -11.05 -21.70
CA GLN A 896 -1.06 -10.24 -20.56
C GLN A 896 0.08 -10.00 -19.56
N GLN A 897 0.83 -11.05 -19.22
CA GLN A 897 1.99 -10.97 -18.33
C GLN A 897 3.09 -10.06 -18.86
N CYS A 898 3.25 -10.01 -20.18
CA CYS A 898 4.21 -9.14 -20.86
C CYS A 898 3.72 -7.68 -20.98
N GLY A 899 2.48 -7.36 -20.57
CA GLY A 899 1.84 -6.07 -20.86
C GLY A 899 1.61 -5.83 -22.35
N ALA A 900 1.66 -6.87 -23.19
CA ALA A 900 1.42 -6.77 -24.63
C ALA A 900 -0.08 -6.62 -24.94
N CYS A 901 -0.94 -7.12 -24.04
CA CYS A 901 -2.38 -6.84 -24.06
C CYS A 901 -2.98 -6.84 -22.64
N PHE A 902 -4.21 -6.35 -22.52
CA PHE A 902 -5.01 -6.48 -21.31
C PHE A 902 -6.48 -6.77 -21.67
N GLU A 903 -7.20 -7.44 -20.75
CA GLU A 903 -8.60 -7.82 -20.94
C GLU A 903 -9.54 -6.69 -20.54
N VAL A 904 -10.46 -6.33 -21.43
CA VAL A 904 -11.46 -5.27 -21.19
C VAL A 904 -12.88 -5.79 -20.99
N SER A 905 -13.23 -6.93 -21.56
CA SER A 905 -14.51 -7.62 -21.35
C SER A 905 -14.34 -9.11 -21.64
N ASP A 906 -15.37 -9.92 -21.33
CA ASP A 906 -15.35 -11.37 -21.57
C ASP A 906 -14.99 -11.65 -23.04
N SER A 907 -13.76 -12.15 -23.24
CA SER A 907 -13.17 -12.48 -24.55
C SER A 907 -12.75 -11.31 -25.45
N THR A 908 -12.61 -10.07 -24.94
CA THR A 908 -12.08 -8.91 -25.70
C THR A 908 -10.85 -8.32 -25.03
N TYR A 909 -9.81 -8.06 -25.83
CA TYR A 909 -8.50 -7.61 -25.39
C TYR A 909 -8.06 -6.36 -26.16
N ILE A 910 -7.22 -5.55 -25.52
CA ILE A 910 -6.58 -4.37 -26.12
C ILE A 910 -5.06 -4.57 -26.10
N ALA A 911 -4.41 -4.33 -27.23
CA ALA A 911 -2.96 -4.22 -27.35
C ALA A 911 -2.53 -2.74 -27.31
N PRO A 912 -1.88 -2.25 -26.22
CA PRO A 912 -1.65 -0.82 -26.00
C PRO A 912 -0.86 -0.10 -27.12
N ASP A 913 0.15 -0.75 -27.70
CA ASP A 913 0.98 -0.13 -28.75
C ASP A 913 0.23 0.14 -30.05
N ASN A 914 -0.90 -0.55 -30.24
CA ASN A 914 -1.72 -0.47 -31.45
C ASN A 914 -2.99 0.37 -31.25
N LEU A 915 -3.11 1.02 -30.08
CA LEU A 915 -4.16 2.01 -29.86
C LEU A 915 -3.91 3.26 -30.74
N PRO A 916 -4.98 3.96 -31.16
CA PRO A 916 -4.86 5.22 -31.85
C PRO A 916 -4.26 6.31 -30.93
N GLU A 917 -3.71 7.35 -31.54
CA GLU A 917 -3.32 8.58 -30.82
C GLU A 917 -4.55 9.26 -30.20
N PHE A 918 -4.31 10.16 -29.25
CA PHE A 918 -5.35 10.85 -28.48
C PHE A 918 -6.41 11.56 -29.37
N ASP A 919 -7.69 11.31 -29.10
CA ASP A 919 -8.85 11.99 -29.71
C ASP A 919 -9.67 12.70 -28.64
N GLU A 920 -9.64 14.04 -28.69
CA GLU A 920 -10.31 14.92 -27.73
C GLU A 920 -11.83 14.71 -27.71
N ALA A 921 -12.46 14.44 -28.86
CA ALA A 921 -13.91 14.31 -28.96
C ALA A 921 -14.43 13.08 -28.19
N ARG A 922 -13.65 11.99 -28.18
CA ARG A 922 -13.97 10.76 -27.43
C ARG A 922 -13.67 10.92 -25.95
N ALA A 923 -12.55 11.53 -25.59
CA ALA A 923 -12.23 11.82 -24.19
C ALA A 923 -13.24 12.79 -23.55
N ALA A 924 -13.77 13.74 -24.32
CA ALA A 924 -14.78 14.68 -23.89
C ALA A 924 -16.11 14.00 -23.47
N GLN A 925 -16.40 12.78 -23.95
CA GLN A 925 -17.59 12.01 -23.53
C GLN A 925 -17.50 11.51 -22.07
N ILE A 926 -16.30 11.46 -21.49
CA ILE A 926 -16.09 11.04 -20.10
C ILE A 926 -15.66 12.24 -19.25
N TRP A 927 -14.72 13.03 -19.76
CA TRP A 927 -14.12 14.15 -19.05
C TRP A 927 -14.96 15.45 -19.11
N HIS A 928 -15.81 15.65 -20.13
CA HIS A 928 -16.74 16.78 -20.29
C HIS A 928 -16.17 18.18 -19.94
N HIS A 929 -14.94 18.50 -20.35
CA HIS A 929 -14.26 19.76 -20.00
C HIS A 929 -14.26 20.09 -18.49
N SER A 930 -14.33 19.09 -17.62
CA SER A 930 -14.30 19.26 -16.17
C SER A 930 -12.92 19.75 -15.74
N THR A 931 -12.85 20.72 -14.82
CA THR A 931 -11.60 21.06 -14.14
C THR A 931 -11.22 19.93 -13.19
N ALA A 932 -9.93 19.59 -13.10
CA ALA A 932 -9.43 18.57 -12.20
C ALA A 932 -9.45 19.10 -10.75
N ASP A 933 -9.93 18.29 -9.80
CA ASP A 933 -9.79 18.57 -8.37
C ASP A 933 -8.33 18.39 -7.94
N ILE A 934 -7.66 17.40 -8.53
CA ILE A 934 -6.25 17.07 -8.30
C ILE A 934 -5.56 16.87 -9.64
N GLU A 935 -4.42 17.52 -9.81
CA GLU A 935 -3.53 17.35 -10.95
C GLU A 935 -2.11 17.07 -10.45
N ILE A 936 -1.55 15.96 -10.89
CA ILE A 936 -0.23 15.48 -10.48
C ILE A 936 0.59 15.20 -11.73
N LYS A 937 1.85 15.62 -11.69
CA LYS A 937 2.85 15.35 -12.72
C LYS A 937 4.02 14.60 -12.12
N LEU A 938 4.26 13.38 -12.60
CA LEU A 938 5.41 12.58 -12.24
C LEU A 938 6.46 12.73 -13.34
N SER A 939 7.56 13.40 -13.03
CA SER A 939 8.64 13.72 -13.98
C SER A 939 9.76 12.69 -13.89
N TYR A 940 10.07 12.05 -15.01
CA TYR A 940 11.17 11.10 -15.15
C TYR A 940 12.28 11.69 -16.02
N THR A 941 13.54 11.47 -15.64
CA THR A 941 14.65 11.80 -16.55
C THR A 941 14.74 10.82 -17.72
N PHE A 942 14.25 9.60 -17.55
CA PHE A 942 14.15 8.61 -18.62
C PHE A 942 12.84 7.83 -18.51
N LEU A 943 11.90 8.11 -19.43
CA LEU A 943 10.65 7.35 -19.58
C LEU A 943 10.68 6.60 -20.92
N HIS A 944 10.52 5.27 -20.86
CA HIS A 944 10.53 4.42 -22.06
C HIS A 944 9.17 3.79 -22.36
N ASP A 945 8.96 3.47 -23.63
CA ASP A 945 7.71 2.94 -24.20
C ASP A 945 7.16 1.72 -23.45
N ALA A 946 8.04 0.81 -23.02
CA ALA A 946 7.61 -0.38 -22.27
C ALA A 946 7.03 -0.09 -20.88
N THR A 947 7.50 0.94 -20.15
CA THR A 947 6.91 1.34 -18.86
C THR A 947 5.53 1.93 -19.07
N MET A 948 5.40 2.83 -20.07
CA MET A 948 4.12 3.44 -20.42
C MET A 948 3.09 2.37 -20.81
N ARG A 949 3.51 1.38 -21.61
CA ARG A 949 2.70 0.21 -21.98
C ARG A 949 2.29 -0.63 -20.77
N TYR A 950 3.23 -0.92 -19.88
CA TYR A 950 2.99 -1.73 -18.68
C TYR A 950 1.97 -1.06 -17.76
N LEU A 951 2.17 0.22 -17.45
CA LEU A 951 1.27 1.00 -16.61
C LEU A 951 -0.15 1.07 -17.21
N LEU A 952 -0.25 1.37 -18.50
CA LEU A 952 -1.55 1.37 -19.19
C LEU A 952 -2.21 -0.02 -19.15
N SER A 953 -1.45 -1.10 -19.27
CA SER A 953 -1.99 -2.47 -19.19
C SER A 953 -2.52 -2.80 -17.80
N LYS A 954 -1.82 -2.37 -16.73
CA LYS A 954 -2.26 -2.56 -15.35
C LYS A 954 -3.52 -1.76 -15.03
N ILE A 955 -3.52 -0.47 -15.37
CA ILE A 955 -4.68 0.40 -15.18
C ILE A 955 -5.86 -0.08 -16.04
N GLY A 956 -5.63 -0.43 -17.29
CA GLY A 956 -6.66 -0.90 -18.21
C GLY A 956 -7.27 -2.25 -17.85
N ALA A 957 -6.46 -3.19 -17.33
CA ALA A 957 -6.96 -4.47 -16.82
C ALA A 957 -7.96 -4.29 -15.67
N ILE A 958 -7.82 -3.20 -14.90
CA ILE A 958 -8.75 -2.83 -13.82
C ILE A 958 -9.90 -2.00 -14.36
N ALA A 959 -9.64 -1.00 -15.20
CA ALA A 959 -10.65 -0.06 -15.70
C ALA A 959 -11.67 -0.72 -16.68
N LYS A 960 -11.29 -1.76 -17.42
CA LYS A 960 -12.19 -2.55 -18.30
C LYS A 960 -12.89 -1.72 -19.40
N GLN A 961 -14.01 -2.22 -19.92
CA GLN A 961 -14.66 -1.75 -21.17
C GLN A 961 -15.25 -0.33 -21.16
N HIS A 962 -15.53 0.26 -19.98
CA HIS A 962 -16.16 1.59 -19.90
C HIS A 962 -15.16 2.74 -19.93
N ALA A 963 -13.87 2.44 -20.00
CA ALA A 963 -12.82 3.43 -20.20
C ALA A 963 -12.60 3.74 -21.68
N TYR A 964 -12.22 4.98 -21.96
CA TYR A 964 -11.66 5.37 -23.24
C TYR A 964 -10.14 5.25 -23.20
N TYR A 965 -9.58 4.55 -24.18
CA TYR A 965 -8.15 4.26 -24.29
C TYR A 965 -7.56 4.90 -25.54
N TRP A 966 -6.38 5.48 -25.41
CA TRP A 966 -5.51 5.88 -26.50
C TRP A 966 -4.10 5.40 -26.21
N ARG A 967 -3.19 5.62 -27.16
CA ARG A 967 -1.80 5.19 -27.02
C ARG A 967 -1.17 5.82 -25.77
N TYR A 968 -0.88 4.96 -24.79
CA TYR A 968 -0.28 5.30 -23.48
C TYR A 968 -1.10 6.23 -22.56
N GLY A 969 -2.42 6.26 -22.75
CA GLY A 969 -3.31 6.93 -21.80
C GLY A 969 -4.74 6.40 -21.81
N CYS A 970 -5.48 6.76 -20.77
CA CYS A 970 -6.89 6.43 -20.65
C CYS A 970 -7.64 7.45 -19.77
N CYS A 971 -8.95 7.52 -19.96
CA CYS A 971 -9.84 8.22 -19.04
C CYS A 971 -11.11 7.41 -18.78
N PHE A 972 -11.62 7.47 -17.55
CA PHE A 972 -12.79 6.71 -17.13
C PHE A 972 -13.43 7.27 -15.86
N TYR A 973 -14.66 6.82 -15.57
CA TYR A 973 -15.36 7.09 -14.32
C TYR A 973 -15.27 5.87 -13.39
N GLN A 974 -14.83 6.09 -12.16
CA GLN A 974 -14.64 5.05 -11.15
C GLN A 974 -15.76 5.16 -10.11
N GLN A 975 -16.51 4.06 -9.91
CA GLN A 975 -17.71 4.07 -9.09
C GLN A 975 -17.46 4.08 -7.57
N ARG A 976 -16.46 3.33 -7.07
CA ARG A 976 -16.15 3.20 -5.63
C ARG A 976 -15.82 4.54 -4.97
N HIS A 977 -15.07 5.38 -5.66
CA HIS A 977 -14.60 6.71 -5.23
C HIS A 977 -15.41 7.85 -5.88
N GLN A 978 -16.38 7.49 -6.73
CA GLN A 978 -17.23 8.41 -7.49
C GLN A 978 -16.43 9.50 -8.21
N CYS A 979 -15.28 9.13 -8.79
CA CYS A 979 -14.34 10.08 -9.39
C CYS A 979 -14.03 9.75 -10.85
N LYS A 980 -13.81 10.78 -11.65
CA LYS A 980 -13.21 10.67 -12.98
C LYS A 980 -11.70 10.59 -12.83
N VAL A 981 -11.08 9.67 -13.56
CA VAL A 981 -9.64 9.46 -13.58
C VAL A 981 -9.12 9.70 -14.99
N TRP A 982 -8.05 10.48 -15.09
CA TRP A 982 -7.27 10.70 -16.29
C TRP A 982 -5.85 10.23 -16.02
N PHE A 983 -5.35 9.36 -16.89
CA PHE A 983 -3.97 8.88 -16.86
C PHE A 983 -3.38 9.06 -18.26
N ASP A 984 -2.27 9.77 -18.37
CA ASP A 984 -1.60 10.00 -19.64
C ASP A 984 -0.08 9.96 -19.46
N CYS A 985 0.62 9.29 -20.37
CA CYS A 985 2.07 9.29 -20.43
C CYS A 985 2.55 10.00 -21.68
N ALA A 986 3.42 11.00 -21.52
CA ALA A 986 3.97 11.78 -22.62
C ALA A 986 5.49 11.84 -22.56
N LEU A 987 6.13 11.77 -23.74
CA LEU A 987 7.55 12.04 -23.87
C LEU A 987 7.77 13.54 -24.09
N LEU A 988 8.69 14.14 -23.34
CA LEU A 988 8.99 15.56 -23.44
C LEU A 988 10.01 15.84 -24.57
N PRO A 989 9.95 17.02 -25.22
CA PRO A 989 10.94 17.41 -26.22
C PRO A 989 12.35 17.45 -25.62
N GLN A 990 13.31 16.82 -26.29
CA GLN A 990 14.71 16.84 -25.86
C GLN A 990 15.34 18.21 -26.13
N THR A 991 15.91 18.87 -25.11
CA THR A 991 16.75 20.07 -25.30
C THR A 991 18.21 19.69 -25.59
N ALA A 992 19.03 20.65 -26.00
CA ALA A 992 20.47 20.44 -26.26
C ALA A 992 21.23 19.90 -25.02
N GLU A 993 20.83 20.28 -23.81
CA GLU A 993 21.40 19.75 -22.55
C GLU A 993 20.95 18.30 -22.30
N HIS A 994 19.71 17.95 -22.64
CA HIS A 994 19.21 16.56 -22.53
C HIS A 994 19.89 15.61 -23.52
N GLN A 995 20.32 16.14 -24.68
CA GLN A 995 21.12 15.39 -25.65
C GLN A 995 22.54 15.13 -25.15
N GLN A 996 23.13 16.04 -24.38
CA GLN A 996 24.44 15.85 -23.73
C GLN A 996 24.38 14.93 -22.51
N ASN A 997 23.24 14.90 -21.80
CA ASN A 997 23.01 14.04 -20.62
C ASN A 997 22.26 12.74 -20.97
N TYR A 998 21.97 12.51 -22.24
CA TYR A 998 21.45 11.25 -22.76
C TYR A 998 20.12 10.78 -22.12
N SER A 999 19.27 11.75 -21.81
CA SER A 999 17.96 11.58 -21.18
C SER A 999 16.82 11.57 -22.22
N GLN A 1000 15.82 10.71 -22.02
CA GLN A 1000 14.53 10.78 -22.70
C GLN A 1000 13.50 11.21 -21.65
N PRO A 1001 13.43 12.51 -21.32
CA PRO A 1001 12.54 12.99 -20.27
C PRO A 1001 11.10 12.65 -20.66
N GLY A 1002 10.33 12.23 -19.67
CA GLY A 1002 8.92 11.95 -19.85
C GLY A 1002 8.14 12.27 -18.60
N GLU A 1003 6.84 12.44 -18.81
CA GLU A 1003 5.91 12.88 -17.80
C GLU A 1003 4.72 11.93 -17.77
N ILE A 1004 4.31 11.55 -16.56
CA ILE A 1004 3.03 10.89 -16.33
C ILE A 1004 2.12 11.91 -15.67
N THR A 1005 0.99 12.19 -16.30
CA THR A 1005 -0.02 13.13 -15.82
C THR A 1005 -1.20 12.35 -15.26
N LEU A 1006 -1.53 12.61 -13.99
CA LEU A 1006 -2.75 12.15 -13.35
C LEU A 1006 -3.69 13.34 -13.14
N ARG A 1007 -4.95 13.20 -13.55
CA ARG A 1007 -6.00 14.16 -13.18
C ARG A 1007 -7.17 13.42 -12.58
N LEU A 1008 -7.64 13.88 -11.43
CA LEU A 1008 -8.79 13.31 -10.76
C LEU A 1008 -9.83 14.39 -10.47
N ALA A 1009 -11.11 14.04 -10.62
CA ALA A 1009 -12.23 14.92 -10.29
C ALA A 1009 -13.38 14.12 -9.64
N GLY A 1010 -13.79 14.47 -8.42
CA GLY A 1010 -14.82 13.75 -7.65
C GLY A 1010 -14.62 13.86 -6.13
N GLN A 1011 -15.57 13.31 -5.36
CA GLN A 1011 -15.64 13.47 -3.89
C GLN A 1011 -14.43 12.89 -3.15
N ASN A 1012 -13.90 11.73 -3.59
CA ASN A 1012 -12.78 11.04 -2.93
C ASN A 1012 -11.52 11.03 -3.80
N ALA A 1013 -11.21 12.14 -4.47
CA ALA A 1013 -10.08 12.22 -5.39
C ALA A 1013 -8.71 12.09 -4.69
N VAL A 1014 -8.56 12.57 -3.45
CA VAL A 1014 -7.26 12.64 -2.74
C VAL A 1014 -6.72 11.25 -2.43
N ASP A 1015 -7.51 10.41 -1.75
CA ASP A 1015 -7.11 9.05 -1.37
C ASP A 1015 -6.71 8.21 -2.58
N LEU A 1016 -7.49 8.28 -3.66
CA LEU A 1016 -7.18 7.56 -4.89
C LEU A 1016 -5.93 8.12 -5.58
N ALA A 1017 -5.72 9.43 -5.54
CA ALA A 1017 -4.55 10.06 -6.15
C ALA A 1017 -3.26 9.66 -5.43
N GLU A 1018 -3.25 9.64 -4.09
CA GLU A 1018 -2.11 9.15 -3.30
C GLU A 1018 -1.82 7.68 -3.61
N HIS A 1019 -2.84 6.81 -3.54
CA HIS A 1019 -2.66 5.39 -3.85
C HIS A 1019 -2.12 5.17 -5.29
N LEU A 1020 -2.59 5.96 -6.27
CA LEU A 1020 -2.08 5.87 -7.65
C LEU A 1020 -0.63 6.33 -7.77
N VAL A 1021 -0.22 7.39 -7.06
CA VAL A 1021 1.19 7.84 -7.04
C VAL A 1021 2.08 6.76 -6.44
N ASP A 1022 1.70 6.20 -5.30
CA ASP A 1022 2.46 5.15 -4.62
C ASP A 1022 2.52 3.90 -5.51
N SER A 1023 1.38 3.49 -6.08
CA SER A 1023 1.31 2.34 -7.00
C SER A 1023 2.18 2.52 -8.24
N ILE A 1024 2.21 3.71 -8.85
CA ILE A 1024 3.06 3.99 -10.04
C ILE A 1024 4.53 4.01 -9.65
N THR A 1025 4.84 4.55 -8.47
CA THR A 1025 6.22 4.63 -7.97
C THR A 1025 6.76 3.24 -7.64
N GLU A 1026 5.98 2.40 -6.94
CA GLU A 1026 6.34 1.01 -6.62
C GLU A 1026 6.35 0.10 -7.85
N ALA A 1027 5.39 0.27 -8.78
CA ALA A 1027 5.30 -0.55 -9.98
C ALA A 1027 6.29 -0.12 -11.09
N SER A 1028 7.04 0.97 -10.88
CA SER A 1028 8.03 1.41 -11.84
C SER A 1028 9.23 0.46 -11.83
N HIS A 1029 9.31 -0.42 -12.84
CA HIS A 1029 10.53 -1.20 -13.17
C HIS A 1029 11.73 -0.32 -13.60
N LEU A 1030 11.62 1.00 -13.42
CA LEU A 1030 12.67 1.95 -13.65
C LEU A 1030 13.43 2.04 -12.34
N GLY A 1031 14.73 1.71 -12.31
CA GLY A 1031 15.60 1.94 -11.14
C GLY A 1031 15.79 3.42 -10.76
N GLN A 1032 14.82 4.28 -11.08
CA GLN A 1032 14.78 5.71 -10.85
C GLN A 1032 13.37 6.13 -10.41
N LEU A 1033 13.28 6.72 -9.21
CA LEU A 1033 12.05 7.31 -8.70
C LEU A 1033 11.71 8.61 -9.47
N PRO A 1034 10.42 8.85 -9.79
CA PRO A 1034 10.00 10.12 -10.38
C PRO A 1034 10.08 11.27 -9.38
N VAL A 1035 10.23 12.48 -9.90
CA VAL A 1035 9.93 13.69 -9.12
C VAL A 1035 8.43 13.96 -9.22
N VAL A 1036 7.75 13.92 -8.07
CA VAL A 1036 6.29 14.09 -8.00
C VAL A 1036 5.95 15.57 -7.75
N HIS A 1037 5.15 16.15 -8.65
CA HIS A 1037 4.67 17.53 -8.54
C HIS A 1037 3.14 17.54 -8.42
N TRP A 1038 2.63 17.96 -7.26
CA TRP A 1038 1.22 18.23 -7.05
C TRP A 1038 0.92 19.65 -7.53
N LEU A 1039 0.25 19.80 -8.67
CA LEU A 1039 -0.12 21.10 -9.22
C LEU A 1039 -1.36 21.67 -8.54
N THR A 1040 -2.33 20.81 -8.21
CA THR A 1040 -3.56 21.17 -7.50
C THR A 1040 -3.96 20.05 -6.53
N GLY A 1041 -4.62 20.42 -5.43
CA GLY A 1041 -5.16 19.45 -4.46
C GLY A 1041 -4.10 18.67 -3.67
N GLN A 1042 -2.96 19.32 -3.36
CA GLN A 1042 -1.91 18.70 -2.54
C GLN A 1042 -2.48 18.26 -1.17
N PRO A 1043 -2.19 17.03 -0.72
CA PRO A 1043 -2.60 16.59 0.61
C PRO A 1043 -1.97 17.53 1.66
N THR A 1044 -2.78 18.08 2.55
CA THR A 1044 -2.30 18.82 3.71
C THR A 1044 -1.42 17.90 4.53
N ASN A 1045 -0.17 18.29 4.83
CA ASN A 1045 0.86 17.55 5.57
C ASN A 1045 0.33 16.78 6.81
N GLN A 1046 -0.27 15.62 6.56
CA GLN A 1046 -0.68 14.58 7.52
C GLN A 1046 0.16 13.31 7.28
N ARG A 1047 1.38 13.46 6.75
CA ARG A 1047 2.24 12.32 6.39
C ARG A 1047 3.09 11.76 7.53
N ASP A 1048 2.95 12.26 8.76
CA ASP A 1048 3.67 11.70 9.92
C ASP A 1048 2.86 10.61 10.67
N GLU A 1049 1.67 10.21 10.19
CA GLU A 1049 0.72 9.40 10.99
C GLU A 1049 0.26 8.07 10.41
N GLN A 1050 0.82 7.60 9.29
CA GLN A 1050 0.49 6.27 8.78
C GLN A 1050 1.75 5.46 8.45
N GLN A 1051 2.59 5.21 9.46
CA GLN A 1051 3.64 4.20 9.38
C GLN A 1051 3.14 2.76 9.64
N ASP A 1052 1.88 2.57 10.08
CA ASP A 1052 1.31 1.24 10.38
C ASP A 1052 0.29 0.71 9.34
N ARG A 1053 0.08 1.40 8.21
CA ARG A 1053 -0.69 0.79 7.12
C ARG A 1053 0.20 -0.24 6.42
N LYS A 1054 -0.15 -1.53 6.54
CA LYS A 1054 0.36 -2.58 5.66
C LYS A 1054 0.34 -2.05 4.22
N PRO A 1055 1.45 -2.09 3.47
CA PRO A 1055 1.46 -1.62 2.09
C PRO A 1055 0.39 -2.39 1.32
N ALA A 1056 -0.62 -1.66 0.83
CA ALA A 1056 -1.65 -2.24 -0.01
C ALA A 1056 -1.00 -2.63 -1.35
N GLU A 1057 -1.42 -3.75 -1.95
CA GLU A 1057 -0.88 -4.13 -3.25
C GLU A 1057 -1.05 -2.99 -4.28
N PRO A 1058 -0.07 -2.78 -5.18
CA PRO A 1058 -0.15 -1.76 -6.20
C PRO A 1058 -1.47 -1.83 -6.98
N PHE A 1059 -2.12 -0.67 -7.13
CA PHE A 1059 -3.42 -0.48 -7.79
C PHE A 1059 -4.64 -1.16 -7.11
N ALA A 1060 -4.50 -1.77 -5.92
CA ALA A 1060 -5.60 -2.47 -5.25
C ALA A 1060 -6.82 -1.60 -4.91
N GLN A 1061 -6.64 -0.29 -4.72
CA GLN A 1061 -7.75 0.64 -4.48
C GLN A 1061 -8.48 1.05 -5.76
N LEU A 1062 -7.86 0.85 -6.94
CA LEU A 1062 -8.51 1.14 -8.22
C LEU A 1062 -9.58 0.09 -8.51
N GLY A 1063 -10.73 0.52 -9.03
CA GLY A 1063 -11.88 -0.36 -9.32
C GLY A 1063 -12.32 -0.24 -10.77
N PRO A 1064 -13.22 -1.12 -11.25
CA PRO A 1064 -13.67 -1.11 -12.64
C PRO A 1064 -14.36 0.19 -13.02
N ALA A 1065 -14.18 0.61 -14.27
CA ALA A 1065 -14.89 1.77 -14.78
C ALA A 1065 -16.38 1.46 -14.87
N ALA A 1066 -17.18 2.43 -14.44
CA ALA A 1066 -18.62 2.41 -14.63
C ALA A 1066 -19.01 3.31 -15.81
N PRO A 1067 -20.15 3.03 -16.49
CA PRO A 1067 -20.70 3.98 -17.43
C PRO A 1067 -20.96 5.31 -16.70
N PRO A 1068 -20.71 6.46 -17.35
CA PRO A 1068 -21.11 7.75 -16.78
C PRO A 1068 -22.63 7.72 -16.50
N PRO A 1069 -23.11 8.37 -15.43
CA PRO A 1069 -24.51 8.33 -15.04
C PRO A 1069 -25.42 8.73 -16.21
N ALA A 1070 -26.38 7.87 -16.55
CA ALA A 1070 -27.21 7.95 -17.76
C ALA A 1070 -28.21 9.14 -17.76
N THR A 1071 -28.41 9.79 -16.63
CA THR A 1071 -29.28 10.95 -16.46
C THR A 1071 -28.46 12.17 -16.05
N PRO A 1072 -28.43 13.25 -16.87
CA PRO A 1072 -27.70 14.45 -16.52
C PRO A 1072 -28.27 15.07 -15.23
N ALA A 1073 -27.41 15.27 -14.24
CA ALA A 1073 -27.76 15.88 -12.97
C ALA A 1073 -28.27 17.32 -13.17
N ILE A 1074 -29.47 17.60 -12.63
CA ILE A 1074 -30.10 18.94 -12.66
C ILE A 1074 -29.91 19.61 -11.31
N TYR A 1075 -29.17 20.71 -11.27
CA TYR A 1075 -28.90 21.45 -10.04
C TYR A 1075 -29.79 22.69 -9.92
N PHE A 1076 -30.27 22.96 -8.70
CA PHE A 1076 -31.09 24.13 -8.39
C PHE A 1076 -30.30 25.16 -7.58
N SER A 1077 -30.26 26.39 -8.10
CA SER A 1077 -29.75 27.55 -7.38
C SER A 1077 -30.86 28.58 -7.22
N TYR A 1078 -31.18 28.90 -5.96
CA TYR A 1078 -32.29 29.79 -5.59
C TYR A 1078 -32.09 30.36 -4.17
N ALA A 1079 -32.64 31.55 -3.90
CA ALA A 1079 -32.60 32.15 -2.57
C ALA A 1079 -33.74 31.61 -1.67
N TRP A 1080 -33.41 31.23 -0.43
CA TRP A 1080 -34.39 30.67 0.52
C TRP A 1080 -35.42 31.71 0.99
N GLY A 1081 -36.68 31.32 1.23
CA GLY A 1081 -37.75 32.21 1.70
C GLY A 1081 -38.88 31.48 2.44
N ASP A 1082 -39.80 32.25 3.01
CA ASP A 1082 -40.96 31.77 3.79
C ASP A 1082 -41.90 30.91 2.92
N GLU A 1083 -42.41 29.78 3.44
CA GLU A 1083 -43.25 28.83 2.67
C GLU A 1083 -44.58 29.42 2.17
N ARG A 1084 -45.00 30.58 2.71
CA ARG A 1084 -46.21 31.30 2.32
C ARG A 1084 -45.99 32.24 1.13
N ASP A 1085 -44.75 32.37 0.66
CA ASP A 1085 -44.43 33.17 -0.51
C ASP A 1085 -44.79 32.41 -1.80
N SER A 1086 -45.64 33.02 -2.63
CA SER A 1086 -45.98 32.52 -3.97
C SER A 1086 -44.75 32.19 -4.84
N ARG A 1087 -43.58 32.77 -4.53
CA ARG A 1087 -42.28 32.57 -5.20
C ARG A 1087 -41.60 31.26 -4.80
N GLN A 1088 -41.66 30.88 -3.52
CA GLN A 1088 -41.16 29.59 -3.02
C GLN A 1088 -42.02 28.44 -3.55
N LEU A 1089 -43.33 28.69 -3.74
CA LEU A 1089 -44.27 27.73 -4.30
C LEU A 1089 -43.90 27.34 -5.75
N ALA A 1090 -43.47 28.29 -6.59
CA ALA A 1090 -43.05 28.01 -7.97
C ALA A 1090 -41.76 27.17 -8.02
N SER A 1091 -40.76 27.52 -7.20
CA SER A 1091 -39.50 26.74 -7.08
C SER A 1091 -39.75 25.32 -6.54
N ASN A 1092 -40.56 25.19 -5.49
CA ASN A 1092 -40.94 23.89 -4.91
C ASN A 1092 -41.76 23.04 -5.89
N THR A 1093 -42.66 23.66 -6.68
CA THR A 1093 -43.45 22.95 -7.69
C THR A 1093 -42.57 22.48 -8.84
N LEU A 1094 -41.66 23.33 -9.33
CA LEU A 1094 -40.67 22.96 -10.36
C LEU A 1094 -39.78 21.81 -9.89
N TYR A 1095 -39.28 21.88 -8.66
CA TYR A 1095 -38.46 20.84 -8.05
C TYR A 1095 -39.19 19.51 -7.95
N ARG A 1096 -40.43 19.48 -7.42
CA ARG A 1096 -41.24 18.26 -7.34
C ARG A 1096 -41.53 17.68 -8.71
N SER A 1097 -41.99 18.49 -9.66
CA SER A 1097 -42.30 18.02 -11.02
C SER A 1097 -41.07 17.46 -11.75
N LEU A 1098 -39.89 18.07 -11.58
CA LEU A 1098 -38.65 17.55 -12.16
C LEU A 1098 -38.17 16.27 -11.45
N SER A 1099 -38.30 16.20 -10.12
CA SER A 1099 -37.94 15.01 -9.33
C SER A 1099 -38.86 13.83 -9.66
N ASP A 1100 -40.16 14.07 -9.86
CA ASP A 1100 -41.13 13.06 -10.30
C ASP A 1100 -40.81 12.55 -11.73
N THR A 1101 -40.24 13.41 -12.59
CA THR A 1101 -39.94 13.07 -14.00
C THR A 1101 -38.59 12.38 -14.17
N TYR A 1102 -37.57 12.78 -13.40
CA TYR A 1102 -36.16 12.33 -13.58
C TYR A 1102 -35.62 11.51 -12.39
N GLY A 1103 -36.39 11.36 -11.32
CA GLY A 1103 -35.99 10.68 -10.08
C GLY A 1103 -35.30 11.62 -9.09
N GLU A 1104 -35.60 11.47 -7.79
CA GLU A 1104 -35.02 12.28 -6.70
C GLU A 1104 -33.47 12.20 -6.64
N GLY A 1105 -32.88 11.10 -7.12
CA GLY A 1105 -31.42 10.93 -7.21
C GLY A 1105 -30.73 11.67 -8.37
N ASN A 1106 -31.47 12.39 -9.21
CA ASN A 1106 -30.93 13.12 -10.38
C ASN A 1106 -31.23 14.63 -10.36
N VAL A 1107 -32.00 15.10 -9.38
CA VAL A 1107 -32.38 16.51 -9.21
C VAL A 1107 -31.89 17.02 -7.86
N TYR A 1108 -30.84 17.82 -7.89
CA TYR A 1108 -30.08 18.23 -6.72
C TYR A 1108 -30.50 19.61 -6.25
N ARG A 1109 -30.85 19.69 -4.95
CA ARG A 1109 -31.20 20.93 -4.25
C ARG A 1109 -30.56 20.95 -2.87
N ASP A 1110 -30.13 22.15 -2.50
CA ASP A 1110 -29.44 22.51 -1.25
C ASP A 1110 -30.08 21.93 0.04
N GLN A 1111 -31.41 21.79 0.10
CA GLN A 1111 -32.14 21.28 1.26
C GLN A 1111 -32.10 19.76 1.48
N GLN A 1112 -31.71 18.95 0.49
CA GLN A 1112 -31.77 17.48 0.60
C GLN A 1112 -30.41 16.78 0.51
N LYS A 1113 -29.38 17.44 -0.03
CA LYS A 1113 -28.03 16.85 -0.15
C LYS A 1113 -27.11 17.22 1.00
N MET A 1114 -27.21 18.46 1.51
CA MET A 1114 -26.33 18.93 2.57
C MET A 1114 -26.79 18.41 3.93
N ARG A 1115 -25.95 17.57 4.54
CA ARG A 1115 -26.04 17.14 5.93
C ARG A 1115 -25.39 18.22 6.82
N PRO A 1116 -25.76 18.32 8.10
CA PRO A 1116 -25.02 19.16 9.04
C PRO A 1116 -23.53 18.76 9.04
N GLY A 1117 -22.64 19.71 8.71
CA GLY A 1117 -21.20 19.45 8.54
C GLY A 1117 -20.68 19.53 7.10
N ASP A 1118 -21.56 19.43 6.10
CA ASP A 1118 -21.16 19.54 4.69
C ASP A 1118 -20.74 20.98 4.33
N SER A 1119 -19.68 21.11 3.54
CA SER A 1119 -19.18 22.40 3.08
C SER A 1119 -20.09 23.02 2.03
N ILE A 1120 -20.73 24.14 2.37
CA ILE A 1120 -21.50 24.97 1.42
C ILE A 1120 -20.63 25.32 0.20
N ALA A 1121 -19.34 25.61 0.41
CA ALA A 1121 -18.40 25.92 -0.67
C ALA A 1121 -18.08 24.72 -1.59
N ALA A 1122 -18.23 23.48 -1.11
CA ALA A 1122 -18.09 22.28 -1.94
C ALA A 1122 -19.36 22.07 -2.80
N PHE A 1123 -20.55 22.31 -2.24
CA PHE A 1123 -21.81 22.25 -2.98
C PHE A 1123 -21.93 23.39 -4.01
N GLU A 1124 -21.50 24.62 -3.68
CA GLU A 1124 -21.41 25.75 -4.63
C GLU A 1124 -20.51 25.40 -5.84
N ARG A 1125 -19.38 24.73 -5.59
CA ARG A 1125 -18.49 24.22 -6.65
C ARG A 1125 -19.16 23.09 -7.44
N GLU A 1126 -19.98 22.27 -6.82
CA GLU A 1126 -20.72 21.19 -7.47
C GLU A 1126 -21.83 21.73 -8.41
N ILE A 1127 -22.56 22.77 -7.99
CA ILE A 1127 -23.54 23.48 -8.84
C ILE A 1127 -22.84 24.03 -10.08
N ALA A 1128 -21.68 24.69 -9.92
CA ALA A 1128 -20.91 25.19 -11.05
C ALA A 1128 -20.43 24.09 -12.01
N ARG A 1129 -20.42 22.82 -11.60
CA ARG A 1129 -20.03 21.64 -12.40
C ARG A 1129 -21.22 20.89 -13.01
N GLY A 1130 -22.46 21.21 -12.59
CA GLY A 1130 -23.68 20.55 -13.06
C GLY A 1130 -23.91 20.66 -14.57
N HIS A 1131 -24.46 19.60 -15.18
CA HIS A 1131 -24.80 19.59 -16.61
C HIS A 1131 -25.93 20.56 -16.95
N PHE A 1132 -26.96 20.61 -16.10
CA PHE A 1132 -28.02 21.61 -16.19
C PHE A 1132 -28.17 22.31 -14.86
N VAL A 1133 -28.10 23.65 -14.88
CA VAL A 1133 -28.31 24.46 -13.70
C VAL A 1133 -29.52 25.36 -13.90
N LEU A 1134 -30.53 25.15 -13.06
CA LEU A 1134 -31.75 25.93 -13.04
C LEU A 1134 -31.58 27.09 -12.07
N LEU A 1135 -31.47 28.30 -12.62
CA LEU A 1135 -31.26 29.54 -11.86
C LEU A 1135 -32.60 30.24 -11.64
N VAL A 1136 -33.10 30.25 -10.40
CA VAL A 1136 -34.34 30.98 -10.05
C VAL A 1136 -33.99 32.39 -9.60
N LEU A 1137 -33.99 33.33 -10.55
CA LEU A 1137 -33.65 34.73 -10.31
C LEU A 1137 -34.83 35.47 -9.67
N SER A 1138 -34.66 35.82 -8.40
CA SER A 1138 -35.56 36.68 -7.62
C SER A 1138 -34.83 37.93 -7.14
N GLN A 1139 -35.58 38.91 -6.62
CA GLN A 1139 -34.95 40.09 -6.03
C GLN A 1139 -34.00 39.70 -4.87
N LYS A 1140 -34.40 38.71 -4.05
CA LYS A 1140 -33.57 38.19 -2.96
C LYS A 1140 -32.29 37.50 -3.47
N TYR A 1141 -32.39 36.74 -4.57
CA TYR A 1141 -31.23 36.12 -5.23
C TYR A 1141 -30.19 37.18 -5.60
N LEU A 1142 -30.63 38.26 -6.26
CA LEU A 1142 -29.73 39.23 -6.88
C LEU A 1142 -29.17 40.30 -5.93
N PHE A 1143 -29.82 40.55 -4.79
CA PHE A 1143 -29.43 41.62 -3.86
C PHE A 1143 -29.06 41.11 -2.45
N ASP A 1144 -29.67 40.03 -1.97
CA ASP A 1144 -29.56 39.64 -0.56
C ASP A 1144 -28.73 38.36 -0.33
N SER A 1145 -28.64 37.47 -1.32
CA SER A 1145 -27.95 36.18 -1.18
C SER A 1145 -26.54 36.19 -1.77
N LEU A 1146 -25.51 36.23 -0.92
CA LEU A 1146 -24.12 36.14 -1.35
C LEU A 1146 -23.80 34.77 -2.00
N HIS A 1147 -24.30 33.67 -1.43
CA HIS A 1147 -24.10 32.31 -1.95
C HIS A 1147 -24.65 32.16 -3.37
N CYS A 1148 -25.88 32.61 -3.63
CA CYS A 1148 -26.47 32.56 -4.98
C CYS A 1148 -25.68 33.38 -6.01
N MET A 1149 -25.11 34.52 -5.59
CA MET A 1149 -24.28 35.34 -6.47
C MET A 1149 -22.88 34.75 -6.68
N LYS A 1150 -22.32 34.05 -5.68
CA LYS A 1150 -21.10 33.24 -5.83
C LYS A 1150 -21.32 32.12 -6.84
N GLU A 1151 -22.41 31.37 -6.74
CA GLU A 1151 -22.79 30.34 -7.71
C GLU A 1151 -22.89 30.90 -9.13
N LEU A 1152 -23.53 32.07 -9.31
CA LEU A 1152 -23.63 32.74 -10.61
C LEU A 1152 -22.25 33.13 -11.16
N ALA A 1153 -21.36 33.65 -10.31
CA ALA A 1153 -19.99 34.02 -10.68
C ALA A 1153 -19.17 32.78 -11.08
N LEU A 1154 -19.22 31.72 -10.28
CA LEU A 1154 -18.56 30.44 -10.55
C LEU A 1154 -19.08 29.79 -11.83
N LEU A 1155 -20.40 29.83 -12.09
CA LEU A 1155 -20.99 29.34 -13.34
C LEU A 1155 -20.47 30.09 -14.55
N TYR A 1156 -20.42 31.42 -14.47
CA TYR A 1156 -19.90 32.28 -15.54
C TYR A 1156 -18.42 32.02 -15.82
N GLU A 1157 -17.61 31.80 -14.78
CA GLU A 1157 -16.19 31.45 -14.91
C GLU A 1157 -15.98 30.04 -15.45
N SER A 1158 -16.81 29.06 -15.03
CA SER A 1158 -16.69 27.65 -15.43
C SER A 1158 -16.78 27.40 -16.94
N VAL A 1159 -17.46 28.28 -17.67
CA VAL A 1159 -17.63 28.18 -19.13
C VAL A 1159 -16.62 29.03 -19.91
N GLN A 1160 -15.53 29.45 -19.26
CA GLN A 1160 -14.44 30.24 -19.86
C GLN A 1160 -14.92 31.49 -20.60
N ARG A 1161 -16.01 32.10 -20.12
CA ARG A 1161 -16.65 33.29 -20.72
C ARG A 1161 -17.14 33.07 -22.16
N GLN A 1162 -17.49 31.83 -22.52
CA GLN A 1162 -18.16 31.52 -23.78
C GLN A 1162 -19.69 31.58 -23.62
N GLN A 1163 -20.34 32.53 -24.29
CA GLN A 1163 -21.79 32.77 -24.18
C GLN A 1163 -22.63 31.54 -24.56
N LEU A 1164 -22.26 30.80 -25.61
CA LEU A 1164 -23.00 29.61 -26.05
C LEU A 1164 -22.98 28.49 -25.00
N ALA A 1165 -21.81 28.17 -24.45
CA ALA A 1165 -21.66 27.18 -23.39
C ALA A 1165 -22.41 27.57 -22.10
N PHE A 1166 -22.45 28.87 -21.77
CA PHE A 1166 -23.27 29.38 -20.68
C PHE A 1166 -24.77 29.14 -20.92
N CYS A 1167 -25.26 29.47 -22.11
CA CYS A 1167 -26.65 29.32 -22.50
C CYS A 1167 -27.09 27.85 -22.60
N ASP A 1168 -26.18 26.93 -22.92
CA ASP A 1168 -26.47 25.49 -22.95
C ASP A 1168 -26.62 24.93 -21.54
N LYS A 1169 -25.73 25.33 -20.63
CA LYS A 1169 -25.66 24.87 -19.23
C LYS A 1169 -26.72 25.48 -18.31
N VAL A 1170 -27.07 26.75 -18.52
CA VAL A 1170 -27.97 27.51 -17.64
C VAL A 1170 -29.40 27.51 -18.16
N ILE A 1171 -30.35 27.35 -17.25
CA ILE A 1171 -31.79 27.45 -17.50
C ILE A 1171 -32.35 28.55 -16.57
N PRO A 1172 -32.50 29.79 -17.07
CA PRO A 1172 -32.94 30.89 -16.23
C PRO A 1172 -34.46 30.87 -16.03
N VAL A 1173 -34.87 31.01 -14.78
CA VAL A 1173 -36.25 31.24 -14.36
C VAL A 1173 -36.31 32.62 -13.71
N VAL A 1174 -36.63 33.63 -14.52
CA VAL A 1174 -36.71 35.03 -14.05
C VAL A 1174 -38.09 35.28 -13.46
N LEU A 1175 -38.15 35.58 -12.16
CA LEU A 1175 -39.41 35.90 -11.49
C LEU A 1175 -39.87 37.33 -11.82
N ALA A 1176 -41.18 37.57 -11.70
CA ALA A 1176 -41.80 38.84 -12.09
C ALA A 1176 -41.36 40.06 -11.25
N ASP A 1177 -40.70 39.84 -10.11
CA ASP A 1177 -40.15 40.87 -9.22
C ASP A 1177 -38.74 41.34 -9.63
N VAL A 1178 -38.19 40.80 -10.71
CA VAL A 1178 -36.86 41.12 -11.23
C VAL A 1178 -36.94 41.78 -12.61
N GLN A 1179 -36.17 42.85 -12.80
CA GLN A 1179 -35.96 43.48 -14.11
C GLN A 1179 -34.48 43.42 -14.48
N ILE A 1180 -34.14 42.67 -15.54
CA ILE A 1180 -32.77 42.53 -16.05
C ILE A 1180 -32.64 42.86 -17.55
N ASP A 1181 -33.76 43.21 -18.21
CA ASP A 1181 -33.80 43.42 -19.68
C ASP A 1181 -33.03 44.66 -20.11
N LYS A 1182 -33.09 45.71 -19.30
CA LYS A 1182 -32.46 46.98 -19.62
C LYS A 1182 -31.08 47.03 -18.97
N PRO A 1183 -30.05 47.55 -19.68
CA PRO A 1183 -28.73 47.76 -19.10
C PRO A 1183 -28.77 48.54 -17.78
N VAL A 1184 -29.66 49.53 -17.67
CA VAL A 1184 -29.82 50.34 -16.45
C VAL A 1184 -30.21 49.49 -15.24
N ASP A 1185 -31.05 48.48 -15.40
CA ASP A 1185 -31.50 47.65 -14.28
C ASP A 1185 -30.43 46.63 -13.87
N ARG A 1186 -29.67 46.09 -14.82
CA ARG A 1186 -28.47 45.26 -14.54
C ARG A 1186 -27.40 46.06 -13.80
N LEU A 1187 -27.15 47.29 -14.21
CA LEU A 1187 -26.16 48.17 -13.57
C LEU A 1187 -26.53 48.55 -12.14
N LYS A 1188 -27.83 48.57 -11.77
CA LYS A 1188 -28.24 48.74 -10.36
C LYS A 1188 -27.79 47.58 -9.49
N ILE A 1189 -27.82 46.35 -10.01
CA ILE A 1189 -27.36 45.15 -9.30
C ILE A 1189 -25.84 45.18 -9.14
N VAL A 1190 -25.11 45.51 -10.21
CA VAL A 1190 -23.64 45.66 -10.16
C VAL A 1190 -23.24 46.72 -9.12
N ARG A 1191 -23.90 47.88 -9.14
CA ARG A 1191 -23.66 48.96 -8.17
C ARG A 1191 -23.88 48.52 -6.72
N HIS A 1192 -24.88 47.69 -6.45
CA HIS A 1192 -25.15 47.17 -5.11
C HIS A 1192 -23.98 46.34 -4.58
N TRP A 1193 -23.47 45.39 -5.38
CA TRP A 1193 -22.35 44.54 -4.98
C TRP A 1193 -21.01 45.30 -4.93
N GLN A 1194 -20.83 46.30 -5.78
CA GLN A 1194 -19.69 47.23 -5.70
C GLN A 1194 -19.64 47.98 -4.37
N GLN A 1195 -20.80 48.43 -3.87
CA GLN A 1195 -20.88 49.11 -2.56
C GLN A 1195 -20.55 48.14 -1.42
N LYS A 1196 -21.13 46.93 -1.40
CA LYS A 1196 -20.80 45.90 -0.39
C LYS A 1196 -19.32 45.53 -0.38
N ARG A 1197 -18.69 45.40 -1.56
CA ARG A 1197 -17.25 45.15 -1.67
C ARG A 1197 -16.44 46.31 -1.10
N ALA A 1198 -16.76 47.54 -1.49
CA ALA A 1198 -16.04 48.73 -1.04
C ALA A 1198 -16.11 48.89 0.50
N GLU A 1199 -17.29 48.63 1.09
CA GLU A 1199 -17.48 48.63 2.54
C GLU A 1199 -16.60 47.58 3.25
N LEU A 1200 -16.53 46.35 2.72
CA LEU A 1200 -15.70 45.28 3.31
C LEU A 1200 -14.19 45.53 3.11
N ASP A 1201 -13.78 46.04 1.94
CA ASP A 1201 -12.39 46.37 1.61
C ASP A 1201 -11.85 47.48 2.52
N GLU A 1202 -12.68 48.50 2.81
CA GLU A 1202 -12.37 49.59 3.74
C GLU A 1202 -12.21 49.07 5.18
N LEU A 1203 -13.14 48.23 5.65
CA LEU A 1203 -13.08 47.60 6.96
C LEU A 1203 -11.84 46.71 7.14
N ILE A 1204 -11.50 45.88 6.15
CA ILE A 1204 -10.31 45.02 6.18
C ILE A 1204 -9.02 45.86 6.17
N THR A 1205 -9.02 46.97 5.43
CA THR A 1205 -7.87 47.89 5.40
C THR A 1205 -7.69 48.60 6.75
N GLU A 1206 -8.78 48.91 7.46
CA GLU A 1206 -8.75 49.56 8.78
C GLU A 1206 -8.23 48.64 9.89
N VAL A 1207 -8.60 47.35 9.90
CA VAL A 1207 -8.17 46.38 10.93
C VAL A 1207 -6.91 45.57 10.57
N GLY A 1208 -6.53 45.53 9.30
CA GLY A 1208 -5.39 44.75 8.78
C GLY A 1208 -5.76 43.29 8.45
N ALA A 1209 -5.17 42.75 7.37
CA ALA A 1209 -5.54 41.44 6.80
C ALA A 1209 -5.34 40.24 7.74
N GLU A 1210 -4.33 40.28 8.62
CA GLU A 1210 -4.11 39.22 9.63
C GLU A 1210 -5.18 39.22 10.72
N ALA A 1211 -5.64 40.40 11.16
CA ALA A 1211 -6.66 40.53 12.20
C ALA A 1211 -8.09 40.33 11.66
N ALA A 1212 -8.34 40.64 10.39
CA ALA A 1212 -9.61 40.38 9.71
C ALA A 1212 -9.92 38.88 9.55
N GLY A 1213 -8.89 38.03 9.62
CA GLY A 1213 -9.00 36.59 9.45
C GLY A 1213 -9.18 36.16 7.99
N LYS A 1214 -8.74 34.93 7.67
CA LYS A 1214 -8.75 34.37 6.31
C LYS A 1214 -10.15 34.38 5.67
N SER A 1215 -11.20 34.09 6.44
CA SER A 1215 -12.58 34.09 5.94
C SER A 1215 -13.02 35.43 5.35
N SER A 1216 -12.62 36.55 5.96
CA SER A 1216 -13.00 37.90 5.49
C SER A 1216 -12.24 38.28 4.22
N VAL A 1217 -10.98 37.84 4.11
CA VAL A 1217 -10.15 38.01 2.91
C VAL A 1217 -10.71 37.19 1.74
N ASP A 1218 -11.07 35.94 2.00
CA ASP A 1218 -11.71 35.06 1.00
C ASP A 1218 -13.07 35.63 0.54
N GLU A 1219 -13.87 36.19 1.47
CA GLU A 1219 -15.14 36.85 1.14
C GLU A 1219 -14.97 38.10 0.27
N LEU A 1220 -13.91 38.89 0.50
CA LEU A 1220 -13.54 40.03 -0.34
C LEU A 1220 -13.15 39.58 -1.76
N GLU A 1221 -12.41 38.47 -1.91
CA GLU A 1221 -12.09 37.89 -3.22
C GLU A 1221 -13.35 37.43 -3.97
N HIS A 1222 -14.28 36.79 -3.26
CA HIS A 1222 -15.56 36.39 -3.85
C HIS A 1222 -16.40 37.59 -4.32
N LEU A 1223 -16.44 38.68 -3.55
CA LEU A 1223 -17.13 39.91 -3.96
C LEU A 1223 -16.49 40.55 -5.21
N ARG A 1224 -15.16 40.46 -5.35
CA ARG A 1224 -14.45 40.87 -6.59
C ARG A 1224 -14.86 40.00 -7.79
N ALA A 1225 -14.97 38.69 -7.60
CA ALA A 1225 -15.41 37.77 -8.66
C ALA A 1225 -16.85 38.06 -9.11
N ILE A 1226 -17.76 38.34 -8.16
CA ILE A 1226 -19.15 38.74 -8.45
C ILE A 1226 -19.19 40.04 -9.25
N GLU A 1227 -18.44 41.07 -8.84
CA GLU A 1227 -18.37 42.36 -9.56
C GLU A 1227 -17.94 42.16 -11.03
N ASN A 1228 -16.91 41.34 -11.26
CA ASN A 1228 -16.33 41.13 -12.58
C ASN A 1228 -17.21 40.29 -13.53
N SER A 1229 -18.05 39.40 -12.98
CA SER A 1229 -18.84 38.42 -13.75
C SER A 1229 -20.31 38.81 -13.90
N CYS A 1230 -20.91 39.45 -12.89
CA CYS A 1230 -22.34 39.68 -12.76
C CYS A 1230 -22.95 40.44 -13.95
N ALA A 1231 -22.30 41.51 -14.43
CA ALA A 1231 -22.83 42.33 -15.51
C ALA A 1231 -23.02 41.53 -16.82
N ASN A 1232 -22.03 40.70 -17.16
CA ASN A 1232 -22.00 39.90 -18.37
C ASN A 1232 -22.89 38.67 -18.25
N ALA A 1233 -22.86 37.98 -17.09
CA ALA A 1233 -23.74 36.86 -16.81
C ALA A 1233 -25.23 37.26 -16.91
N LEU A 1234 -25.63 38.39 -16.31
CA LEU A 1234 -27.01 38.89 -16.39
C LEU A 1234 -27.38 39.38 -17.79
N ALA A 1235 -26.41 39.89 -18.57
CA ALA A 1235 -26.65 40.24 -19.97
C ALA A 1235 -26.95 38.99 -20.81
N TRP A 1236 -26.19 37.91 -20.63
CA TRP A 1236 -26.43 36.64 -21.33
C TRP A 1236 -27.74 35.99 -20.90
N ILE A 1237 -28.10 36.07 -19.62
CA ILE A 1237 -29.39 35.59 -19.12
C ILE A 1237 -30.54 36.42 -19.72
N SER A 1238 -30.36 37.74 -19.86
CA SER A 1238 -31.37 38.61 -20.48
C SER A 1238 -31.58 38.33 -21.98
N ASP A 1239 -30.58 37.76 -22.66
CA ASP A 1239 -30.71 37.35 -24.06
C ASP A 1239 -31.46 36.01 -24.22
N LEU A 1240 -31.72 35.29 -23.12
CA LEU A 1240 -32.51 34.05 -23.09
C LEU A 1240 -34.00 34.35 -22.89
N VAL A 1241 -34.85 33.85 -23.80
CA VAL A 1241 -36.32 34.02 -23.73
C VAL A 1241 -36.88 33.26 -22.52
N SER A 1242 -37.50 33.97 -21.56
CA SER A 1242 -38.16 33.39 -20.38
C SER A 1242 -39.61 33.87 -20.23
N GLU A 1243 -40.51 32.94 -19.90
CA GLU A 1243 -41.94 33.22 -19.65
C GLU A 1243 -42.12 33.87 -18.27
N ARG A 1244 -42.85 34.99 -18.19
CA ARG A 1244 -42.98 35.80 -16.96
C ARG A 1244 -44.32 35.62 -16.23
N GLN A 1245 -45.28 34.94 -16.84
CA GLN A 1245 -46.54 34.62 -16.18
C GLN A 1245 -46.38 33.37 -15.30
N ALA A 1246 -46.51 33.54 -13.98
CA ALA A 1246 -46.27 32.48 -12.98
C ALA A 1246 -47.04 31.15 -13.24
N LYS A 1247 -48.24 31.21 -13.84
CA LYS A 1247 -49.04 30.00 -14.18
C LYS A 1247 -48.51 29.22 -15.40
N LEU A 1248 -47.87 29.90 -16.35
CA LEU A 1248 -47.33 29.29 -17.59
C LEU A 1248 -45.83 28.98 -17.46
N GLN A 1249 -45.14 29.63 -16.52
CA GLN A 1249 -43.70 29.52 -16.30
C GLN A 1249 -43.28 28.10 -15.91
N VAL A 1250 -44.01 27.42 -15.02
CA VAL A 1250 -43.68 26.05 -14.60
C VAL A 1250 -43.75 25.06 -15.78
N GLU A 1251 -44.81 25.13 -16.57
CA GLU A 1251 -45.02 24.24 -17.72
C GLU A 1251 -44.02 24.52 -18.85
N ALA A 1252 -43.75 25.80 -19.14
CA ALA A 1252 -42.74 26.20 -20.14
C ALA A 1252 -41.32 25.78 -19.73
N THR A 1253 -40.95 25.96 -18.45
CA THR A 1253 -39.65 25.53 -17.94
C THR A 1253 -39.51 24.01 -17.95
N LEU A 1254 -40.55 23.25 -17.59
CA LEU A 1254 -40.55 21.78 -17.69
C LEU A 1254 -40.37 21.31 -19.14
N GLN A 1255 -41.07 21.92 -20.10
CA GLN A 1255 -40.89 21.60 -21.52
C GLN A 1255 -39.48 21.93 -22.03
N LEU A 1256 -38.90 23.04 -21.58
CA LEU A 1256 -37.53 23.45 -21.93
C LEU A 1256 -36.48 22.49 -21.35
N VAL A 1257 -36.60 22.13 -20.07
CA VAL A 1257 -35.73 21.14 -19.42
C VAL A 1257 -35.88 19.79 -20.12
N THR A 1258 -37.11 19.37 -20.41
CA THR A 1258 -37.38 18.11 -21.12
C THR A 1258 -36.76 18.09 -22.51
N ARG A 1259 -36.83 19.19 -23.25
CA ARG A 1259 -36.18 19.32 -24.56
C ARG A 1259 -34.67 19.28 -24.44
N LYS A 1260 -34.07 20.06 -23.53
CA LYS A 1260 -32.61 20.10 -23.32
C LYS A 1260 -32.06 18.74 -22.87
N VAL A 1261 -32.74 18.06 -21.95
CA VAL A 1261 -32.36 16.71 -21.51
C VAL A 1261 -32.53 15.70 -22.65
N ALA A 1262 -33.61 15.77 -23.43
CA ALA A 1262 -33.82 14.89 -24.58
C ALA A 1262 -32.81 15.13 -25.73
N ASP A 1263 -32.41 16.38 -25.95
CA ASP A 1263 -31.39 16.74 -26.95
C ASP A 1263 -29.99 16.31 -26.49
N SER A 1264 -29.69 16.41 -25.19
CA SER A 1264 -28.46 15.86 -24.58
C SER A 1264 -28.41 14.33 -24.69
N LEU A 1265 -29.52 13.64 -24.43
CA LEU A 1265 -29.64 12.18 -24.54
C LEU A 1265 -29.60 11.67 -26.00
N LYS A 1266 -29.84 12.53 -27.00
CA LYS A 1266 -29.68 12.20 -28.43
C LYS A 1266 -28.27 12.47 -28.95
N GLN A 1267 -27.49 13.29 -28.25
CA GLN A 1267 -26.08 13.55 -28.52
C GLN A 1267 -25.15 12.55 -27.81
N HIS A 1268 -25.65 11.88 -26.77
CA HIS A 1268 -25.09 10.67 -26.15
C HIS A 1268 -25.51 9.42 -26.91
#